data_AF-A0A8H3WUF1-F1
#
_entry.id   AF-A0A8H3WUF1-F1
#
_cell.length_a   1.000
_cell.length_b   1.000
_cell.length_c   1.000
_cell.angle_alpha   90.00
_cell.angle_beta   90.00
_cell.angle_gamma   90.00
#
_symmetry.space_group_name_H-M   'P 1'
#
loop_
_entity.id
_entity.type
_entity.pdbx_description
1 polymer ?
#
loop_
_entity_poly.entity_id
_entity_poly.type
_entity_poly.pdbx_seq_one_letter_code
_entity_poly.pdbx_strand_id
1 'polypeptide(L)'
;MLLTNHASAHTWLWILLVLASLSFASIIPFEVSPSLVKHRSPSLDSNSLSSNTTNSRLDAARKIVREAIAEASKLNKARLDHPARNRYKLSPESSVGGSTRKRQSTTGDSESVSAPPLLNITAEIAAAAALVAEADASGSNGNSTKRSVQRRGTFWMQDISHRGTSPWGDDSSYTIFRNVMDYGAKGDGVTDDTAAINKAIKDGKRCGEACNGSTTKNAIVYFPPGMYLVSSPIIVYFGTQMIGDANDRPTIKAAASFVGLGVLSTDVYMGDGAGADGKDNEWYVNTASFYRQIRNFKIDVTSTDPSAYVCALHYQVAQATSLQFVELIAKTGTTQQGLYAENGSGGVLADITFTGGNFGIYAGSQQFTAQRLTFNGCSTAVQIIWDWGWVWKGITVTDSSTGFRLVNDGGDGNVGSAAFMDTSFTNVKQAIVVAPPSSTPATGSTGLLLDNIGFSGVSQGVVDTTGKTLLDGSSSVLSWVLGPIYNGTERTWSSGSSHEWMGILPLLGEKTIDGLPNLLYFDKAKPQYEGHSTGDFIHLKDYAKGDGSTDDTAGVQNAFNSAGGKIIFADAGVYFLSDTVIIPAGTKIVGETWTQFAATGSKFGDSSKPIPMLRVGNIGDVGSVEMQDLMFTTVGPTPGAILVEWNINADSQGSAGLWDCHARLGGAIGTKLTPAECPALTSGAVNDDCKTAALVMHVSRGASGYFENMWLWTADHMVDDPDLVSDKNEMTMVSVYTARGLLIESTEAVWLYGTASEHAVYNQYNLFGAQNVFAGLLQTESPYYQPMPTAPSPYKAEVGVVRGDPKYDCSGTDFDGCDSSWGLLVSTSQDVYIASAGIYSWFDDYSQDCIDVHTCQKVLVNFSKNYHRVRLQQLITIGAQYSLVSDGKGILATDNLAISGHPAWSQISLFDATSAGDADIDIGDIAVDMPPCNDPNHWVTLDDLYAAMGYTSVDNGYDSKFDSYVKYTKEMIPTQLDEFMNLEDGAGNKYFTCTFAENGRNETSQKCPFGNWINTYDEFTIYYTLDDETGFFNELQSTYGIIPAWVKFSEKIDQVTCTGSAATCTRTKYVYEGRPLPADSITVANPKDIISQALPGFTNLRSTLASMFFQMKLGIWDGVNDEVISVLSMPVSLAQQAVESMAQVAAIGEEAAEEEKKELILTILSVVFLVIPFAGEALGPELDATILTFGRIIDLIGAGGNTALAFYDIAKEPTSAPMEILGLLMAGGLGRDSSEMGKLAKARRDMTEVDLGKIGSIFKKNDDVFQNIIHKCSNPVVH
;
A
#
# COMPACT_ATOMS: atom_id res chain seq x y z
N MET A 1 13.26 -59.51 -27.34
CA MET A 1 12.24 -60.58 -27.27
C MET A 1 10.88 -59.92 -27.45
N LEU A 2 10.11 -60.30 -28.48
CA LEU A 2 8.85 -61.08 -28.35
C LEU A 2 7.75 -60.27 -27.60
N LEU A 3 6.84 -59.54 -28.28
CA LEU A 3 5.64 -60.00 -29.05
C LEU A 3 4.57 -60.65 -28.14
N THR A 4 3.24 -60.41 -28.24
CA THR A 4 2.37 -59.59 -29.14
C THR A 4 0.90 -59.58 -28.65
N ASN A 5 0.17 -58.48 -28.90
CA ASN A 5 -1.29 -58.40 -29.22
C ASN A 5 -2.30 -59.01 -28.20
N HIS A 6 -3.65 -58.95 -28.32
CA HIS A 6 -4.61 -58.51 -29.36
C HIS A 6 -5.82 -57.76 -28.73
N ALA A 7 -6.63 -57.10 -29.57
CA ALA A 7 -7.92 -56.49 -29.21
C ALA A 7 -9.07 -57.05 -30.07
N SER A 8 -10.34 -56.96 -29.60
CA SER A 8 -11.51 -56.48 -30.40
C SER A 8 -12.91 -56.79 -29.82
N ALA A 9 -13.79 -55.77 -29.88
CA ALA A 9 -15.18 -55.80 -30.41
C ALA A 9 -16.32 -56.70 -29.81
N HIS A 10 -17.31 -55.99 -29.23
CA HIS A 10 -18.73 -55.95 -29.62
C HIS A 10 -19.73 -57.16 -29.50
N THR A 11 -20.70 -56.94 -28.58
CA THR A 11 -22.17 -56.93 -28.77
C THR A 11 -23.08 -58.19 -28.73
N TRP A 12 -23.95 -58.18 -27.71
CA TRP A 12 -25.44 -58.26 -27.73
C TRP A 12 -26.21 -59.62 -27.64
N LEU A 13 -27.14 -59.60 -26.66
CA LEU A 13 -28.52 -60.14 -26.59
C LEU A 13 -28.89 -61.57 -26.09
N TRP A 14 -29.42 -61.59 -24.85
CA TRP A 14 -30.69 -62.21 -24.36
C TRP A 14 -30.84 -63.76 -24.46
N ILE A 15 -31.48 -64.54 -23.57
CA ILE A 15 -32.87 -64.40 -23.11
C ILE A 15 -33.24 -65.40 -21.94
N LEU A 16 -33.87 -64.87 -20.88
CA LEU A 16 -34.98 -65.43 -20.05
C LEU A 16 -34.92 -66.70 -19.15
N LEU A 17 -35.88 -66.66 -18.19
CA LEU A 17 -36.66 -67.70 -17.47
C LEU A 17 -36.24 -68.10 -16.01
N VAL A 18 -37.16 -68.25 -15.02
CA VAL A 18 -38.57 -67.79 -14.85
C VAL A 18 -39.17 -68.04 -13.41
N LEU A 19 -40.33 -67.42 -13.10
CA LEU A 19 -41.37 -67.77 -12.07
C LEU A 19 -40.99 -67.65 -10.57
N ALA A 20 -41.89 -67.42 -9.58
CA ALA A 20 -43.29 -66.91 -9.48
C ALA A 20 -43.53 -66.49 -7.97
N SER A 21 -44.65 -65.95 -7.46
CA SER A 21 -46.06 -65.96 -7.90
C SER A 21 -46.94 -64.87 -7.23
N LEU A 22 -47.81 -64.21 -8.03
CA LEU A 22 -49.30 -64.08 -7.89
C LEU A 22 -49.90 -63.47 -6.60
N SER A 23 -51.02 -62.71 -6.58
CA SER A 23 -52.06 -62.28 -7.56
C SER A 23 -53.01 -61.28 -6.83
N PHE A 24 -54.08 -60.61 -7.35
CA PHE A 24 -54.77 -60.33 -8.64
C PHE A 24 -55.83 -59.24 -8.32
N ALA A 25 -56.59 -58.58 -9.24
CA ALA A 25 -56.43 -58.20 -10.66
C ALA A 25 -57.70 -57.42 -11.11
N SER A 26 -57.56 -56.37 -11.93
CA SER A 26 -58.44 -56.01 -13.10
C SER A 26 -57.94 -54.68 -13.70
N ILE A 27 -57.76 -54.41 -15.01
CA ILE A 27 -58.30 -54.92 -16.30
C ILE A 27 -59.61 -54.23 -16.75
N ILE A 28 -59.50 -53.19 -17.58
CA ILE A 28 -60.17 -52.96 -18.90
C ILE A 28 -59.89 -51.51 -19.39
N PRO A 29 -59.61 -51.25 -20.69
CA PRO A 29 -59.28 -49.91 -21.22
C PRO A 29 -60.44 -49.22 -21.98
N PHE A 30 -60.48 -47.89 -21.99
CA PHE A 30 -61.02 -47.06 -23.09
C PHE A 30 -60.50 -45.59 -23.02
N GLU A 31 -60.82 -44.78 -24.02
CA GLU A 31 -60.20 -43.49 -24.36
C GLU A 31 -60.56 -42.31 -23.43
N VAL A 32 -59.62 -41.36 -23.28
CA VAL A 32 -59.90 -39.92 -23.13
C VAL A 32 -58.95 -39.15 -24.07
N SER A 33 -59.50 -38.20 -24.83
CA SER A 33 -58.84 -37.57 -25.98
C SER A 33 -57.75 -36.55 -25.64
N PRO A 34 -56.77 -36.34 -26.53
CA PRO A 34 -55.97 -35.12 -26.55
C PRO A 34 -56.82 -33.94 -27.07
N SER A 35 -57.67 -33.35 -26.22
CA SER A 35 -58.54 -32.24 -26.64
C SER A 35 -58.79 -31.17 -25.56
N LEU A 36 -57.99 -30.11 -25.63
CA LEU A 36 -58.44 -28.71 -25.60
C LEU A 36 -59.46 -28.31 -24.49
N VAL A 37 -58.96 -27.92 -23.32
CA VAL A 37 -59.44 -26.68 -22.69
C VAL A 37 -58.32 -25.66 -22.73
N LYS A 38 -58.60 -24.54 -23.38
CA LYS A 38 -57.64 -23.49 -23.74
C LYS A 38 -57.04 -22.83 -22.49
N HIS A 39 -55.83 -23.24 -22.10
CA HIS A 39 -54.82 -22.18 -22.00
C HIS A 39 -54.66 -21.63 -23.41
N ARG A 40 -55.13 -20.39 -23.61
CA ARG A 40 -54.60 -19.59 -24.71
C ARG A 40 -53.09 -19.52 -24.46
N SER A 41 -52.30 -20.09 -25.35
CA SER A 41 -51.10 -19.37 -25.75
C SER A 41 -51.55 -17.94 -26.07
N PRO A 42 -50.96 -16.90 -25.48
CA PRO A 42 -50.68 -15.74 -26.30
C PRO A 42 -49.97 -16.31 -27.53
N SER A 43 -50.48 -16.03 -28.71
CA SER A 43 -49.63 -16.18 -29.89
C SER A 43 -48.35 -15.39 -29.62
N LEU A 44 -47.22 -15.88 -30.15
CA LEU A 44 -46.04 -15.04 -30.34
C LEU A 44 -46.40 -14.03 -31.43
N ASP A 45 -47.21 -13.04 -31.05
CA ASP A 45 -47.61 -11.92 -31.88
C ASP A 45 -46.33 -11.13 -32.15
N SER A 46 -45.76 -11.38 -33.32
CA SER A 46 -44.46 -10.93 -33.81
C SER A 46 -44.46 -9.45 -34.18
N ASN A 47 -45.05 -8.63 -33.31
CA ASN A 47 -45.62 -7.35 -33.62
C ASN A 47 -44.93 -6.28 -32.77
N SER A 48 -43.95 -5.59 -33.36
CA SER A 48 -43.49 -4.28 -32.90
C SER A 48 -44.69 -3.38 -32.56
N LEU A 49 -44.57 -2.51 -31.56
CA LEU A 49 -45.55 -1.50 -31.20
C LEU A 49 -46.01 -0.67 -32.41
N SER A 50 -45.11 -0.44 -33.38
CA SER A 50 -45.41 0.24 -34.65
C SER A 50 -46.32 -0.57 -35.59
N SER A 51 -46.18 -1.91 -35.62
CA SER A 51 -46.71 -2.79 -36.67
C SER A 51 -48.25 -2.88 -36.75
N ASN A 52 -48.95 -2.58 -35.65
CA ASN A 52 -50.42 -2.53 -35.58
C ASN A 52 -50.95 -1.12 -35.22
N THR A 53 -50.10 -0.09 -35.28
CA THR A 53 -50.46 1.27 -34.85
C THR A 53 -50.95 2.12 -36.03
N THR A 54 -52.09 2.79 -35.85
CA THR A 54 -52.61 3.76 -36.84
C THR A 54 -51.79 5.04 -36.82
N ASN A 55 -51.61 5.69 -37.98
CA ASN A 55 -50.88 6.97 -38.07
C ASN A 55 -51.34 7.99 -37.02
N SER A 56 -52.65 8.15 -36.83
CA SER A 56 -53.21 9.06 -35.81
C SER A 56 -52.80 8.76 -34.37
N ARG A 57 -52.41 7.52 -34.03
CA ARG A 57 -51.84 7.15 -32.72
C ARG A 57 -50.35 7.46 -32.67
N LEU A 58 -49.60 7.16 -33.73
CA LEU A 58 -48.18 7.52 -33.82
C LEU A 58 -47.97 9.04 -33.80
N ASP A 59 -48.82 9.81 -34.48
CA ASP A 59 -48.79 11.27 -34.48
C ASP A 59 -49.13 11.87 -33.11
N ALA A 60 -50.02 11.21 -32.35
CA ALA A 60 -50.30 11.56 -30.95
C ALA A 60 -49.11 11.25 -30.04
N ALA A 61 -48.48 10.07 -30.17
CA ALA A 61 -47.27 9.72 -29.44
C ALA A 61 -46.11 10.68 -29.77
N ARG A 62 -45.90 11.01 -31.05
CA ARG A 62 -44.95 12.04 -31.50
C ARG A 62 -45.29 13.46 -31.02
N LYS A 63 -46.53 13.73 -30.56
CA LYS A 63 -46.86 14.98 -29.86
C LYS A 63 -46.40 14.91 -28.40
N ILE A 64 -46.81 13.87 -27.68
CA ILE A 64 -46.45 13.62 -26.27
C ILE A 64 -44.92 13.63 -26.10
N VAL A 65 -44.19 12.90 -26.93
CA VAL A 65 -42.72 12.83 -26.91
C VAL A 65 -42.08 14.20 -27.12
N ARG A 66 -42.54 15.01 -28.09
CA ARG A 66 -41.97 16.36 -28.32
C ARG A 66 -42.28 17.33 -27.18
N GLU A 67 -43.45 17.23 -26.58
CA GLU A 67 -43.81 18.05 -25.41
C GLU A 67 -43.01 17.62 -24.17
N ALA A 68 -42.79 16.31 -23.98
CA ALA A 68 -41.93 15.76 -22.93
C ALA A 68 -40.45 16.13 -23.11
N ILE A 69 -39.86 15.96 -24.31
CA ILE A 69 -38.49 16.39 -24.61
C ILE A 69 -38.33 17.90 -24.39
N ALA A 70 -39.29 18.71 -24.85
CA ALA A 70 -39.22 20.17 -24.70
C ALA A 70 -39.31 20.64 -23.24
N GLU A 71 -39.92 19.86 -22.33
CA GLU A 71 -39.89 20.13 -20.89
C GLU A 71 -38.61 19.58 -20.24
N ALA A 72 -38.26 18.32 -20.52
CA ALA A 72 -37.03 17.68 -20.03
C ALA A 72 -35.78 18.51 -20.40
N SER A 73 -35.72 19.08 -21.60
CA SER A 73 -34.62 19.96 -22.02
C SER A 73 -34.42 21.17 -21.09
N LYS A 74 -35.52 21.75 -20.56
CA LYS A 74 -35.45 22.86 -19.60
C LYS A 74 -34.99 22.38 -18.23
N LEU A 75 -35.55 21.28 -17.77
CA LEU A 75 -35.31 20.74 -16.43
C LEU A 75 -33.90 20.15 -16.31
N ASN A 76 -33.45 19.39 -17.31
CA ASN A 76 -32.07 18.92 -17.47
C ASN A 76 -31.10 20.12 -17.49
N LYS A 77 -31.37 21.17 -18.29
CA LYS A 77 -30.54 22.38 -18.28
C LYS A 77 -30.50 23.02 -16.90
N ALA A 78 -31.65 23.19 -16.26
CA ALA A 78 -31.73 23.83 -14.96
C ALA A 78 -30.99 23.02 -13.88
N ARG A 79 -31.02 21.67 -13.93
CA ARG A 79 -30.25 20.78 -13.04
C ARG A 79 -28.74 20.83 -13.34
N LEU A 80 -28.35 21.12 -14.58
CA LEU A 80 -26.95 21.40 -14.95
C LEU A 80 -26.47 22.80 -14.51
N ASP A 81 -27.32 23.81 -14.62
CA ASP A 81 -27.05 25.20 -14.18
C ASP A 81 -27.05 25.31 -12.65
N HIS A 82 -27.86 24.50 -11.98
CA HIS A 82 -28.07 24.44 -10.53
C HIS A 82 -27.96 22.99 -10.03
N PRO A 83 -26.76 22.40 -10.12
CA PRO A 83 -26.50 21.02 -9.69
C PRO A 83 -26.66 20.84 -8.18
N ALA A 84 -27.11 19.64 -7.77
CA ALA A 84 -27.11 19.24 -6.37
C ALA A 84 -25.67 19.22 -5.81
N ARG A 85 -25.55 19.46 -4.51
CA ARG A 85 -24.28 19.58 -3.79
C ARG A 85 -24.36 18.86 -2.45
N ASN A 86 -23.25 18.29 -2.01
CA ASN A 86 -23.17 17.75 -0.66
C ASN A 86 -23.27 18.87 0.37
N ARG A 87 -24.42 18.89 1.06
CA ARG A 87 -24.71 19.80 2.15
C ARG A 87 -24.34 19.15 3.47
N TYR A 88 -23.05 19.17 3.74
CA TYR A 88 -22.58 19.04 5.12
C TYR A 88 -23.24 20.16 5.93
N LYS A 89 -23.88 19.77 7.03
CA LYS A 89 -24.46 20.63 8.05
C LYS A 89 -24.45 19.82 9.34
N LEU A 90 -24.16 20.46 10.46
CA LEU A 90 -24.36 19.87 11.79
C LEU A 90 -25.81 19.35 11.89
N SER A 91 -25.96 18.04 12.07
CA SER A 91 -27.29 17.42 12.18
C SER A 91 -28.01 17.93 13.44
N PRO A 92 -29.34 18.14 13.40
CA PRO A 92 -30.12 18.36 14.62
C PRO A 92 -29.96 17.22 15.63
N GLU A 93 -29.70 16.00 15.15
CA GLU A 93 -29.71 14.76 15.94
C GLU A 93 -28.33 14.40 16.50
N SER A 94 -27.23 14.92 15.95
CA SER A 94 -25.88 14.79 16.54
C SER A 94 -25.68 15.66 17.80
N SER A 95 -26.77 16.15 18.42
CA SER A 95 -26.75 17.01 19.61
C SER A 95 -27.14 16.26 20.90
N VAL A 96 -26.39 15.19 21.19
CA VAL A 96 -26.58 14.35 22.39
C VAL A 96 -26.52 15.21 23.66
N GLY A 97 -27.56 15.15 24.49
CA GLY A 97 -27.62 15.84 25.78
C GLY A 97 -28.46 17.12 25.87
N GLY A 98 -29.24 17.48 24.84
CA GLY A 98 -30.38 18.42 24.96
C GLY A 98 -30.03 19.88 25.33
N SER A 99 -28.77 20.26 25.17
CA SER A 99 -28.28 21.61 25.48
C SER A 99 -28.59 22.58 24.33
N THR A 100 -29.69 23.32 24.43
CA THR A 100 -30.08 24.35 23.44
C THR A 100 -29.15 25.58 23.46
N ARG A 101 -27.89 25.43 23.03
CA ARG A 101 -27.03 26.57 22.67
C ARG A 101 -27.62 27.24 21.43
N LYS A 102 -27.75 28.56 21.47
CA LYS A 102 -28.40 29.31 20.38
C LYS A 102 -27.50 29.30 19.14
N ARG A 103 -28.03 28.71 18.06
CA ARG A 103 -27.56 28.83 16.68
C ARG A 103 -27.12 30.27 16.38
N GLN A 104 -25.80 30.51 16.33
CA GLN A 104 -25.22 31.80 16.01
C GLN A 104 -24.96 31.84 14.50
N SER A 105 -25.97 32.24 13.72
CA SER A 105 -25.93 32.25 12.25
C SER A 105 -24.90 33.26 11.73
N THR A 106 -23.69 32.77 11.40
CA THR A 106 -22.64 33.52 10.71
C THR A 106 -22.95 33.70 9.23
N THR A 107 -23.91 34.59 8.95
CA THR A 107 -24.06 35.35 7.69
C THR A 107 -23.72 34.57 6.40
N GLY A 108 -24.53 33.56 6.08
CA GLY A 108 -24.36 32.74 4.88
C GLY A 108 -25.62 32.01 4.38
N ASP A 109 -26.74 32.06 5.11
CA ASP A 109 -28.02 31.46 4.67
C ASP A 109 -28.58 32.21 3.44
N SER A 110 -28.12 31.82 2.25
CA SER A 110 -28.96 31.95 1.06
C SER A 110 -30.12 30.96 1.19
N GLU A 111 -31.33 31.37 0.80
CA GLU A 111 -32.40 30.44 0.48
C GLU A 111 -31.97 29.71 -0.80
N SER A 112 -31.18 28.66 -0.63
CA SER A 112 -30.73 27.81 -1.71
C SER A 112 -31.92 27.29 -2.49
N VAL A 113 -31.96 27.60 -3.78
CA VAL A 113 -32.89 26.99 -4.72
C VAL A 113 -32.72 25.48 -4.60
N SER A 114 -33.76 24.78 -4.10
CA SER A 114 -33.85 23.32 -4.18
C SER A 114 -33.58 22.91 -5.61
N ALA A 115 -32.69 21.93 -5.85
CA ALA A 115 -32.23 21.72 -7.20
C ALA A 115 -33.43 21.37 -8.09
N PRO A 116 -33.50 21.91 -9.32
CA PRO A 116 -34.78 21.94 -10.04
C PRO A 116 -35.20 20.52 -10.43
N PRO A 117 -36.45 20.13 -10.21
CA PRO A 117 -36.90 18.75 -10.35
C PRO A 117 -36.81 18.29 -11.81
N LEU A 118 -36.49 17.01 -12.03
CA LEU A 118 -36.56 16.41 -13.37
C LEU A 118 -38.01 16.18 -13.81
N LEU A 119 -38.19 15.90 -15.11
CA LEU A 119 -39.49 15.50 -15.63
C LEU A 119 -39.89 14.13 -15.07
N ASN A 120 -41.04 14.05 -14.40
CA ASN A 120 -41.66 12.77 -14.05
C ASN A 120 -42.09 12.03 -15.34
N ILE A 121 -41.36 10.97 -15.69
CA ILE A 121 -41.59 10.16 -16.88
C ILE A 121 -42.75 9.19 -16.62
N THR A 122 -43.97 9.67 -16.79
CA THR A 122 -45.18 8.86 -16.60
C THR A 122 -45.22 7.67 -17.57
N ALA A 123 -45.98 6.63 -17.22
CA ALA A 123 -46.18 5.46 -18.09
C ALA A 123 -46.75 5.81 -19.48
N GLU A 124 -47.48 6.92 -19.62
CA GLU A 124 -47.93 7.42 -20.93
C GLU A 124 -46.77 8.01 -21.75
N ILE A 125 -45.89 8.79 -21.12
CA ILE A 125 -44.68 9.34 -21.76
C ILE A 125 -43.75 8.20 -22.20
N ALA A 126 -43.47 7.24 -21.32
CA ALA A 126 -42.61 6.10 -21.63
C ALA A 126 -43.18 5.23 -22.77
N ALA A 127 -44.48 4.90 -22.74
CA ALA A 127 -45.13 4.14 -23.81
C ALA A 127 -45.16 4.91 -25.15
N ALA A 128 -45.31 6.23 -25.12
CA ALA A 128 -45.20 7.08 -26.31
C ALA A 128 -43.76 7.12 -26.85
N ALA A 129 -42.76 7.25 -25.98
CA ALA A 129 -41.34 7.30 -26.34
C ALA A 129 -40.87 6.01 -27.03
N ALA A 130 -41.25 4.85 -26.48
CA ALA A 130 -40.96 3.53 -27.05
C ALA A 130 -41.67 3.31 -28.41
N LEU A 131 -42.96 3.64 -28.50
CA LEU A 131 -43.72 3.53 -29.76
C LEU A 131 -43.11 4.38 -30.89
N VAL A 132 -42.59 5.57 -30.56
CA VAL A 132 -41.89 6.42 -31.55
C VAL A 132 -40.51 5.88 -31.87
N ALA A 133 -39.76 5.36 -30.89
CA ALA A 133 -38.45 4.75 -31.10
C ALA A 133 -38.50 3.62 -32.13
N GLU A 134 -39.41 2.65 -31.92
CA GLU A 134 -39.56 1.52 -32.84
C GLU A 134 -40.03 1.94 -34.24
N ALA A 135 -40.91 2.95 -34.33
CA ALA A 135 -41.43 3.43 -35.61
C ALA A 135 -40.36 4.14 -36.45
N ASP A 136 -39.51 4.96 -35.81
CA ASP A 136 -38.45 5.71 -36.50
C ASP A 136 -37.24 4.81 -36.83
N ALA A 137 -36.93 3.81 -35.97
CA ALA A 137 -35.96 2.77 -36.27
C ALA A 137 -36.45 1.80 -37.38
N SER A 138 -37.74 1.48 -37.43
CA SER A 138 -38.34 0.71 -38.52
C SER A 138 -38.32 1.48 -39.84
N GLY A 139 -38.65 2.77 -39.82
CA GLY A 139 -38.68 3.63 -41.01
C GLY A 139 -37.30 3.87 -41.65
N SER A 140 -36.22 3.82 -40.87
CA SER A 140 -34.85 3.98 -41.35
C SER A 140 -34.23 2.69 -41.91
N ASN A 141 -34.75 1.52 -41.54
CA ASN A 141 -34.27 0.21 -42.03
C ASN A 141 -34.71 -0.17 -43.46
N GLY A 142 -35.23 0.77 -44.25
CA GLY A 142 -35.69 0.54 -45.62
C GLY A 142 -34.61 0.15 -46.65
N ASN A 143 -33.34 0.03 -46.27
CA ASN A 143 -32.25 -0.34 -47.19
C ASN A 143 -31.06 -1.07 -46.52
N SER A 144 -31.22 -1.56 -45.28
CA SER A 144 -30.16 -2.21 -44.50
C SER A 144 -30.21 -3.74 -44.65
N THR A 145 -29.28 -4.30 -45.43
CA THR A 145 -29.06 -5.76 -45.41
C THR A 145 -28.59 -6.19 -44.03
N LYS A 146 -29.25 -7.18 -43.41
CA LYS A 146 -28.75 -7.84 -42.20
C LYS A 146 -27.37 -8.44 -42.47
N ARG A 147 -26.30 -7.71 -42.14
CA ARG A 147 -24.96 -8.29 -42.05
C ARG A 147 -25.01 -9.34 -40.95
N SER A 148 -24.84 -10.61 -41.33
CA SER A 148 -24.44 -11.63 -40.37
C SER A 148 -23.04 -11.25 -39.88
N VAL A 149 -22.99 -10.56 -38.73
CA VAL A 149 -21.73 -10.42 -37.99
C VAL A 149 -21.23 -11.84 -37.74
N GLN A 150 -20.00 -12.12 -38.18
CA GLN A 150 -19.36 -13.40 -37.94
C GLN A 150 -19.13 -13.48 -36.43
N ARG A 151 -20.03 -14.18 -35.71
CA ARG A 151 -19.96 -14.33 -34.26
C ARG A 151 -18.54 -14.73 -33.86
N ARG A 152 -17.89 -13.87 -33.08
CA ARG A 152 -16.82 -14.27 -32.18
C ARG A 152 -17.40 -15.25 -31.15
N GLY A 153 -16.53 -15.90 -30.38
CA GLY A 153 -16.99 -16.61 -29.18
C GLY A 153 -17.73 -15.63 -28.28
N THR A 154 -18.85 -16.06 -27.72
CA THR A 154 -19.54 -15.33 -26.64
C THR A 154 -18.64 -15.28 -25.42
N PHE A 155 -18.70 -14.18 -24.67
CA PHE A 155 -17.95 -14.04 -23.42
C PHE A 155 -18.35 -15.15 -22.44
N TRP A 156 -17.37 -15.75 -21.76
CA TRP A 156 -17.56 -16.94 -20.93
C TRP A 156 -18.71 -16.81 -19.91
N MET A 157 -18.92 -15.60 -19.39
CA MET A 157 -19.96 -15.28 -18.41
C MET A 157 -21.39 -15.41 -18.95
N GLN A 158 -21.62 -15.47 -20.27
CA GLN A 158 -22.96 -15.76 -20.82
C GLN A 158 -23.35 -17.23 -20.65
N ASP A 159 -22.38 -18.13 -20.82
CA ASP A 159 -22.61 -19.56 -21.08
C ASP A 159 -22.12 -20.46 -19.93
N ILE A 160 -21.57 -19.87 -18.86
CA ILE A 160 -21.14 -20.58 -17.64
C ILE A 160 -22.37 -21.00 -16.81
N SER A 161 -22.26 -22.05 -15.99
CA SER A 161 -23.41 -22.51 -15.19
C SER A 161 -23.61 -21.63 -13.97
N HIS A 162 -24.58 -20.72 -13.97
CA HIS A 162 -24.86 -19.86 -12.82
C HIS A 162 -25.44 -20.66 -11.64
N ARG A 163 -24.75 -20.64 -10.48
CA ARG A 163 -25.15 -21.35 -9.25
C ARG A 163 -25.18 -20.44 -8.03
N GLY A 164 -25.13 -19.13 -8.23
CA GLY A 164 -25.18 -18.13 -7.18
C GLY A 164 -26.45 -18.20 -6.32
N THR A 165 -26.28 -17.84 -5.05
CA THR A 165 -27.32 -17.79 -4.01
C THR A 165 -27.07 -16.60 -3.09
N SER A 166 -28.11 -16.06 -2.46
CA SER A 166 -27.99 -15.06 -1.39
C SER A 166 -28.43 -15.69 -0.05
N PRO A 167 -27.54 -16.33 0.73
CA PRO A 167 -27.95 -17.16 1.88
C PRO A 167 -28.37 -16.34 3.11
N TRP A 168 -27.93 -15.08 3.18
CA TRP A 168 -28.34 -14.12 4.20
C TRP A 168 -29.58 -13.29 3.78
N GLY A 169 -30.10 -13.50 2.57
CA GLY A 169 -31.35 -12.89 2.10
C GLY A 169 -32.62 -13.66 2.50
N ASP A 170 -33.78 -13.02 2.34
CA ASP A 170 -35.11 -13.59 2.65
C ASP A 170 -35.66 -14.55 1.58
N ASP A 171 -34.99 -14.68 0.44
CA ASP A 171 -35.49 -15.40 -0.74
C ASP A 171 -34.47 -16.42 -1.28
N SER A 172 -34.67 -17.69 -0.93
CA SER A 172 -33.89 -18.83 -1.44
C SER A 172 -33.99 -19.07 -2.96
N SER A 173 -34.92 -18.41 -3.65
CA SER A 173 -35.08 -18.44 -5.11
C SER A 173 -34.53 -17.18 -5.81
N TYR A 174 -33.88 -16.29 -5.05
CA TYR A 174 -33.29 -15.06 -5.58
C TYR A 174 -32.27 -15.35 -6.68
N THR A 175 -32.56 -14.87 -7.88
CA THR A 175 -31.69 -15.02 -9.05
C THR A 175 -30.53 -14.02 -8.96
N ILE A 176 -29.28 -14.47 -9.06
CA ILE A 176 -28.09 -13.59 -9.00
C ILE A 176 -27.76 -13.02 -10.39
N PHE A 177 -27.59 -13.90 -11.39
CA PHE A 177 -27.26 -13.53 -12.77
C PHE A 177 -28.52 -13.42 -13.64
N ARG A 178 -28.62 -12.34 -14.43
CA ARG A 178 -29.77 -12.05 -15.29
C ARG A 178 -29.34 -11.62 -16.68
N ASN A 179 -29.60 -12.44 -17.70
CA ASN A 179 -29.41 -12.04 -19.10
C ASN A 179 -30.63 -11.24 -19.58
N VAL A 180 -30.42 -10.01 -20.07
CA VAL A 180 -31.53 -9.11 -20.48
C VAL A 180 -32.44 -9.70 -21.58
N MET A 181 -31.92 -10.64 -22.39
CA MET A 181 -32.69 -11.34 -23.42
C MET A 181 -33.84 -12.18 -22.83
N ASP A 182 -33.61 -12.85 -21.70
CA ASP A 182 -34.62 -13.67 -21.01
C ASP A 182 -35.76 -12.82 -20.42
N TYR A 183 -35.46 -11.57 -20.08
CA TYR A 183 -36.44 -10.61 -19.59
C TYR A 183 -37.29 -9.99 -20.71
N GLY A 184 -36.85 -10.13 -21.96
CA GLY A 184 -37.60 -9.76 -23.15
C GLY A 184 -36.84 -8.91 -24.16
N ALA A 185 -35.56 -8.57 -23.92
CA ALA A 185 -34.78 -7.71 -24.81
C ALA A 185 -34.53 -8.35 -26.19
N LYS A 186 -34.10 -7.55 -27.17
CA LYS A 186 -33.83 -8.00 -28.55
C LYS A 186 -32.43 -7.65 -29.05
N GLY A 187 -31.84 -6.54 -28.59
CA GLY A 187 -30.51 -6.11 -29.04
C GLY A 187 -30.41 -5.92 -30.56
N ASP A 188 -31.52 -5.63 -31.24
CA ASP A 188 -31.63 -5.57 -32.71
C ASP A 188 -31.56 -4.16 -33.31
N GLY A 189 -31.46 -3.13 -32.45
CA GLY A 189 -31.44 -1.72 -32.83
C GLY A 189 -32.79 -1.16 -33.29
N VAL A 190 -33.89 -1.90 -33.11
CA VAL A 190 -35.23 -1.55 -33.60
C VAL A 190 -36.31 -1.67 -32.53
N THR A 191 -36.30 -2.74 -31.73
CA THR A 191 -37.22 -2.93 -30.61
C THR A 191 -36.80 -2.06 -29.43
N ASP A 192 -37.76 -1.44 -28.71
CA ASP A 192 -37.42 -0.71 -27.49
C ASP A 192 -37.17 -1.72 -26.34
N ASP A 193 -35.91 -1.77 -25.90
CA ASP A 193 -35.45 -2.69 -24.86
C ASP A 193 -35.51 -2.06 -23.45
N THR A 194 -35.87 -0.78 -23.29
CA THR A 194 -35.88 -0.07 -21.99
C THR A 194 -36.71 -0.81 -20.94
N ALA A 195 -37.89 -1.31 -21.33
CA ALA A 195 -38.78 -2.03 -20.43
C ALA A 195 -38.22 -3.40 -20.03
N ALA A 196 -37.55 -4.12 -20.94
CA ALA A 196 -36.98 -5.43 -20.67
C ALA A 196 -35.73 -5.34 -19.79
N ILE A 197 -34.86 -4.37 -20.05
CA ILE A 197 -33.64 -4.12 -19.28
C ILE A 197 -34.00 -3.69 -17.85
N ASN A 198 -34.89 -2.70 -17.67
CA ASN A 198 -35.35 -2.28 -16.34
C ASN A 198 -36.07 -3.43 -15.60
N LYS A 199 -36.79 -4.31 -16.31
CA LYS A 199 -37.41 -5.50 -15.71
C LYS A 199 -36.35 -6.49 -15.20
N ALA A 200 -35.24 -6.69 -15.92
CA ALA A 200 -34.12 -7.49 -15.43
C ALA A 200 -33.53 -6.88 -14.15
N ILE A 201 -33.18 -5.59 -14.16
CA ILE A 201 -32.54 -4.92 -13.00
C ILE A 201 -33.42 -4.97 -11.74
N LYS A 202 -34.75 -4.96 -11.88
CA LYS A 202 -35.72 -4.94 -10.76
C LYS A 202 -36.09 -6.31 -10.19
N ASP A 203 -35.78 -7.41 -10.87
CA ASP A 203 -36.32 -8.72 -10.50
C ASP A 203 -35.74 -9.28 -9.19
N GLY A 204 -36.57 -9.99 -8.42
CA GLY A 204 -36.21 -10.53 -7.09
C GLY A 204 -36.37 -9.57 -5.90
N LYS A 205 -37.24 -8.55 -6.00
CA LYS A 205 -37.49 -7.52 -4.96
C LYS A 205 -36.19 -6.86 -4.46
N ARG A 206 -35.56 -6.06 -5.33
CA ARG A 206 -34.27 -5.42 -5.05
C ARG A 206 -34.42 -4.02 -4.47
N CYS A 207 -33.38 -3.58 -3.77
CA CYS A 207 -33.23 -2.22 -3.25
C CYS A 207 -33.32 -1.19 -4.39
N GLY A 208 -34.26 -0.25 -4.27
CA GLY A 208 -34.65 0.73 -5.30
C GLY A 208 -35.31 1.95 -4.64
N GLU A 209 -36.35 2.50 -5.27
CA GLU A 209 -37.12 3.73 -4.91
C GLU A 209 -37.44 4.01 -3.43
N ALA A 210 -37.39 2.99 -2.56
CA ALA A 210 -37.68 3.08 -1.14
C ALA A 210 -36.74 2.17 -0.32
N CYS A 211 -35.43 2.29 -0.60
CA CYS A 211 -34.35 1.57 0.07
C CYS A 211 -32.99 2.25 -0.20
N ASN A 212 -32.27 2.64 0.86
CA ASN A 212 -30.94 3.26 0.78
C ASN A 212 -29.84 2.26 0.36
N GLY A 213 -29.92 1.03 0.85
CA GLY A 213 -28.91 -0.01 0.59
C GLY A 213 -29.39 -1.43 0.89
N SER A 214 -28.83 -2.41 0.19
CA SER A 214 -28.88 -3.81 0.63
C SER A 214 -27.79 -4.66 0.01
N THR A 215 -27.06 -5.38 0.87
CA THR A 215 -26.01 -6.33 0.51
C THR A 215 -26.57 -7.70 0.13
N THR A 216 -27.76 -8.05 0.65
CA THR A 216 -28.44 -9.32 0.35
C THR A 216 -29.12 -9.37 -1.03
N LYS A 217 -29.15 -8.23 -1.76
CA LYS A 217 -29.86 -8.05 -3.04
C LYS A 217 -28.92 -7.72 -4.22
N ASN A 218 -27.68 -8.18 -4.16
CA ASN A 218 -26.69 -8.00 -5.22
C ASN A 218 -27.03 -8.76 -6.52
N ALA A 219 -26.70 -8.20 -7.68
CA ALA A 219 -27.07 -8.76 -8.99
C ALA A 219 -26.01 -8.54 -10.08
N ILE A 220 -25.83 -9.51 -10.97
CA ILE A 220 -25.28 -9.28 -12.31
C ILE A 220 -26.45 -9.12 -13.28
N VAL A 221 -26.42 -8.05 -14.08
CA VAL A 221 -27.30 -7.86 -15.24
C VAL A 221 -26.43 -7.84 -16.48
N TYR A 222 -26.52 -8.93 -17.25
CA TYR A 222 -25.65 -9.23 -18.38
C TYR A 222 -26.29 -8.93 -19.72
N PHE A 223 -25.50 -8.37 -20.63
CA PHE A 223 -25.90 -7.94 -21.96
C PHE A 223 -25.06 -8.68 -23.03
N PRO A 224 -25.65 -9.67 -23.74
CA PRO A 224 -25.06 -10.27 -24.93
C PRO A 224 -24.75 -9.23 -26.02
N PRO A 225 -23.89 -9.56 -27.02
CA PRO A 225 -23.61 -8.68 -28.15
C PRO A 225 -24.88 -8.25 -28.90
N GLY A 226 -25.07 -6.95 -29.06
CA GLY A 226 -26.27 -6.37 -29.67
C GLY A 226 -26.32 -4.84 -29.59
N MET A 227 -27.36 -4.27 -30.22
CA MET A 227 -27.71 -2.85 -30.13
C MET A 227 -29.06 -2.70 -29.44
N TYR A 228 -29.05 -2.24 -28.19
CA TYR A 228 -30.23 -2.11 -27.34
C TYR A 228 -30.78 -0.69 -27.48
N LEU A 229 -31.89 -0.53 -28.22
CA LEU A 229 -32.53 0.77 -28.41
C LEU A 229 -33.34 1.12 -27.15
N VAL A 230 -33.15 2.33 -26.62
CA VAL A 230 -33.77 2.78 -25.36
C VAL A 230 -34.36 4.19 -25.50
N SER A 231 -35.56 4.39 -24.94
CA SER A 231 -36.32 5.66 -25.03
C SER A 231 -36.61 6.36 -23.70
N SER A 232 -36.27 5.73 -22.57
CA SER A 232 -36.15 6.38 -21.26
C SER A 232 -35.03 5.73 -20.44
N PRO A 233 -34.60 6.33 -19.31
CA PRO A 233 -33.48 5.85 -18.51
C PRO A 233 -33.58 4.37 -18.11
N ILE A 234 -32.41 3.75 -18.04
CA ILE A 234 -32.16 2.49 -17.35
C ILE A 234 -31.68 2.84 -15.95
N ILE A 235 -32.46 2.48 -14.93
CA ILE A 235 -32.10 2.78 -13.54
C ILE A 235 -31.28 1.63 -12.99
N VAL A 236 -30.02 1.89 -12.65
CA VAL A 236 -29.09 0.93 -12.06
C VAL A 236 -29.36 0.89 -10.55
N TYR A 237 -29.84 -0.24 -10.05
CA TYR A 237 -30.20 -0.40 -8.65
C TYR A 237 -28.95 -0.55 -7.76
N PHE A 238 -29.06 -0.33 -6.45
CA PHE A 238 -27.98 -0.63 -5.49
C PHE A 238 -27.48 -2.09 -5.65
N GLY A 239 -26.19 -2.36 -5.43
CA GLY A 239 -25.65 -3.73 -5.51
C GLY A 239 -25.63 -4.33 -6.92
N THR A 240 -25.69 -3.52 -7.99
CA THR A 240 -25.80 -4.02 -9.38
C THR A 240 -24.47 -3.93 -10.12
N GLN A 241 -24.06 -5.05 -10.72
CA GLN A 241 -23.02 -5.13 -11.74
C GLN A 241 -23.69 -5.22 -13.12
N MET A 242 -23.61 -4.13 -13.89
CA MET A 242 -24.00 -4.09 -15.30
C MET A 242 -22.82 -4.56 -16.14
N ILE A 243 -22.95 -5.68 -16.85
CA ILE A 243 -21.83 -6.31 -17.58
C ILE A 243 -22.22 -6.58 -19.03
N GLY A 244 -21.55 -5.91 -19.97
CA GLY A 244 -21.59 -6.26 -21.38
C GLY A 244 -20.68 -7.43 -21.74
N ASP A 245 -20.96 -8.11 -22.85
CA ASP A 245 -20.02 -9.03 -23.49
C ASP A 245 -18.69 -8.32 -23.81
N ALA A 246 -17.57 -8.87 -23.33
CA ALA A 246 -16.26 -8.26 -23.54
C ALA A 246 -15.63 -8.55 -24.92
N ASN A 247 -16.08 -9.60 -25.63
CA ASN A 247 -15.59 -10.00 -26.95
C ASN A 247 -16.21 -9.18 -28.10
N ASP A 248 -17.45 -8.73 -27.94
CA ASP A 248 -18.19 -7.86 -28.86
C ASP A 248 -19.14 -6.91 -28.10
N ARG A 249 -18.58 -5.80 -27.59
CA ARG A 249 -19.22 -4.89 -26.61
C ARG A 249 -20.61 -4.40 -27.05
N PRO A 250 -21.69 -4.68 -26.30
CA PRO A 250 -23.03 -4.22 -26.61
C PRO A 250 -23.14 -2.69 -26.62
N THR A 251 -23.97 -2.18 -27.53
CA THR A 251 -24.27 -0.74 -27.65
C THR A 251 -25.65 -0.45 -27.08
N ILE A 252 -25.73 0.33 -26.00
CA ILE A 252 -26.97 0.93 -25.51
C ILE A 252 -27.16 2.24 -26.29
N LYS A 253 -28.22 2.30 -27.09
CA LYS A 253 -28.47 3.37 -28.05
C LYS A 253 -29.70 4.18 -27.65
N ALA A 254 -29.51 5.43 -27.27
CA ALA A 254 -30.64 6.33 -27.02
C ALA A 254 -31.39 6.65 -28.33
N ALA A 255 -32.71 6.52 -28.30
CA ALA A 255 -33.59 6.86 -29.41
C ALA A 255 -33.67 8.39 -29.62
N ALA A 256 -34.11 8.81 -30.81
CA ALA A 256 -34.44 10.22 -31.06
C ALA A 256 -35.66 10.70 -30.24
N SER A 257 -36.48 9.75 -29.76
CA SER A 257 -37.58 9.96 -28.83
C SER A 257 -37.19 9.89 -27.35
N PHE A 258 -35.89 9.79 -27.01
CA PHE A 258 -35.45 9.59 -25.63
C PHE A 258 -35.87 10.75 -24.71
N VAL A 259 -36.48 10.43 -23.58
CA VAL A 259 -36.87 11.37 -22.52
C VAL A 259 -36.16 10.99 -21.22
N GLY A 260 -35.31 11.87 -20.70
CA GLY A 260 -34.60 11.68 -19.41
C GLY A 260 -33.35 12.56 -19.29
N LEU A 261 -32.64 12.44 -18.16
CA LEU A 261 -31.32 13.08 -17.96
C LEU A 261 -30.18 12.19 -18.46
N GLY A 262 -30.02 11.00 -17.86
CA GLY A 262 -29.01 10.01 -18.25
C GLY A 262 -29.61 8.75 -18.88
N VAL A 263 -28.92 8.14 -19.85
CA VAL A 263 -29.34 6.86 -20.45
C VAL A 263 -29.21 5.70 -19.45
N LEU A 264 -28.09 5.65 -18.74
CA LEU A 264 -27.97 4.94 -17.46
C LEU A 264 -28.03 5.96 -16.31
N SER A 265 -28.62 5.59 -15.19
CA SER A 265 -28.70 6.41 -13.97
C SER A 265 -28.42 5.56 -12.74
N THR A 266 -27.43 5.90 -11.91
CA THR A 266 -27.15 5.22 -10.64
C THR A 266 -28.09 5.64 -9.51
N ASP A 267 -28.52 6.91 -9.54
CA ASP A 267 -29.49 7.49 -8.60
C ASP A 267 -30.66 8.18 -9.34
N VAL A 268 -31.71 8.55 -8.60
CA VAL A 268 -32.94 9.17 -9.13
C VAL A 268 -33.51 10.18 -8.15
N TYR A 269 -33.55 11.47 -8.54
CA TYR A 269 -34.25 12.50 -7.75
C TYR A 269 -35.76 12.27 -7.75
N MET A 270 -36.36 12.28 -6.55
CA MET A 270 -37.81 12.17 -6.34
C MET A 270 -38.52 13.52 -6.51
N GLY A 271 -37.87 14.61 -6.10
CA GLY A 271 -38.37 15.98 -6.29
C GLY A 271 -39.63 16.34 -5.48
N ASP A 272 -39.95 15.58 -4.44
CA ASP A 272 -41.13 15.71 -3.61
C ASP A 272 -40.87 16.40 -2.25
N GLY A 273 -39.61 16.53 -1.84
CA GLY A 273 -39.21 17.20 -0.61
C GLY A 273 -37.72 17.07 -0.33
N ALA A 274 -37.37 17.10 0.97
CA ALA A 274 -36.03 16.79 1.43
C ALA A 274 -35.93 15.31 1.85
N GLY A 275 -34.82 14.66 1.49
CA GLY A 275 -34.54 13.26 1.83
C GLY A 275 -33.93 13.08 3.22
N ALA A 276 -33.50 11.85 3.54
CA ALA A 276 -32.96 11.48 4.85
C ALA A 276 -31.71 12.27 5.27
N ASP A 277 -30.90 12.73 4.31
CA ASP A 277 -29.71 13.57 4.54
C ASP A 277 -29.99 15.09 4.54
N GLY A 278 -31.27 15.49 4.41
CA GLY A 278 -31.69 16.89 4.35
C GLY A 278 -31.39 17.63 3.03
N LYS A 279 -30.94 16.92 1.98
CA LYS A 279 -30.80 17.43 0.59
C LYS A 279 -32.11 17.20 -0.19
N ASP A 280 -32.14 17.49 -1.49
CA ASP A 280 -33.21 17.02 -2.40
C ASP A 280 -33.44 15.52 -2.19
N ASN A 281 -34.69 15.05 -2.14
CA ASN A 281 -34.97 13.62 -1.97
C ASN A 281 -34.50 12.80 -3.20
N GLU A 282 -33.70 11.75 -2.96
CA GLU A 282 -33.02 10.87 -3.92
C GLU A 282 -33.35 9.40 -3.58
N TRP A 283 -32.99 8.42 -4.43
CA TRP A 283 -33.32 7.01 -4.16
C TRP A 283 -32.35 6.38 -3.15
N TYR A 284 -31.11 6.84 -3.15
CA TYR A 284 -30.08 6.41 -2.22
C TYR A 284 -29.40 7.67 -1.66
N VAL A 285 -28.90 7.62 -0.42
CA VAL A 285 -28.03 8.69 0.05
C VAL A 285 -26.72 8.60 -0.75
N ASN A 286 -26.41 9.65 -1.49
CA ASN A 286 -25.27 9.74 -2.41
C ASN A 286 -23.89 9.36 -1.80
N THR A 287 -23.63 9.64 -0.52
CA THR A 287 -22.42 9.20 0.20
C THR A 287 -22.45 7.74 0.67
N ALA A 288 -23.60 7.07 0.57
CA ALA A 288 -23.80 5.65 0.88
C ALA A 288 -24.17 4.79 -0.36
N SER A 289 -24.09 5.36 -1.57
CA SER A 289 -24.54 4.73 -2.83
C SER A 289 -23.49 3.73 -3.38
N PHE A 290 -23.15 2.73 -2.55
CA PHE A 290 -22.07 1.75 -2.72
C PHE A 290 -22.37 0.61 -3.72
N TYR A 291 -21.36 -0.25 -3.96
CA TYR A 291 -21.47 -1.57 -4.60
C TYR A 291 -22.10 -1.56 -6.01
N ARG A 292 -21.45 -0.88 -6.95
CA ARG A 292 -21.91 -0.76 -8.35
C ARG A 292 -20.76 -1.00 -9.33
N GLN A 293 -20.99 -1.80 -10.37
CA GLN A 293 -20.07 -1.88 -11.50
C GLN A 293 -20.81 -1.61 -12.80
N ILE A 294 -20.16 -0.93 -13.73
CA ILE A 294 -20.63 -0.79 -15.11
C ILE A 294 -19.45 -1.07 -16.05
N ARG A 295 -19.49 -2.19 -16.78
CA ARG A 295 -18.40 -2.59 -17.68
C ARG A 295 -18.80 -3.13 -19.05
N ASN A 296 -17.92 -2.93 -20.03
CA ASN A 296 -18.00 -3.43 -21.42
C ASN A 296 -19.14 -2.88 -22.29
N PHE A 297 -19.51 -1.60 -22.14
CA PHE A 297 -20.56 -0.97 -22.96
C PHE A 297 -20.03 0.04 -23.97
N LYS A 298 -20.81 0.25 -25.03
CA LYS A 298 -20.89 1.54 -25.73
C LYS A 298 -22.22 2.18 -25.37
N ILE A 299 -22.23 3.45 -24.98
CA ILE A 299 -23.46 4.19 -24.65
C ILE A 299 -23.54 5.42 -25.55
N ASP A 300 -24.51 5.41 -26.46
CA ASP A 300 -24.58 6.33 -27.59
C ASP A 300 -25.83 7.23 -27.48
N VAL A 301 -25.58 8.50 -27.13
CA VAL A 301 -26.60 9.56 -27.09
C VAL A 301 -26.71 10.37 -28.39
N THR A 302 -25.90 10.08 -29.41
CA THR A 302 -25.82 10.92 -30.62
C THR A 302 -27.16 11.07 -31.38
N SER A 303 -28.14 10.22 -31.14
CA SER A 303 -29.48 10.31 -31.77
C SER A 303 -30.49 11.15 -31.00
N THR A 304 -30.25 11.52 -29.73
CA THR A 304 -31.16 12.37 -28.94
C THR A 304 -31.21 13.80 -29.47
N ASP A 305 -32.16 14.60 -28.98
CA ASP A 305 -32.21 16.03 -29.33
C ASP A 305 -30.91 16.74 -28.90
N PRO A 306 -30.21 17.43 -29.82
CA PRO A 306 -28.90 18.04 -29.58
C PRO A 306 -28.94 19.26 -28.64
N SER A 307 -30.12 19.65 -28.15
CA SER A 307 -30.34 20.72 -27.17
C SER A 307 -30.89 20.23 -25.83
N ALA A 308 -31.16 18.93 -25.65
CA ALA A 308 -31.83 18.38 -24.47
C ALA A 308 -30.92 18.05 -23.26
N TYR A 309 -29.61 18.37 -23.33
CA TYR A 309 -28.64 18.21 -22.23
C TYR A 309 -28.43 16.76 -21.72
N VAL A 310 -28.90 15.76 -22.49
CA VAL A 310 -28.82 14.34 -22.15
C VAL A 310 -27.37 13.88 -21.98
N CYS A 311 -27.06 13.20 -20.87
CA CYS A 311 -25.81 12.47 -20.68
C CYS A 311 -25.96 10.98 -21.05
N ALA A 312 -24.86 10.34 -21.43
CA ALA A 312 -24.83 8.89 -21.59
C ALA A 312 -24.95 8.17 -20.23
N LEU A 313 -24.38 8.75 -19.18
CA LEU A 313 -24.42 8.20 -17.82
C LEU A 313 -24.60 9.31 -16.77
N HIS A 314 -25.57 9.13 -15.87
CA HIS A 314 -25.65 9.82 -14.59
C HIS A 314 -25.02 8.92 -13.51
N TYR A 315 -23.96 9.38 -12.85
CA TYR A 315 -23.05 8.56 -12.03
C TYR A 315 -22.81 9.12 -10.62
N GLN A 316 -23.87 9.50 -9.92
CA GLN A 316 -23.84 9.84 -8.49
C GLN A 316 -23.63 8.53 -7.70
N VAL A 317 -22.48 8.37 -7.01
CA VAL A 317 -22.03 7.11 -6.37
C VAL A 317 -21.07 7.32 -5.18
N ALA A 318 -20.83 6.26 -4.41
CA ALA A 318 -19.88 6.19 -3.28
C ALA A 318 -18.74 5.16 -3.49
N GLN A 319 -18.08 4.73 -2.41
CA GLN A 319 -17.03 3.70 -2.37
C GLN A 319 -17.49 2.33 -2.93
N ALA A 320 -16.52 1.45 -3.25
CA ALA A 320 -16.76 0.16 -3.93
C ALA A 320 -17.60 0.28 -5.22
N THR A 321 -17.31 1.32 -6.01
CA THR A 321 -17.91 1.51 -7.34
C THR A 321 -16.86 1.66 -8.43
N SER A 322 -17.12 1.05 -9.59
CA SER A 322 -16.23 1.13 -10.76
C SER A 322 -16.96 1.25 -12.09
N LEU A 323 -16.43 2.15 -12.93
CA LEU A 323 -16.81 2.30 -14.33
C LEU A 323 -15.59 1.90 -15.18
N GLN A 324 -15.67 0.76 -15.87
CA GLN A 324 -14.53 0.09 -16.53
C GLN A 324 -14.84 -0.25 -17.99
N PHE A 325 -13.92 -0.05 -18.93
CA PHE A 325 -14.06 -0.55 -20.31
C PHE A 325 -15.29 -0.02 -21.09
N VAL A 326 -15.67 1.25 -20.89
CA VAL A 326 -16.86 1.86 -21.52
C VAL A 326 -16.49 2.90 -22.58
N GLU A 327 -17.29 3.00 -23.65
CA GLU A 327 -17.26 4.13 -24.58
C GLU A 327 -18.54 4.99 -24.44
N LEU A 328 -18.40 6.28 -24.13
CA LEU A 328 -19.52 7.23 -24.02
C LEU A 328 -19.51 8.16 -25.25
N ILE A 329 -20.56 8.11 -26.07
CA ILE A 329 -20.58 8.67 -27.43
C ILE A 329 -21.66 9.75 -27.58
N ALA A 330 -21.23 10.98 -27.82
CA ALA A 330 -22.05 12.18 -27.97
C ALA A 330 -21.61 13.02 -29.20
N LYS A 331 -22.46 13.95 -29.66
CA LYS A 331 -22.12 14.85 -30.77
C LYS A 331 -21.39 16.10 -30.28
N THR A 332 -20.17 16.34 -30.74
CA THR A 332 -19.45 17.61 -30.56
C THR A 332 -20.30 18.79 -31.06
N GLY A 333 -20.26 19.93 -30.36
CA GLY A 333 -21.04 21.11 -30.73
C GLY A 333 -22.54 21.01 -30.45
N THR A 334 -22.96 20.06 -29.60
CA THR A 334 -24.33 19.94 -29.06
C THR A 334 -24.30 20.09 -27.53
N THR A 335 -25.44 20.03 -26.85
CA THR A 335 -25.49 20.04 -25.37
C THR A 335 -25.38 18.65 -24.74
N GLN A 336 -25.23 17.59 -25.56
CA GLN A 336 -25.07 16.21 -25.11
C GLN A 336 -23.77 16.01 -24.30
N GLN A 337 -23.76 15.04 -23.38
CA GLN A 337 -22.64 14.79 -22.46
C GLN A 337 -22.26 13.31 -22.42
N GLY A 338 -21.02 13.01 -22.02
CA GLY A 338 -20.63 11.67 -21.60
C GLY A 338 -21.21 11.33 -20.22
N LEU A 339 -20.51 11.77 -19.17
CA LEU A 339 -20.84 11.51 -17.77
C LEU A 339 -21.25 12.81 -17.05
N TYR A 340 -22.34 12.74 -16.28
CA TYR A 340 -22.79 13.76 -15.34
C TYR A 340 -22.85 13.16 -13.93
N ALA A 341 -22.22 13.79 -12.94
CA ALA A 341 -22.20 13.31 -11.55
C ALA A 341 -21.88 14.45 -10.58
N GLU A 342 -22.89 15.10 -10.02
CA GLU A 342 -22.76 16.38 -9.34
C GLU A 342 -22.36 16.32 -7.86
N ASN A 343 -22.46 15.16 -7.23
CA ASN A 343 -21.97 14.88 -5.89
C ASN A 343 -21.68 13.36 -5.69
N GLY A 344 -21.21 12.96 -4.50
CA GLY A 344 -20.88 11.57 -4.14
C GLY A 344 -19.56 11.45 -3.34
N SER A 345 -19.18 10.23 -2.95
CA SER A 345 -17.88 9.89 -2.32
C SER A 345 -17.14 8.84 -3.16
N GLY A 346 -16.58 9.26 -4.29
CA GLY A 346 -16.23 8.36 -5.38
C GLY A 346 -15.12 7.31 -5.12
N GLY A 347 -15.24 6.22 -5.88
CA GLY A 347 -14.23 5.17 -6.05
C GLY A 347 -13.37 5.34 -7.31
N VAL A 348 -13.59 4.49 -8.33
CA VAL A 348 -12.69 4.38 -9.49
C VAL A 348 -13.39 4.57 -10.85
N LEU A 349 -12.76 5.37 -11.73
CA LEU A 349 -13.07 5.48 -13.15
C LEU A 349 -11.87 4.96 -13.96
N ALA A 350 -12.07 3.95 -14.82
CA ALA A 350 -10.96 3.27 -15.51
C ALA A 350 -11.29 2.87 -16.95
N ASP A 351 -10.30 2.94 -17.85
CA ASP A 351 -10.38 2.37 -19.21
C ASP A 351 -11.57 2.88 -20.05
N ILE A 352 -11.92 4.17 -19.89
CA ILE A 352 -13.08 4.82 -20.52
C ILE A 352 -12.64 5.65 -21.74
N THR A 353 -13.40 5.57 -22.83
CA THR A 353 -13.29 6.50 -23.96
C THR A 353 -14.51 7.42 -24.04
N PHE A 354 -14.27 8.73 -24.10
CA PHE A 354 -15.28 9.77 -24.32
C PHE A 354 -15.15 10.29 -25.75
N THR A 355 -16.21 10.17 -26.54
CA THR A 355 -16.25 10.57 -27.95
C THR A 355 -17.24 11.71 -28.12
N GLY A 356 -16.75 12.93 -28.34
CA GLY A 356 -17.56 14.13 -28.61
C GLY A 356 -18.33 14.69 -27.41
N GLY A 357 -19.39 15.43 -27.70
CA GLY A 357 -20.24 16.10 -26.70
C GLY A 357 -19.77 17.50 -26.28
N ASN A 358 -20.54 18.13 -25.39
CA ASN A 358 -20.18 19.38 -24.71
C ASN A 358 -19.13 19.14 -23.61
N PHE A 359 -19.38 18.09 -22.82
CA PHE A 359 -18.52 17.61 -21.76
C PHE A 359 -18.30 16.11 -21.93
N GLY A 360 -17.04 15.66 -21.81
CA GLY A 360 -16.77 14.25 -21.55
C GLY A 360 -17.23 13.89 -20.14
N ILE A 361 -16.72 14.61 -19.14
CA ILE A 361 -17.17 14.60 -17.75
C ILE A 361 -17.64 16.01 -17.33
N TYR A 362 -18.82 16.11 -16.72
CA TYR A 362 -19.26 17.26 -15.92
C TYR A 362 -19.59 16.76 -14.52
N ALA A 363 -18.69 16.96 -13.56
CA ALA A 363 -18.80 16.29 -12.26
C ALA A 363 -18.28 17.10 -11.07
N GLY A 364 -18.70 16.68 -9.88
CA GLY A 364 -18.08 17.03 -8.61
C GLY A 364 -18.35 15.96 -7.58
N SER A 365 -17.36 15.66 -6.73
CA SER A 365 -17.42 14.61 -5.71
C SER A 365 -16.26 14.81 -4.75
N GLN A 366 -16.37 14.33 -3.51
CA GLN A 366 -15.33 14.41 -2.48
C GLN A 366 -13.95 14.02 -3.03
N GLN A 367 -13.86 12.80 -3.57
CA GLN A 367 -12.68 12.26 -4.22
C GLN A 367 -13.04 11.28 -5.35
N PHE A 368 -12.08 11.00 -6.21
CA PHE A 368 -12.10 9.88 -7.16
C PHE A 368 -10.66 9.54 -7.59
N THR A 369 -10.45 8.29 -8.01
CA THR A 369 -9.29 7.91 -8.82
C THR A 369 -9.72 7.66 -10.26
N ALA A 370 -9.23 8.48 -11.18
CA ALA A 370 -9.54 8.43 -12.60
C ALA A 370 -8.28 8.05 -13.38
N GLN A 371 -8.32 6.94 -14.13
CA GLN A 371 -7.15 6.44 -14.84
C GLN A 371 -7.42 5.81 -16.20
N ARG A 372 -6.42 5.86 -17.10
CA ARG A 372 -6.47 5.23 -18.43
C ARG A 372 -7.67 5.76 -19.27
N LEU A 373 -7.96 7.06 -19.17
CA LEU A 373 -9.10 7.71 -19.81
C LEU A 373 -8.71 8.44 -21.10
N THR A 374 -9.51 8.28 -22.16
CA THR A 374 -9.29 8.95 -23.46
C THR A 374 -10.46 9.88 -23.80
N PHE A 375 -10.19 11.12 -24.20
CA PHE A 375 -11.17 12.14 -24.57
C PHE A 375 -10.93 12.62 -26.00
N ASN A 376 -11.86 12.33 -26.91
CA ASN A 376 -11.73 12.59 -28.34
C ASN A 376 -12.77 13.61 -28.82
N GLY A 377 -12.32 14.83 -29.16
CA GLY A 377 -13.17 15.84 -29.80
C GLY A 377 -14.30 16.39 -28.92
N CYS A 378 -14.14 16.37 -27.59
CA CYS A 378 -15.08 16.98 -26.66
C CYS A 378 -14.97 18.52 -26.74
N SER A 379 -16.05 19.29 -26.52
CA SER A 379 -15.90 20.76 -26.43
C SER A 379 -15.02 21.12 -25.21
N THR A 380 -15.35 20.56 -24.04
CA THR A 380 -14.49 20.47 -22.86
C THR A 380 -14.34 19.00 -22.50
N ALA A 381 -13.11 18.50 -22.25
CA ALA A 381 -12.92 17.10 -21.87
C ALA A 381 -13.50 16.82 -20.47
N VAL A 382 -13.11 17.63 -19.49
CA VAL A 382 -13.59 17.52 -18.09
C VAL A 382 -13.87 18.91 -17.51
N GLN A 383 -15.05 19.09 -16.92
CA GLN A 383 -15.37 20.20 -16.03
C GLN A 383 -15.59 19.63 -14.62
N ILE A 384 -14.71 20.00 -13.68
CA ILE A 384 -14.92 19.74 -12.25
C ILE A 384 -15.53 20.99 -11.61
N ILE A 385 -16.66 20.82 -10.94
CA ILE A 385 -17.45 21.92 -10.37
C ILE A 385 -17.25 22.07 -8.86
N TRP A 386 -16.99 20.96 -8.16
CA TRP A 386 -16.43 20.94 -6.80
C TRP A 386 -15.70 19.62 -6.54
N ASP A 387 -14.66 19.63 -5.72
CA ASP A 387 -14.03 18.43 -5.16
C ASP A 387 -13.22 18.76 -3.90
N TRP A 388 -12.65 17.74 -3.26
CA TRP A 388 -11.54 17.91 -2.33
C TRP A 388 -10.22 17.49 -2.99
N GLY A 389 -10.17 16.30 -3.60
CA GLY A 389 -9.00 15.87 -4.36
C GLY A 389 -9.28 14.73 -5.35
N TRP A 390 -8.82 14.87 -6.59
CA TRP A 390 -8.91 13.82 -7.63
C TRP A 390 -7.54 13.48 -8.20
N VAL A 391 -7.32 12.18 -8.44
CA VAL A 391 -6.13 11.65 -9.15
C VAL A 391 -6.49 11.33 -10.61
N TRP A 392 -5.64 11.77 -11.54
CA TRP A 392 -5.81 11.66 -12.99
C TRP A 392 -4.57 11.02 -13.63
N LYS A 393 -4.55 9.69 -13.82
CA LYS A 393 -3.39 8.93 -14.34
C LYS A 393 -3.60 8.46 -15.78
N GLY A 394 -2.61 8.60 -16.66
CA GLY A 394 -2.66 7.97 -17.99
C GLY A 394 -3.76 8.53 -18.87
N ILE A 395 -3.96 9.86 -18.83
CA ILE A 395 -5.06 10.54 -19.52
C ILE A 395 -4.62 11.00 -20.91
N THR A 396 -5.45 10.78 -21.92
CA THR A 396 -5.24 11.30 -23.28
C THR A 396 -6.37 12.22 -23.68
N VAL A 397 -6.07 13.46 -24.07
CA VAL A 397 -7.06 14.43 -24.58
C VAL A 397 -6.67 14.88 -25.98
N THR A 398 -7.57 14.72 -26.96
CA THR A 398 -7.34 15.13 -28.35
C THR A 398 -8.43 16.07 -28.87
N ASP A 399 -8.06 17.01 -29.75
CA ASP A 399 -8.96 17.84 -30.58
C ASP A 399 -10.07 18.59 -29.79
N SER A 400 -9.77 18.97 -28.55
CA SER A 400 -10.73 19.56 -27.61
C SER A 400 -10.46 21.06 -27.36
N SER A 401 -11.49 21.88 -27.14
CA SER A 401 -11.26 23.33 -26.92
C SER A 401 -10.67 23.61 -25.53
N THR A 402 -11.15 22.88 -24.52
CA THR A 402 -10.56 22.83 -23.19
C THR A 402 -10.33 21.38 -22.80
N GLY A 403 -9.20 21.07 -22.16
CA GLY A 403 -8.98 19.80 -21.50
C GLY A 403 -9.74 19.78 -20.18
N PHE A 404 -9.04 20.09 -19.09
CA PHE A 404 -9.61 20.17 -17.75
C PHE A 404 -10.00 21.61 -17.41
N ARG A 405 -11.19 21.78 -16.86
CA ARG A 405 -11.66 23.03 -16.27
C ARG A 405 -11.96 22.79 -14.80
N LEU A 406 -11.04 23.26 -13.96
CA LEU A 406 -11.02 23.12 -12.51
C LEU A 406 -11.48 24.45 -11.89
N VAL A 407 -12.77 24.75 -12.09
CA VAL A 407 -13.36 26.05 -11.74
C VAL A 407 -14.82 25.85 -11.33
N ASN A 408 -15.18 26.31 -10.13
CA ASN A 408 -16.56 26.37 -9.63
C ASN A 408 -17.49 27.05 -10.67
N ASP A 409 -18.69 26.51 -10.84
CA ASP A 409 -19.74 26.97 -11.77
C ASP A 409 -20.48 28.25 -11.29
N GLY A 410 -20.28 28.65 -10.03
CA GLY A 410 -20.88 29.80 -9.37
C GLY A 410 -21.75 29.45 -8.16
N GLY A 411 -21.81 28.18 -7.76
CA GLY A 411 -22.61 27.67 -6.64
C GLY A 411 -21.81 27.38 -5.36
N ASP A 412 -22.47 26.69 -4.42
CA ASP A 412 -21.85 26.16 -3.19
C ASP A 412 -20.73 25.14 -3.55
N GLY A 413 -19.61 25.17 -2.80
CA GLY A 413 -18.45 24.30 -3.01
C GLY A 413 -17.22 25.02 -3.59
N ASN A 414 -16.11 24.29 -3.77
CA ASN A 414 -14.90 24.74 -4.46
C ASN A 414 -14.22 23.54 -5.14
N VAL A 415 -13.34 23.78 -6.12
CA VAL A 415 -12.46 22.73 -6.66
C VAL A 415 -11.16 22.78 -5.87
N GLY A 416 -10.93 21.77 -5.05
CA GLY A 416 -9.90 21.74 -4.04
C GLY A 416 -8.54 21.32 -4.55
N SER A 417 -8.42 20.18 -5.22
CA SER A 417 -7.13 19.75 -5.76
C SER A 417 -7.18 18.69 -6.87
N ALA A 418 -6.16 18.71 -7.73
CA ALA A 418 -5.96 17.69 -8.75
C ALA A 418 -4.48 17.31 -8.92
N ALA A 419 -4.21 16.01 -8.97
CA ALA A 419 -2.92 15.44 -9.36
C ALA A 419 -3.05 14.78 -10.75
N PHE A 420 -2.24 15.22 -11.70
CA PHE A 420 -2.14 14.61 -13.04
C PHE A 420 -0.83 13.85 -13.18
N MET A 421 -0.90 12.63 -13.69
CA MET A 421 0.23 11.74 -13.97
C MET A 421 0.10 11.15 -15.39
N ASP A 422 1.22 10.88 -16.05
CA ASP A 422 1.29 10.13 -17.32
C ASP A 422 0.35 10.67 -18.42
N THR A 423 0.18 11.99 -18.51
CA THR A 423 -0.98 12.61 -19.18
C THR A 423 -0.59 13.44 -20.41
N SER A 424 -1.29 13.24 -21.52
CA SER A 424 -1.00 13.85 -22.82
C SER A 424 -2.16 14.70 -23.36
N PHE A 425 -1.86 15.90 -23.86
CA PHE A 425 -2.80 16.79 -24.54
C PHE A 425 -2.35 17.07 -25.98
N THR A 426 -3.19 16.74 -26.96
CA THR A 426 -2.94 16.95 -28.39
C THR A 426 -4.01 17.85 -29.03
N ASN A 427 -3.58 18.90 -29.74
CA ASN A 427 -4.44 19.89 -30.39
C ASN A 427 -5.42 20.61 -29.43
N VAL A 428 -5.09 20.71 -28.14
CA VAL A 428 -5.97 21.31 -27.11
C VAL A 428 -5.62 22.78 -26.92
N LYS A 429 -6.59 23.70 -27.09
CA LYS A 429 -6.31 25.14 -26.96
C LYS A 429 -5.89 25.52 -25.52
N GLN A 430 -6.61 25.03 -24.52
CA GLN A 430 -6.31 25.23 -23.10
C GLN A 430 -6.31 23.88 -22.39
N ALA A 431 -5.14 23.35 -22.03
CA ALA A 431 -5.04 22.00 -21.45
C ALA A 431 -5.66 21.95 -20.04
N ILE A 432 -5.33 22.91 -19.17
CA ILE A 432 -5.91 23.04 -17.82
C ILE A 432 -6.28 24.51 -17.54
N VAL A 433 -7.51 24.73 -17.06
CA VAL A 433 -8.04 26.04 -16.67
C VAL A 433 -8.37 26.04 -15.18
N VAL A 434 -7.83 27.01 -14.42
CA VAL A 434 -8.00 27.14 -12.95
C VAL A 434 -8.57 28.50 -12.54
N ALA A 435 -9.06 28.63 -11.31
CA ALA A 435 -9.27 29.94 -10.69
C ALA A 435 -7.91 30.66 -10.44
N PRO A 436 -7.87 32.00 -10.29
CA PRO A 436 -6.62 32.73 -10.07
C PRO A 436 -6.02 32.36 -8.70
N PRO A 437 -4.81 31.77 -8.63
CA PRO A 437 -4.28 31.21 -7.39
C PRO A 437 -3.81 32.30 -6.41
N SER A 438 -4.04 32.08 -5.13
CA SER A 438 -3.65 32.97 -4.03
C SER A 438 -2.92 32.21 -2.93
N SER A 439 -1.77 32.74 -2.48
CA SER A 439 -0.98 32.18 -1.39
C SER A 439 -1.59 32.38 0.01
N THR A 440 -2.72 33.09 0.09
CA THR A 440 -3.44 33.34 1.35
C THR A 440 -4.38 32.14 1.63
N PRO A 441 -4.33 31.54 2.84
CA PRO A 441 -5.29 30.51 3.26
C PRO A 441 -6.76 30.98 3.21
N ALA A 442 -7.67 30.02 3.21
CA ALA A 442 -9.14 30.19 3.13
C ALA A 442 -9.65 30.89 1.85
N THR A 443 -8.89 30.87 0.76
CA THR A 443 -9.26 31.55 -0.51
C THR A 443 -9.93 30.68 -1.56
N GLY A 444 -10.06 29.36 -1.35
CA GLY A 444 -10.57 28.44 -2.38
C GLY A 444 -9.60 28.24 -3.56
N SER A 445 -8.31 28.48 -3.36
CA SER A 445 -7.28 28.26 -4.40
C SER A 445 -7.05 26.77 -4.63
N THR A 446 -7.31 26.28 -5.84
CA THR A 446 -7.09 24.88 -6.23
C THR A 446 -5.61 24.50 -6.18
N GLY A 447 -5.26 23.47 -5.41
CA GLY A 447 -3.94 22.84 -5.47
C GLY A 447 -3.78 22.02 -6.75
N LEU A 448 -2.73 22.25 -7.52
CA LEU A 448 -2.54 21.58 -8.81
C LEU A 448 -1.13 20.99 -8.90
N LEU A 449 -1.04 19.72 -9.24
CA LEU A 449 0.22 19.04 -9.47
C LEU A 449 0.18 18.28 -10.80
N LEU A 450 1.31 18.34 -11.50
CA LEU A 450 1.56 17.75 -12.80
C LEU A 450 2.83 16.91 -12.70
N ASP A 451 2.76 15.64 -13.09
CA ASP A 451 3.89 14.72 -13.22
C ASP A 451 3.78 14.00 -14.56
N ASN A 452 4.91 13.82 -15.26
CA ASN A 452 5.01 13.17 -16.57
C ASN A 452 3.95 13.64 -17.60
N ILE A 453 3.93 14.94 -17.92
CA ILE A 453 2.93 15.56 -18.83
C ILE A 453 3.51 15.88 -20.21
N GLY A 454 2.75 15.62 -21.27
CA GLY A 454 3.08 15.94 -22.66
C GLY A 454 2.08 16.91 -23.30
N PHE A 455 2.61 17.88 -24.05
CA PHE A 455 1.84 18.86 -24.81
C PHE A 455 2.22 18.80 -26.29
N SER A 456 1.23 18.67 -27.17
CA SER A 456 1.39 18.70 -28.63
C SER A 456 0.34 19.59 -29.27
N GLY A 457 0.76 20.67 -29.95
CA GLY A 457 -0.17 21.66 -30.52
C GLY A 457 -1.01 22.41 -29.48
N VAL A 458 -0.57 22.46 -28.22
CA VAL A 458 -1.29 23.11 -27.11
C VAL A 458 -0.95 24.60 -27.07
N SER A 459 -1.96 25.47 -26.93
CA SER A 459 -1.74 26.93 -26.91
C SER A 459 -1.50 27.50 -25.50
N GLN A 460 -2.06 26.87 -24.47
CA GLN A 460 -1.85 27.22 -23.05
C GLN A 460 -1.88 25.93 -22.22
N GLY A 461 -0.81 25.63 -21.48
CA GLY A 461 -0.72 24.45 -20.62
C GLY A 461 -1.61 24.59 -19.39
N VAL A 462 -1.28 25.53 -18.51
CA VAL A 462 -2.15 25.96 -17.40
C VAL A 462 -2.45 27.45 -17.57
N VAL A 463 -3.73 27.84 -17.42
CA VAL A 463 -4.20 29.22 -17.52
C VAL A 463 -5.26 29.54 -16.47
N ASP A 464 -5.25 30.74 -15.89
CA ASP A 464 -6.32 31.18 -14.98
C ASP A 464 -7.52 31.81 -15.70
N THR A 465 -8.65 31.97 -15.02
CA THR A 465 -9.87 32.58 -15.59
C THR A 465 -9.72 34.05 -16.01
N THR A 466 -8.62 34.74 -15.70
CA THR A 466 -8.31 36.08 -16.24
C THR A 466 -7.62 36.01 -17.62
N GLY A 467 -7.19 34.82 -18.03
CA GLY A 467 -6.45 34.56 -19.26
C GLY A 467 -4.93 34.56 -19.08
N LYS A 468 -4.42 34.70 -17.85
CA LYS A 468 -2.98 34.64 -17.55
C LYS A 468 -2.50 33.20 -17.63
N THR A 469 -1.60 32.91 -18.56
CA THR A 469 -0.88 31.63 -18.62
C THR A 469 0.00 31.48 -17.37
N LEU A 470 -0.12 30.35 -16.67
CA LEU A 470 0.71 29.93 -15.53
C LEU A 470 1.78 28.91 -15.96
N LEU A 471 1.48 28.10 -16.98
CA LEU A 471 2.41 27.15 -17.59
C LEU A 471 2.19 27.10 -19.11
N ASP A 472 3.28 27.16 -19.88
CA ASP A 472 3.24 27.20 -21.34
C ASP A 472 2.90 25.83 -21.96
N GLY A 473 2.38 25.84 -23.20
CA GLY A 473 1.95 24.63 -23.93
C GLY A 473 2.97 24.06 -24.93
N SER A 474 4.17 24.63 -25.04
CA SER A 474 5.14 24.26 -26.11
C SER A 474 6.12 23.13 -25.76
N SER A 475 6.16 22.67 -24.51
CA SER A 475 7.10 21.63 -24.04
C SER A 475 6.49 20.70 -23.00
N SER A 476 6.92 19.44 -22.99
CA SER A 476 6.66 18.46 -21.93
C SER A 476 7.11 18.94 -20.55
N VAL A 477 6.49 18.42 -19.49
CA VAL A 477 6.70 18.81 -18.09
C VAL A 477 7.02 17.56 -17.28
N LEU A 478 8.22 17.49 -16.67
CA LEU A 478 8.61 16.37 -15.82
C LEU A 478 7.81 16.38 -14.53
N SER A 479 7.98 17.39 -13.67
CA SER A 479 7.10 17.64 -12.54
C SER A 479 6.91 19.14 -12.31
N TRP A 480 5.70 19.58 -11.97
CA TRP A 480 5.32 20.99 -11.72
C TRP A 480 4.22 21.07 -10.66
N VAL A 481 4.29 22.05 -9.76
CA VAL A 481 3.33 22.22 -8.65
C VAL A 481 2.89 23.66 -8.46
N LEU A 482 1.64 23.83 -8.04
CA LEU A 482 0.99 25.09 -7.66
C LEU A 482 0.24 24.87 -6.34
N GLY A 483 0.56 25.68 -5.33
CA GLY A 483 -0.03 25.59 -3.99
C GLY A 483 1.01 25.63 -2.86
N PRO A 484 0.62 25.31 -1.60
CA PRO A 484 1.54 25.23 -0.47
C PRO A 484 2.38 23.95 -0.58
N ILE A 485 3.69 24.08 -0.35
CA ILE A 485 4.64 22.98 -0.42
C ILE A 485 5.53 22.93 0.83
N TYR A 486 5.98 21.73 1.20
CA TYR A 486 6.78 21.46 2.39
C TYR A 486 8.01 20.60 2.07
N ASN A 487 9.15 20.96 2.66
CA ASN A 487 10.33 20.10 2.79
C ASN A 487 10.59 19.90 4.28
N GLY A 488 10.40 18.67 4.78
CA GLY A 488 10.15 18.44 6.20
C GLY A 488 9.02 19.36 6.70
N THR A 489 9.26 20.14 7.74
CA THR A 489 8.28 21.10 8.26
C THR A 489 8.47 22.55 7.78
N GLU A 490 9.32 22.81 6.77
CA GLU A 490 9.46 24.17 6.21
C GLU A 490 8.40 24.43 5.13
N ARG A 491 7.41 25.29 5.46
CA ARG A 491 6.35 25.70 4.52
C ARG A 491 6.83 26.79 3.57
N THR A 492 6.65 26.57 2.27
CA THR A 492 6.70 27.63 1.25
C THR A 492 5.44 27.60 0.37
N TRP A 493 5.35 28.48 -0.61
CA TRP A 493 4.25 28.51 -1.59
C TRP A 493 4.82 28.52 -3.00
N SER A 494 4.42 27.55 -3.81
CA SER A 494 4.72 27.55 -5.23
C SER A 494 3.62 28.25 -6.04
N SER A 495 4.06 29.14 -6.93
CA SER A 495 3.20 29.80 -7.93
C SER A 495 3.26 29.12 -9.30
N GLY A 496 3.70 27.85 -9.36
CA GLY A 496 3.95 27.12 -10.60
C GLY A 496 5.43 26.86 -10.85
N SER A 497 6.10 26.13 -9.94
CA SER A 497 7.52 25.75 -10.06
C SER A 497 7.66 24.35 -10.63
N SER A 498 8.65 24.16 -11.50
CA SER A 498 9.11 22.81 -11.90
C SER A 498 10.02 22.22 -10.83
N HIS A 499 10.00 20.89 -10.68
CA HIS A 499 10.87 20.15 -9.77
C HIS A 499 11.48 18.92 -10.47
N GLU A 500 12.64 18.47 -9.99
CA GLU A 500 13.24 17.23 -10.47
C GLU A 500 12.65 16.05 -9.69
N TRP A 501 11.91 15.21 -10.40
CA TRP A 501 11.36 13.95 -9.91
C TRP A 501 11.31 12.99 -11.10
N MET A 502 12.12 11.93 -11.10
CA MET A 502 12.18 10.96 -12.20
C MET A 502 11.39 9.68 -11.90
N GLY A 503 10.48 9.74 -10.92
CA GLY A 503 9.83 8.56 -10.36
C GLY A 503 10.80 7.67 -9.57
N ILE A 504 10.34 6.46 -9.25
CA ILE A 504 11.04 5.45 -8.46
C ILE A 504 11.07 4.19 -9.30
N LEU A 505 12.26 3.70 -9.69
CA LEU A 505 12.39 2.76 -10.82
C LEU A 505 11.53 1.48 -10.72
N PRO A 506 11.42 0.78 -9.57
CA PRO A 506 10.55 -0.40 -9.46
C PRO A 506 9.05 -0.14 -9.63
N LEU A 507 8.60 1.10 -9.43
CA LEU A 507 7.20 1.54 -9.58
C LEU A 507 6.85 1.96 -11.02
N LEU A 508 7.85 2.16 -11.88
CA LEU A 508 7.68 2.52 -13.29
C LEU A 508 7.56 1.26 -14.17
N GLY A 509 6.78 1.34 -15.24
CA GLY A 509 6.64 0.28 -16.24
C GLY A 509 7.40 0.56 -17.53
N GLU A 510 7.58 -0.45 -18.37
CA GLU A 510 8.27 -0.34 -19.67
C GLU A 510 7.52 0.51 -20.72
N LYS A 511 6.29 0.95 -20.43
CA LYS A 511 5.46 1.72 -21.36
C LYS A 511 6.06 3.13 -21.57
N THR A 512 6.04 3.60 -22.81
CA THR A 512 6.33 4.98 -23.19
C THR A 512 5.21 5.53 -24.08
N ILE A 513 5.02 6.85 -24.05
CA ILE A 513 4.09 7.58 -24.92
C ILE A 513 4.87 8.73 -25.56
N ASP A 514 4.78 8.87 -26.89
CA ASP A 514 5.47 9.92 -27.63
C ASP A 514 5.10 11.31 -27.10
N GLY A 515 6.10 12.05 -26.62
CA GLY A 515 5.93 13.41 -26.05
C GLY A 515 5.77 13.47 -24.53
N LEU A 516 5.76 12.33 -23.82
CA LEU A 516 5.99 12.33 -22.37
C LEU A 516 7.49 12.31 -22.04
N PRO A 517 7.93 12.98 -20.96
CA PRO A 517 9.35 13.09 -20.61
C PRO A 517 9.95 11.89 -19.87
N ASN A 518 9.14 10.98 -19.33
CA ASN A 518 9.58 9.84 -18.52
C ASN A 518 8.79 8.54 -18.83
N LEU A 519 9.28 7.40 -18.34
CA LEU A 519 8.51 6.15 -18.27
C LEU A 519 7.21 6.36 -17.49
N LEU A 520 6.17 5.60 -17.83
CA LEU A 520 4.90 5.67 -17.08
C LEU A 520 5.04 4.99 -15.72
N TYR A 521 4.28 5.43 -14.72
CA TYR A 521 4.02 4.58 -13.54
C TYR A 521 3.30 3.30 -14.00
N PHE A 522 3.64 2.14 -13.44
CA PHE A 522 3.07 0.86 -13.88
C PHE A 522 1.54 0.81 -13.66
N ASP A 523 0.79 0.33 -14.66
CA ASP A 523 -0.65 0.07 -14.54
C ASP A 523 -1.12 -1.19 -15.30
N LYS A 524 -2.15 -1.84 -14.73
CA LYS A 524 -2.76 -3.07 -15.24
C LYS A 524 -4.28 -3.01 -15.07
N ALA A 525 -4.98 -2.90 -16.20
CA ALA A 525 -6.43 -2.99 -16.23
C ALA A 525 -6.93 -4.37 -15.81
N LYS A 526 -8.13 -4.42 -15.21
CA LYS A 526 -8.79 -5.63 -14.72
C LYS A 526 -8.85 -6.73 -15.79
N PRO A 527 -8.19 -7.88 -15.61
CA PRO A 527 -8.30 -9.00 -16.55
C PRO A 527 -9.76 -9.48 -16.63
N GLN A 528 -10.32 -9.75 -17.81
CA GLN A 528 -11.69 -10.30 -17.90
C GLN A 528 -11.74 -11.71 -18.50
N TYR A 529 -10.60 -12.25 -18.90
CA TYR A 529 -10.46 -13.60 -19.48
C TYR A 529 -11.24 -13.78 -20.79
N GLU A 530 -11.31 -12.73 -21.62
CA GLU A 530 -12.11 -12.64 -22.85
C GLU A 530 -11.90 -13.82 -23.82
N GLY A 531 -10.66 -14.31 -23.93
CA GLY A 531 -10.28 -15.43 -24.79
C GLY A 531 -10.53 -16.84 -24.22
N HIS A 532 -11.02 -16.96 -22.98
CA HIS A 532 -11.25 -18.25 -22.33
C HIS A 532 -12.64 -18.82 -22.62
N SER A 533 -12.74 -20.15 -22.62
CA SER A 533 -14.00 -20.89 -22.68
C SER A 533 -14.49 -21.23 -21.27
N THR A 534 -15.76 -21.59 -21.12
CA THR A 534 -16.31 -22.09 -19.85
C THR A 534 -15.66 -23.39 -19.37
N GLY A 535 -14.97 -24.13 -20.28
CA GLY A 535 -14.16 -25.29 -19.93
C GLY A 535 -12.86 -24.96 -19.20
N ASP A 536 -12.40 -23.70 -19.25
CA ASP A 536 -11.19 -23.22 -18.59
C ASP A 536 -11.45 -22.76 -17.13
N PHE A 537 -12.69 -22.88 -16.67
CA PHE A 537 -13.12 -22.57 -15.31
C PHE A 537 -13.38 -23.83 -14.47
N ILE A 538 -13.45 -23.66 -13.14
CA ILE A 538 -14.11 -24.57 -12.19
C ILE A 538 -15.05 -23.78 -11.28
N HIS A 539 -16.14 -24.40 -10.82
CA HIS A 539 -17.06 -23.78 -9.87
C HIS A 539 -16.60 -24.01 -8.44
N LEU A 540 -16.60 -22.96 -7.61
CA LEU A 540 -16.31 -23.12 -6.18
C LEU A 540 -17.35 -24.03 -5.50
N LYS A 541 -18.61 -24.01 -5.96
CA LYS A 541 -19.66 -24.94 -5.49
C LYS A 541 -19.55 -26.39 -6.00
N ASP A 542 -18.51 -26.73 -6.77
CA ASP A 542 -18.14 -28.15 -6.96
C ASP A 542 -17.41 -28.72 -5.71
N TYR A 543 -16.88 -27.85 -4.83
CA TYR A 543 -16.07 -28.24 -3.65
C TYR A 543 -16.66 -27.75 -2.31
N ALA A 544 -17.25 -26.55 -2.30
CA ALA A 544 -17.82 -25.87 -1.13
C ALA A 544 -19.35 -25.68 -1.26
N LYS A 545 -20.01 -25.04 -0.29
CA LYS A 545 -21.46 -24.75 -0.31
C LYS A 545 -21.79 -23.30 -0.60
N GLY A 546 -21.11 -22.37 0.06
CA GLY A 546 -21.43 -20.94 0.00
C GLY A 546 -22.80 -20.63 0.60
N ASP A 547 -23.25 -21.41 1.58
CA ASP A 547 -24.61 -21.38 2.14
C ASP A 547 -24.77 -20.54 3.42
N GLY A 548 -23.72 -19.86 3.87
CA GLY A 548 -23.75 -19.01 5.07
C GLY A 548 -23.99 -19.77 6.38
N SER A 549 -23.70 -21.07 6.43
CA SER A 549 -23.85 -21.91 7.63
C SER A 549 -22.86 -23.09 7.72
N THR A 550 -22.50 -23.69 6.59
CA THR A 550 -21.53 -24.79 6.48
C THR A 550 -20.11 -24.25 6.55
N ASP A 551 -19.27 -24.87 7.39
CA ASP A 551 -17.81 -24.67 7.36
C ASP A 551 -17.26 -25.18 6.02
N ASP A 552 -16.83 -24.23 5.19
CA ASP A 552 -16.38 -24.44 3.84
C ASP A 552 -14.84 -24.40 3.72
N THR A 553 -14.07 -24.21 4.81
CA THR A 553 -12.60 -24.10 4.79
C THR A 553 -11.93 -25.21 3.98
N ALA A 554 -12.29 -26.46 4.25
CA ALA A 554 -11.75 -27.60 3.52
C ALA A 554 -12.23 -27.67 2.06
N GLY A 555 -13.44 -27.19 1.75
CA GLY A 555 -13.96 -27.13 0.40
C GLY A 555 -13.22 -26.07 -0.44
N VAL A 556 -13.08 -24.86 0.09
CA VAL A 556 -12.39 -23.75 -0.57
C VAL A 556 -10.90 -24.07 -0.76
N GLN A 557 -10.21 -24.61 0.25
CA GLN A 557 -8.82 -25.07 0.10
C GLN A 557 -8.67 -26.15 -0.98
N ASN A 558 -9.60 -27.11 -1.05
CA ASN A 558 -9.59 -28.13 -2.09
C ASN A 558 -9.85 -27.55 -3.49
N ALA A 559 -10.66 -26.50 -3.63
CA ALA A 559 -10.87 -25.81 -4.91
C ALA A 559 -9.57 -25.14 -5.39
N PHE A 560 -8.88 -24.38 -4.53
CA PHE A 560 -7.57 -23.80 -4.85
C PHE A 560 -6.54 -24.86 -5.23
N ASN A 561 -6.43 -25.94 -4.44
CA ASN A 561 -5.51 -27.05 -4.71
C ASN A 561 -5.83 -27.81 -6.02
N SER A 562 -7.09 -27.81 -6.45
CA SER A 562 -7.57 -28.55 -7.63
C SER A 562 -7.66 -27.71 -8.91
N ALA A 563 -7.45 -26.39 -8.83
CA ALA A 563 -7.60 -25.49 -9.97
C ALA A 563 -6.61 -25.81 -11.11
N GLY A 564 -5.35 -26.12 -10.80
CA GLY A 564 -4.37 -26.60 -11.79
C GLY A 564 -4.14 -25.64 -12.96
N GLY A 565 -4.21 -24.33 -12.73
CA GLY A 565 -4.09 -23.28 -13.75
C GLY A 565 -5.41 -22.86 -14.41
N LYS A 566 -6.55 -23.48 -14.04
CA LYS A 566 -7.89 -22.97 -14.37
C LYS A 566 -8.28 -21.78 -13.51
N ILE A 567 -9.26 -21.02 -14.00
CA ILE A 567 -9.86 -19.91 -13.26
C ILE A 567 -10.96 -20.46 -12.33
N ILE A 568 -10.94 -20.07 -11.07
CA ILE A 568 -12.03 -20.37 -10.12
C ILE A 568 -13.14 -19.36 -10.34
N PHE A 569 -14.29 -19.82 -10.81
CA PHE A 569 -15.54 -19.06 -10.72
C PHE A 569 -16.11 -19.28 -9.32
N ALA A 570 -16.00 -18.27 -8.47
CA ALA A 570 -16.58 -18.30 -7.15
C ALA A 570 -18.07 -17.94 -7.26
N ASP A 571 -18.93 -18.96 -7.31
CA ASP A 571 -20.38 -18.80 -7.38
C ASP A 571 -20.89 -17.97 -6.19
N ALA A 572 -21.86 -17.08 -6.42
CA ALA A 572 -22.29 -16.14 -5.39
C ALA A 572 -22.81 -16.88 -4.14
N GLY A 573 -22.39 -16.43 -2.97
CA GLY A 573 -22.70 -17.10 -1.71
C GLY A 573 -21.89 -16.52 -0.56
N VAL A 574 -22.02 -17.17 0.59
CA VAL A 574 -21.24 -16.87 1.80
C VAL A 574 -20.55 -18.15 2.25
N TYR A 575 -19.23 -18.17 2.13
CA TYR A 575 -18.39 -19.32 2.45
C TYR A 575 -17.77 -19.08 3.83
N PHE A 576 -18.21 -19.83 4.85
CA PHE A 576 -17.67 -19.71 6.20
C PHE A 576 -16.30 -20.38 6.26
N LEU A 577 -15.32 -19.64 6.76
CA LEU A 577 -13.97 -20.11 6.96
C LEU A 577 -13.69 -20.16 8.47
N SER A 578 -13.39 -21.36 8.99
CA SER A 578 -13.11 -21.62 10.42
C SER A 578 -11.61 -21.72 10.75
N ASP A 579 -10.77 -21.77 9.72
CA ASP A 579 -9.30 -21.81 9.79
C ASP A 579 -8.72 -21.18 8.51
N THR A 580 -7.40 -20.93 8.48
CA THR A 580 -6.69 -20.34 7.33
C THR A 580 -6.88 -21.16 6.05
N VAL A 581 -7.22 -20.48 4.95
CA VAL A 581 -7.11 -21.00 3.58
C VAL A 581 -5.93 -20.36 2.87
N ILE A 582 -5.06 -21.18 2.29
CA ILE A 582 -3.91 -20.77 1.49
C ILE A 582 -4.31 -20.70 0.01
N ILE A 583 -4.04 -19.57 -0.62
CA ILE A 583 -4.20 -19.28 -2.04
C ILE A 583 -2.82 -19.47 -2.70
N PRO A 584 -2.59 -20.55 -3.50
CA PRO A 584 -1.29 -20.83 -4.10
C PRO A 584 -0.91 -19.85 -5.22
N ALA A 585 0.39 -19.73 -5.48
CA ALA A 585 0.91 -19.11 -6.70
C ALA A 585 0.30 -19.77 -7.96
N GLY A 586 0.01 -18.96 -8.97
CA GLY A 586 -0.72 -19.35 -10.19
C GLY A 586 -2.25 -19.30 -10.08
N THR A 587 -2.81 -18.93 -8.93
CA THR A 587 -4.28 -18.88 -8.75
C THR A 587 -4.91 -17.72 -9.50
N LYS A 588 -6.06 -17.99 -10.15
CA LYS A 588 -6.96 -16.98 -10.71
C LYS A 588 -8.37 -17.24 -10.17
N ILE A 589 -9.01 -16.22 -9.61
CA ILE A 589 -10.35 -16.31 -9.02
C ILE A 589 -11.18 -15.08 -9.36
N VAL A 590 -12.42 -15.29 -9.79
CA VAL A 590 -13.41 -14.25 -10.08
C VAL A 590 -14.74 -14.62 -9.43
N GLY A 591 -15.29 -13.69 -8.65
CA GLY A 591 -16.58 -13.86 -7.99
C GLY A 591 -17.77 -13.54 -8.89
N GLU A 592 -18.89 -14.21 -8.62
CA GLU A 592 -20.20 -13.82 -9.13
C GLU A 592 -20.78 -12.75 -8.18
N THR A 593 -21.04 -11.54 -8.68
CA THR A 593 -21.28 -10.32 -7.88
C THR A 593 -20.11 -9.96 -6.95
N TRP A 594 -20.29 -10.04 -5.64
CA TRP A 594 -19.22 -9.92 -4.65
C TRP A 594 -19.29 -11.12 -3.73
N THR A 595 -18.52 -12.15 -4.05
CA THR A 595 -18.61 -13.43 -3.35
C THR A 595 -17.93 -13.37 -1.99
N GLN A 596 -18.66 -13.76 -0.93
CA GLN A 596 -18.28 -13.50 0.45
C GLN A 596 -17.49 -14.66 1.07
N PHE A 597 -16.23 -14.42 1.44
CA PHE A 597 -15.47 -15.26 2.37
C PHE A 597 -15.58 -14.68 3.77
N ALA A 598 -16.07 -15.46 4.73
CA ALA A 598 -16.44 -14.98 6.05
C ALA A 598 -15.68 -15.72 7.16
N ALA A 599 -14.82 -15.02 7.90
CA ALA A 599 -14.11 -15.58 9.06
C ALA A 599 -15.08 -15.84 10.21
N THR A 600 -15.01 -17.00 10.84
CA THR A 600 -15.84 -17.31 12.02
C THR A 600 -15.25 -18.43 12.88
N GLY A 601 -15.76 -18.61 14.10
CA GLY A 601 -15.34 -19.68 14.99
C GLY A 601 -14.04 -19.39 15.76
N SER A 602 -13.69 -20.30 16.68
CA SER A 602 -12.76 -20.02 17.78
C SER A 602 -11.29 -19.85 17.37
N LYS A 603 -10.90 -20.21 16.15
CA LYS A 603 -9.53 -19.96 15.66
C LYS A 603 -9.22 -18.47 15.58
N PHE A 604 -10.19 -17.66 15.14
CA PHE A 604 -10.09 -16.20 15.07
C PHE A 604 -10.49 -15.52 16.40
N GLY A 605 -10.50 -16.25 17.52
CA GLY A 605 -10.99 -15.78 18.83
C GLY A 605 -9.94 -15.18 19.76
N ASP A 606 -8.64 -15.24 19.41
CA ASP A 606 -7.53 -14.78 20.25
C ASP A 606 -6.81 -13.58 19.60
N SER A 607 -7.14 -12.35 20.03
CA SER A 607 -6.48 -11.13 19.55
C SER A 607 -4.99 -11.02 19.92
N SER A 608 -4.50 -11.82 20.87
CA SER A 608 -3.06 -11.91 21.17
C SER A 608 -2.29 -12.83 20.22
N LYS A 609 -3.00 -13.58 19.36
CA LYS A 609 -2.44 -14.48 18.35
C LYS A 609 -3.24 -14.37 17.03
N PRO A 610 -3.16 -13.22 16.35
CA PRO A 610 -3.91 -13.01 15.13
C PRO A 610 -3.48 -13.99 14.04
N ILE A 611 -4.44 -14.45 13.22
CA ILE A 611 -4.21 -15.43 12.14
C ILE A 611 -4.99 -15.05 10.87
N PRO A 612 -4.46 -15.36 9.67
CA PRO A 612 -5.16 -15.11 8.42
C PRO A 612 -6.36 -16.02 8.19
N MET A 613 -7.45 -15.44 7.70
CA MET A 613 -8.53 -16.14 7.01
C MET A 613 -8.05 -16.59 5.62
N LEU A 614 -7.50 -15.67 4.82
CA LEU A 614 -6.89 -15.93 3.52
C LEU A 614 -5.40 -15.59 3.56
N ARG A 615 -4.56 -16.55 3.14
CA ARG A 615 -3.10 -16.40 2.99
C ARG A 615 -2.75 -16.47 1.50
N VAL A 616 -2.33 -15.37 0.89
CA VAL A 616 -1.98 -15.27 -0.54
C VAL A 616 -0.48 -15.52 -0.72
N GLY A 617 -0.15 -16.75 -1.13
CA GLY A 617 1.21 -17.29 -1.03
C GLY A 617 1.66 -17.53 0.41
N ASN A 618 2.68 -18.37 0.57
CA ASN A 618 3.50 -18.42 1.77
C ASN A 618 4.60 -17.35 1.67
N ILE A 619 5.25 -17.03 2.78
CA ILE A 619 6.42 -16.12 2.78
C ILE A 619 7.50 -16.71 1.87
N GLY A 620 7.94 -15.92 0.88
CA GLY A 620 8.93 -16.33 -0.11
C GLY A 620 8.38 -17.10 -1.33
N ASP A 621 7.06 -17.32 -1.44
CA ASP A 621 6.47 -17.81 -2.70
C ASP A 621 6.58 -16.72 -3.78
N VAL A 622 6.98 -17.12 -5.00
CA VAL A 622 7.07 -16.23 -6.17
C VAL A 622 6.13 -16.71 -7.27
N GLY A 623 5.30 -15.81 -7.83
CA GLY A 623 4.38 -16.12 -8.92
C GLY A 623 3.22 -15.13 -9.08
N SER A 624 2.35 -15.39 -10.06
CA SER A 624 1.12 -14.63 -10.31
C SER A 624 -0.04 -15.03 -9.39
N VAL A 625 -0.87 -14.08 -8.94
CA VAL A 625 -2.21 -14.32 -8.37
C VAL A 625 -3.17 -13.24 -8.89
N GLU A 626 -4.35 -13.62 -9.38
CA GLU A 626 -5.36 -12.66 -9.86
C GLU A 626 -6.70 -12.87 -9.13
N MET A 627 -7.08 -11.93 -8.26
CA MET A 627 -8.33 -11.97 -7.48
C MET A 627 -9.31 -10.88 -7.93
N GLN A 628 -10.59 -11.23 -8.11
CA GLN A 628 -11.58 -10.30 -8.65
C GLN A 628 -12.97 -10.50 -8.04
N ASP A 629 -13.71 -9.41 -7.84
CA ASP A 629 -15.14 -9.45 -7.55
C ASP A 629 -15.46 -10.24 -6.25
N LEU A 630 -14.66 -10.02 -5.21
CA LEU A 630 -14.73 -10.71 -3.91
C LEU A 630 -15.06 -9.75 -2.74
N MET A 631 -15.61 -10.32 -1.67
CA MET A 631 -15.86 -9.64 -0.41
C MET A 631 -15.27 -10.46 0.74
N PHE A 632 -14.46 -9.82 1.59
CA PHE A 632 -13.91 -10.40 2.80
C PHE A 632 -14.71 -9.89 4.00
N THR A 633 -15.19 -10.77 4.87
CA THR A 633 -16.08 -10.37 5.97
C THR A 633 -15.93 -11.29 7.18
N THR A 634 -16.75 -11.06 8.21
CA THR A 634 -16.71 -11.76 9.49
C THR A 634 -18.11 -12.15 9.95
N VAL A 635 -18.19 -13.20 10.76
CA VAL A 635 -19.38 -13.52 11.57
C VAL A 635 -18.94 -13.56 13.02
N GLY A 636 -19.13 -12.42 13.69
CA GLY A 636 -18.45 -12.07 14.93
C GLY A 636 -18.93 -12.80 16.20
N PRO A 637 -18.21 -12.62 17.31
CA PRO A 637 -16.90 -11.94 17.42
C PRO A 637 -15.75 -12.74 16.80
N THR A 638 -14.78 -12.04 16.20
CA THR A 638 -13.57 -12.61 15.57
C THR A 638 -12.30 -11.76 15.83
N PRO A 639 -12.02 -11.40 17.10
CA PRO A 639 -10.98 -10.42 17.47
C PRO A 639 -9.55 -10.75 17.00
N GLY A 640 -9.25 -12.02 16.69
CA GLY A 640 -7.97 -12.50 16.18
C GLY A 640 -7.92 -12.71 14.65
N ALA A 641 -8.92 -12.23 13.89
CA ALA A 641 -8.87 -12.32 12.43
C ALA A 641 -7.87 -11.33 11.81
N ILE A 642 -7.05 -11.83 10.88
CA ILE A 642 -6.50 -11.07 9.75
C ILE A 642 -7.33 -11.51 8.53
N LEU A 643 -7.97 -10.62 7.77
CA LEU A 643 -8.82 -11.10 6.65
C LEU A 643 -7.98 -11.55 5.44
N VAL A 644 -6.95 -10.79 5.08
CA VAL A 644 -6.01 -11.14 4.00
C VAL A 644 -4.57 -10.90 4.46
N GLU A 645 -3.75 -11.96 4.45
CA GLU A 645 -2.30 -11.89 4.58
C GLU A 645 -1.68 -12.16 3.20
N TRP A 646 -0.94 -11.19 2.66
CA TRP A 646 -0.43 -11.20 1.30
C TRP A 646 1.10 -11.31 1.32
N ASN A 647 1.60 -12.51 1.00
CA ASN A 647 3.02 -12.86 1.11
C ASN A 647 3.72 -13.08 -0.24
N ILE A 648 2.95 -13.30 -1.31
CA ILE A 648 3.50 -13.65 -2.63
C ILE A 648 4.29 -12.48 -3.25
N ASN A 649 5.46 -12.78 -3.82
CA ASN A 649 6.15 -11.86 -4.71
C ASN A 649 5.73 -12.14 -6.17
N ALA A 650 5.28 -11.12 -6.88
CA ALA A 650 4.90 -11.17 -8.28
C ALA A 650 6.09 -11.60 -9.17
N ASP A 651 5.91 -12.60 -10.04
CA ASP A 651 6.94 -13.03 -11.00
C ASP A 651 7.26 -11.97 -12.09
N SER A 652 6.38 -10.98 -12.19
CA SER A 652 6.41 -9.85 -13.12
C SER A 652 5.45 -8.76 -12.61
N GLN A 653 5.69 -7.48 -12.94
CA GLN A 653 4.90 -6.36 -12.38
C GLN A 653 3.39 -6.57 -12.54
N GLY A 654 2.65 -6.45 -11.43
CA GLY A 654 1.18 -6.65 -11.38
C GLY A 654 0.68 -8.06 -11.72
N SER A 655 1.54 -9.08 -11.84
CA SER A 655 1.10 -10.48 -12.00
C SER A 655 0.42 -11.03 -10.73
N ALA A 656 0.82 -10.54 -9.55
CA ALA A 656 0.07 -10.65 -8.31
C ALA A 656 -0.76 -9.36 -8.10
N GLY A 657 -2.08 -9.47 -7.93
CA GLY A 657 -2.96 -8.34 -7.66
C GLY A 657 -4.45 -8.67 -7.57
N LEU A 658 -5.23 -7.64 -7.22
CA LEU A 658 -6.68 -7.70 -7.11
C LEU A 658 -7.40 -6.48 -7.71
N TRP A 659 -8.65 -6.70 -8.14
CA TRP A 659 -9.53 -5.69 -8.74
C TRP A 659 -10.95 -5.83 -8.18
N ASP A 660 -11.54 -4.74 -7.70
CA ASP A 660 -12.90 -4.73 -7.11
C ASP A 660 -13.10 -5.78 -6.00
N CYS A 661 -12.05 -6.05 -5.23
CA CYS A 661 -12.14 -6.85 -4.01
C CYS A 661 -12.18 -5.93 -2.79
N HIS A 662 -13.09 -6.19 -1.87
CA HIS A 662 -13.36 -5.31 -0.74
C HIS A 662 -13.45 -6.11 0.57
N ALA A 663 -13.35 -5.44 1.70
CA ALA A 663 -13.65 -5.98 3.02
C ALA A 663 -14.75 -5.17 3.71
N ARG A 664 -15.70 -5.88 4.32
CA ARG A 664 -16.77 -5.31 5.16
C ARG A 664 -16.80 -6.03 6.48
N LEU A 665 -16.58 -5.31 7.57
CA LEU A 665 -16.57 -5.87 8.92
C LEU A 665 -17.76 -5.32 9.72
N GLY A 666 -18.86 -6.07 9.75
CA GLY A 666 -20.15 -5.67 10.33
C GLY A 666 -21.07 -4.91 9.38
N GLY A 667 -22.08 -4.23 9.93
CA GLY A 667 -22.96 -3.31 9.18
C GLY A 667 -23.86 -3.98 8.13
N ALA A 668 -24.02 -5.31 8.17
CA ALA A 668 -24.80 -6.06 7.19
C ALA A 668 -25.46 -7.31 7.81
N ILE A 669 -26.55 -7.78 7.19
CA ILE A 669 -27.30 -8.95 7.66
C ILE A 669 -26.39 -10.19 7.67
N GLY A 670 -26.45 -10.98 8.74
CA GLY A 670 -25.71 -12.23 8.91
C GLY A 670 -24.35 -12.10 9.62
N THR A 671 -23.76 -10.90 9.67
CA THR A 671 -22.47 -10.63 10.34
C THR A 671 -22.49 -10.78 11.87
N LYS A 672 -23.68 -10.68 12.50
CA LYS A 672 -23.89 -10.54 13.96
C LYS A 672 -23.21 -9.30 14.58
N LEU A 673 -22.95 -8.30 13.74
CA LEU A 673 -22.29 -7.05 14.09
C LEU A 673 -23.14 -5.89 13.53
N THR A 674 -24.42 -5.91 13.88
CA THR A 674 -25.48 -4.97 13.44
C THR A 674 -25.86 -4.05 14.61
N PRO A 675 -26.75 -3.05 14.44
CA PRO A 675 -27.24 -2.24 15.57
C PRO A 675 -27.92 -3.04 16.70
N ALA A 676 -28.30 -4.30 16.47
CA ALA A 676 -28.88 -5.17 17.49
C ALA A 676 -27.83 -5.75 18.46
N GLU A 677 -26.61 -6.01 17.99
CA GLU A 677 -25.50 -6.51 18.80
C GLU A 677 -24.51 -5.39 19.21
N CYS A 678 -24.33 -4.41 18.32
CA CYS A 678 -23.29 -3.38 18.34
C CYS A 678 -23.86 -1.97 18.07
N PRO A 679 -24.84 -1.49 18.86
CA PRO A 679 -25.35 -0.13 18.73
C PRO A 679 -24.26 0.92 18.99
N ALA A 680 -24.43 2.13 18.42
CA ALA A 680 -23.54 3.26 18.62
C ALA A 680 -23.26 3.56 20.11
N LEU A 681 -22.00 3.44 20.53
CA LEU A 681 -21.57 3.63 21.93
C LEU A 681 -21.22 5.10 22.20
N THR A 682 -22.14 5.86 22.80
CA THR A 682 -21.88 7.21 23.35
C THR A 682 -21.65 7.24 24.85
N SER A 683 -21.94 6.15 25.56
CA SER A 683 -21.62 6.01 27.00
C SER A 683 -21.72 4.56 27.47
N GLY A 684 -20.95 4.22 28.51
CA GLY A 684 -20.98 2.89 29.13
C GLY A 684 -19.66 2.13 28.97
N ALA A 685 -19.76 0.81 28.94
CA ALA A 685 -18.63 -0.08 28.70
C ALA A 685 -18.66 -0.62 27.26
N VAL A 686 -17.49 -0.89 26.71
CA VAL A 686 -17.36 -1.50 25.39
C VAL A 686 -17.91 -2.93 25.39
N ASN A 687 -18.63 -3.31 24.34
CA ASN A 687 -19.00 -4.71 24.11
C ASN A 687 -17.85 -5.44 23.40
N ASP A 688 -17.19 -6.39 24.08
CA ASP A 688 -16.15 -7.21 23.47
C ASP A 688 -16.68 -8.13 22.35
N ASP A 689 -17.98 -8.48 22.35
CA ASP A 689 -18.60 -9.26 21.26
C ASP A 689 -18.65 -8.46 19.93
N CYS A 690 -18.39 -7.15 19.97
CA CYS A 690 -18.29 -6.29 18.79
C CYS A 690 -16.87 -6.19 18.20
N LYS A 691 -15.90 -6.95 18.75
CA LYS A 691 -14.55 -7.07 18.18
C LYS A 691 -14.55 -7.99 16.97
N THR A 692 -14.12 -7.46 15.83
CA THR A 692 -14.30 -8.11 14.52
C THR A 692 -13.00 -8.57 13.85
N ALA A 693 -11.88 -7.86 14.02
CA ALA A 693 -10.58 -8.26 13.46
C ALA A 693 -9.40 -7.54 14.13
N ALA A 694 -8.24 -8.20 14.15
CA ALA A 694 -6.97 -7.63 14.56
C ALA A 694 -6.31 -6.80 13.44
N LEU A 695 -6.58 -7.13 12.18
CA LEU A 695 -6.08 -6.42 11.00
C LEU A 695 -6.99 -6.74 9.81
N VAL A 696 -7.33 -5.78 8.95
CA VAL A 696 -8.07 -6.12 7.72
C VAL A 696 -7.14 -6.79 6.73
N MET A 697 -6.00 -6.16 6.43
CA MET A 697 -5.04 -6.68 5.45
C MET A 697 -3.58 -6.43 5.82
N HIS A 698 -2.73 -7.42 5.54
CA HIS A 698 -1.28 -7.36 5.67
C HIS A 698 -0.63 -7.60 4.30
N VAL A 699 0.32 -6.77 3.89
CA VAL A 699 1.27 -7.06 2.81
C VAL A 699 2.63 -7.25 3.46
N SER A 700 3.14 -8.49 3.45
CA SER A 700 4.34 -8.85 4.20
C SER A 700 5.61 -8.26 3.58
N ARG A 701 6.70 -8.31 4.35
CA ARG A 701 8.04 -8.14 3.79
C ARG A 701 8.28 -9.15 2.66
N GLY A 702 8.91 -8.70 1.57
CA GLY A 702 9.23 -9.51 0.40
C GLY A 702 8.07 -9.82 -0.55
N ALA A 703 6.83 -9.46 -0.21
CA ALA A 703 5.67 -9.61 -1.08
C ALA A 703 5.52 -8.41 -2.03
N SER A 704 4.89 -8.58 -3.19
CA SER A 704 4.52 -7.45 -4.08
C SER A 704 3.09 -7.60 -4.59
N GLY A 705 2.46 -6.49 -4.98
CA GLY A 705 1.04 -6.54 -5.36
C GLY A 705 0.46 -5.27 -5.97
N TYR A 706 -0.53 -5.48 -6.84
CA TYR A 706 -1.31 -4.43 -7.50
C TYR A 706 -2.75 -4.44 -6.99
N PHE A 707 -3.21 -3.35 -6.39
CA PHE A 707 -4.50 -3.28 -5.70
C PHE A 707 -5.36 -2.14 -6.28
N GLU A 708 -6.39 -2.47 -7.07
CA GLU A 708 -7.24 -1.49 -7.76
C GLU A 708 -8.72 -1.56 -7.32
N ASN A 709 -9.30 -0.42 -6.93
CA ASN A 709 -10.63 -0.31 -6.30
C ASN A 709 -10.79 -1.23 -5.08
N MET A 710 -9.90 -1.09 -4.09
CA MET A 710 -9.95 -1.84 -2.83
C MET A 710 -10.54 -0.97 -1.71
N TRP A 711 -11.57 -1.47 -1.02
CA TRP A 711 -12.21 -0.78 0.10
C TRP A 711 -12.17 -1.66 1.34
N LEU A 712 -11.59 -1.17 2.44
CA LEU A 712 -11.40 -1.89 3.69
C LEU A 712 -12.22 -1.20 4.80
N TRP A 713 -13.50 -1.53 4.89
CA TRP A 713 -14.48 -0.81 5.70
C TRP A 713 -14.86 -1.58 6.97
N THR A 714 -14.50 -1.01 8.12
CA THR A 714 -15.10 -1.39 9.41
C THR A 714 -16.41 -0.63 9.57
N ALA A 715 -17.52 -1.32 9.81
CA ALA A 715 -18.82 -0.65 9.70
C ALA A 715 -19.01 0.50 10.70
N ASP A 716 -19.39 1.67 10.18
CA ASP A 716 -19.87 2.83 10.93
C ASP A 716 -21.41 2.88 11.00
N HIS A 717 -22.11 2.28 10.02
CA HIS A 717 -23.57 2.18 9.96
C HIS A 717 -24.07 0.83 9.38
N MET A 718 -25.38 0.62 9.44
CA MET A 718 -26.07 -0.52 8.83
C MET A 718 -26.42 -0.24 7.36
N VAL A 719 -25.88 -1.05 6.43
CA VAL A 719 -26.04 -0.91 4.96
C VAL A 719 -27.22 -1.72 4.41
N ASP A 720 -27.68 -2.75 5.13
CA ASP A 720 -28.91 -3.47 4.77
C ASP A 720 -30.13 -2.80 5.40
N ASP A 721 -30.91 -2.09 4.59
CA ASP A 721 -32.15 -1.45 5.01
C ASP A 721 -33.18 -2.46 5.54
N PRO A 722 -33.85 -2.18 6.68
CA PRO A 722 -34.80 -3.10 7.30
C PRO A 722 -36.17 -3.17 6.61
N ASP A 723 -36.54 -2.16 5.82
CA ASP A 723 -37.82 -2.12 5.09
C ASP A 723 -37.67 -1.58 3.66
N LEU A 724 -37.68 -2.50 2.68
CA LEU A 724 -37.51 -2.20 1.25
C LEU A 724 -38.73 -1.50 0.60
N VAL A 725 -39.69 -0.99 1.38
CA VAL A 725 -40.80 -0.14 0.90
C VAL A 725 -40.91 1.21 1.64
N SER A 726 -39.83 1.67 2.28
CA SER A 726 -39.76 2.93 3.03
C SER A 726 -38.58 3.80 2.57
N ASP A 727 -38.88 5.00 2.05
CA ASP A 727 -37.90 6.04 1.68
C ASP A 727 -37.31 6.79 2.90
N LYS A 728 -37.59 6.32 4.13
CA LYS A 728 -37.32 7.04 5.39
C LYS A 728 -36.66 6.14 6.43
N ASN A 729 -35.89 5.17 5.95
CA ASN A 729 -35.09 4.29 6.78
C ASN A 729 -33.88 5.04 7.33
N GLU A 730 -33.67 4.97 8.64
CA GLU A 730 -32.50 5.53 9.31
C GLU A 730 -31.31 4.57 9.12
N MET A 731 -30.27 5.01 8.39
CA MET A 731 -29.00 4.29 8.24
C MET A 731 -28.27 4.23 9.59
N THR A 732 -28.68 3.28 10.42
CA THR A 732 -28.43 3.30 11.87
C THR A 732 -26.95 3.03 12.17
N MET A 733 -26.32 3.94 12.93
CA MET A 733 -24.91 3.85 13.31
C MET A 733 -24.60 2.65 14.22
N VAL A 734 -23.38 2.11 14.10
CA VAL A 734 -22.88 0.95 14.87
C VAL A 734 -21.49 1.22 15.45
N SER A 735 -21.18 0.55 16.56
CA SER A 735 -19.83 0.54 17.14
C SER A 735 -19.20 -0.86 16.99
N VAL A 736 -18.50 -1.08 15.87
CA VAL A 736 -17.78 -2.32 15.56
C VAL A 736 -16.27 -2.05 15.62
N TYR A 737 -15.50 -2.96 16.22
CA TYR A 737 -14.09 -2.71 16.56
C TYR A 737 -13.12 -3.59 15.77
N THR A 738 -12.53 -3.03 14.71
CA THR A 738 -11.33 -3.56 14.05
C THR A 738 -10.09 -2.87 14.62
N ALA A 739 -9.02 -3.57 14.95
CA ALA A 739 -7.84 -2.88 15.48
C ALA A 739 -7.10 -2.06 14.40
N ARG A 740 -6.84 -2.63 13.21
CA ARG A 740 -5.96 -2.04 12.17
C ARG A 740 -6.54 -2.23 10.76
N GLY A 741 -6.34 -1.25 9.86
CA GLY A 741 -6.75 -1.31 8.46
C GLY A 741 -5.81 -2.12 7.56
N LEU A 742 -4.95 -1.44 6.80
CA LEU A 742 -3.91 -2.01 5.94
C LEU A 742 -2.50 -1.78 6.51
N LEU A 743 -1.76 -2.86 6.76
CA LEU A 743 -0.32 -2.84 7.06
C LEU A 743 0.49 -3.25 5.82
N ILE A 744 1.53 -2.48 5.49
CA ILE A 744 2.50 -2.78 4.43
C ILE A 744 3.91 -2.76 5.04
N GLU A 745 4.59 -3.90 4.97
CA GLU A 745 6.01 -4.09 5.30
C GLU A 745 6.85 -4.50 4.08
N SER A 746 6.23 -4.46 2.88
CA SER A 746 6.86 -4.78 1.60
C SER A 746 8.17 -4.04 1.38
N THR A 747 9.16 -4.73 0.83
CA THR A 747 10.37 -4.14 0.24
C THR A 747 10.29 -4.09 -1.30
N GLU A 748 9.33 -4.82 -1.87
CA GLU A 748 9.11 -4.96 -3.30
C GLU A 748 7.98 -4.03 -3.78
N ALA A 749 7.80 -3.91 -5.09
CA ALA A 749 6.87 -2.93 -5.66
C ALA A 749 5.39 -3.18 -5.29
N VAL A 750 4.76 -2.20 -4.65
CA VAL A 750 3.32 -2.21 -4.31
C VAL A 750 2.63 -1.01 -4.96
N TRP A 751 1.45 -1.23 -5.55
CA TRP A 751 0.63 -0.18 -6.15
C TRP A 751 -0.78 -0.18 -5.58
N LEU A 752 -1.21 0.95 -4.99
CA LEU A 752 -2.56 1.20 -4.50
C LEU A 752 -3.28 2.21 -5.41
N TYR A 753 -4.26 1.74 -6.19
CA TYR A 753 -5.02 2.58 -7.13
C TYR A 753 -6.49 2.74 -6.70
N GLY A 754 -6.82 3.92 -6.18
CA GLY A 754 -8.14 4.23 -5.62
C GLY A 754 -8.53 3.29 -4.48
N THR A 755 -7.77 3.34 -3.39
CA THR A 755 -7.99 2.49 -2.22
C THR A 755 -8.48 3.30 -1.02
N ALA A 756 -9.44 2.74 -0.28
CA ALA A 756 -9.97 3.32 0.94
C ALA A 756 -9.84 2.35 2.11
N SER A 757 -9.48 2.84 3.29
CA SER A 757 -9.48 2.07 4.55
C SER A 757 -10.04 2.95 5.66
N GLU A 758 -11.00 2.45 6.42
CA GLU A 758 -11.84 3.31 7.26
C GLU A 758 -12.23 2.64 8.60
N HIS A 759 -12.35 3.49 9.61
CA HIS A 759 -12.94 3.23 10.93
C HIS A 759 -12.27 2.12 11.78
N ALA A 760 -11.00 1.76 11.51
CA ALA A 760 -10.20 0.95 12.43
C ALA A 760 -9.75 1.76 13.67
N VAL A 761 -9.55 1.09 14.81
CA VAL A 761 -9.27 1.71 16.12
C VAL A 761 -7.89 2.37 16.20
N TYR A 762 -6.86 1.74 15.60
CA TYR A 762 -5.46 2.18 15.69
C TYR A 762 -5.05 3.09 14.53
N ASN A 763 -5.15 2.55 13.32
CA ASN A 763 -4.66 3.13 12.09
C ASN A 763 -5.41 2.57 10.87
N GLN A 764 -5.59 3.39 9.84
CA GLN A 764 -6.22 2.99 8.58
C GLN A 764 -5.18 2.50 7.56
N TYR A 765 -4.09 3.25 7.37
CA TYR A 765 -2.90 2.79 6.63
C TYR A 765 -1.65 2.86 7.51
N ASN A 766 -0.82 1.81 7.45
CA ASN A 766 0.49 1.77 8.07
C ASN A 766 1.55 1.24 7.10
N LEU A 767 2.50 2.09 6.71
CA LEU A 767 3.69 1.72 5.95
C LEU A 767 4.87 1.69 6.94
N PHE A 768 5.34 0.49 7.26
CA PHE A 768 6.35 0.26 8.29
C PHE A 768 7.54 -0.51 7.74
N GLY A 769 8.73 0.09 7.72
CA GLY A 769 9.92 -0.51 7.11
C GLY A 769 9.79 -0.72 5.59
N ALA A 770 8.80 -0.06 4.97
CA ALA A 770 8.34 -0.34 3.62
C ALA A 770 9.21 0.34 2.55
N GLN A 771 9.28 -0.26 1.38
CA GLN A 771 9.99 0.26 0.22
C GLN A 771 9.17 0.08 -1.06
N ASN A 772 9.38 0.95 -2.05
CA ASN A 772 8.77 0.86 -3.38
C ASN A 772 7.23 0.81 -3.33
N VAL A 773 6.60 1.82 -2.72
CA VAL A 773 5.13 1.92 -2.62
C VAL A 773 4.59 3.10 -3.44
N PHE A 774 3.78 2.82 -4.45
CA PHE A 774 2.94 3.81 -5.13
C PHE A 774 1.55 3.81 -4.49
N ALA A 775 0.97 4.98 -4.24
CA ALA A 775 -0.45 5.10 -3.91
C ALA A 775 -1.13 6.32 -4.54
N GLY A 776 -2.38 6.18 -4.99
CA GLY A 776 -3.18 7.31 -5.45
C GLY A 776 -4.58 6.93 -5.93
N LEU A 777 -5.67 7.54 -5.44
CA LEU A 777 -5.79 8.33 -4.21
C LEU A 777 -5.98 7.39 -3.00
N LEU A 778 -5.39 7.73 -1.84
CA LEU A 778 -5.69 7.08 -0.56
C LEU A 778 -6.84 7.83 0.14
N GLN A 779 -7.90 7.13 0.57
CA GLN A 779 -8.99 7.72 1.34
C GLN A 779 -9.11 7.04 2.72
N THR A 780 -9.31 7.82 3.78
CA THR A 780 -9.53 7.30 5.14
C THR A 780 -10.47 8.17 5.99
N GLU A 781 -11.24 7.52 6.84
CA GLU A 781 -11.97 8.15 7.94
C GLU A 781 -11.65 7.49 9.30
N SER A 782 -11.54 8.30 10.35
CA SER A 782 -11.51 7.81 11.74
C SER A 782 -12.88 7.24 12.18
N PRO A 783 -12.93 6.29 13.13
CA PRO A 783 -14.20 5.72 13.60
C PRO A 783 -15.00 6.73 14.42
N TYR A 784 -16.28 6.91 14.09
CA TYR A 784 -17.12 8.00 14.63
C TYR A 784 -17.33 7.96 16.15
N TYR A 785 -17.16 6.78 16.76
CA TYR A 785 -17.25 6.61 18.20
C TYR A 785 -16.05 7.15 18.96
N GLN A 786 -14.87 7.32 18.34
CA GLN A 786 -13.71 7.87 19.06
C GLN A 786 -13.97 9.33 19.47
N PRO A 787 -13.55 9.77 20.67
CA PRO A 787 -12.65 9.10 21.63
C PRO A 787 -13.35 8.16 22.65
N MET A 788 -14.54 7.62 22.35
CA MET A 788 -15.34 6.71 23.19
C MET A 788 -15.55 5.30 22.56
N PRO A 789 -14.68 4.31 22.79
CA PRO A 789 -13.54 4.32 23.71
C PRO A 789 -12.29 4.92 23.05
N THR A 790 -11.39 5.42 23.88
CA THR A 790 -10.19 6.13 23.40
C THR A 790 -9.15 5.13 22.89
N ALA A 791 -8.53 5.43 21.74
CA ALA A 791 -7.44 4.61 21.19
C ALA A 791 -6.34 4.37 22.26
N PRO A 792 -5.78 3.15 22.37
CA PRO A 792 -5.97 1.94 21.55
C PRO A 792 -7.09 1.00 22.05
N SER A 793 -8.00 1.47 22.91
CA SER A 793 -9.10 0.64 23.42
C SER A 793 -10.13 0.34 22.30
N PRO A 794 -10.73 -0.86 22.24
CA PRO A 794 -10.72 -1.93 23.24
C PRO A 794 -9.59 -2.97 23.09
N TYR A 795 -8.63 -2.77 22.18
CA TYR A 795 -7.48 -3.66 21.96
C TYR A 795 -6.23 -3.18 22.72
N LYS A 796 -6.37 -2.68 23.95
CA LYS A 796 -5.24 -2.06 24.68
C LYS A 796 -4.20 -3.06 25.18
N ALA A 797 -4.51 -4.35 25.25
CA ALA A 797 -3.53 -5.39 25.61
C ALA A 797 -2.74 -5.90 24.40
N GLU A 798 -3.18 -5.55 23.18
CA GLU A 798 -2.72 -6.13 21.92
C GLU A 798 -1.89 -5.15 21.06
N VAL A 799 -1.50 -4.02 21.65
CA VAL A 799 -0.52 -3.07 21.08
C VAL A 799 0.85 -3.74 21.02
N GLY A 800 1.46 -3.77 19.84
CA GLY A 800 2.74 -4.44 19.59
C GLY A 800 2.64 -5.96 19.38
N VAL A 801 1.42 -6.52 19.29
CA VAL A 801 1.20 -7.90 18.82
C VAL A 801 1.43 -8.00 17.30
N VAL A 802 1.20 -6.91 16.58
CA VAL A 802 1.55 -6.75 15.16
C VAL A 802 2.69 -5.73 15.06
N ARG A 803 3.66 -5.98 14.18
CA ARG A 803 4.79 -5.08 13.96
C ARG A 803 4.34 -3.74 13.36
N GLY A 804 5.06 -2.68 13.69
CA GLY A 804 4.76 -1.32 13.24
C GLY A 804 3.63 -0.60 13.99
N ASP A 805 3.03 -1.20 15.02
CA ASP A 805 2.02 -0.51 15.86
C ASP A 805 2.56 0.80 16.47
N PRO A 806 1.75 1.88 16.53
CA PRO A 806 2.01 3.01 17.40
C PRO A 806 2.11 2.55 18.85
N LYS A 807 2.99 3.18 19.63
CA LYS A 807 3.29 2.73 21.00
C LYS A 807 2.18 3.01 22.02
N TYR A 808 1.28 3.94 21.72
CA TYR A 808 0.21 4.42 22.59
C TYR A 808 0.66 4.60 24.05
N ASP A 809 1.80 5.29 24.26
CA ASP A 809 2.33 5.55 25.60
C ASP A 809 1.42 6.50 26.41
N CYS A 810 0.56 7.25 25.72
CA CYS A 810 -0.40 8.21 26.26
C CYS A 810 0.26 9.18 27.25
N SER A 811 1.48 9.61 26.94
CA SER A 811 2.27 10.58 27.71
C SER A 811 1.62 11.96 27.82
N GLY A 812 0.57 12.22 27.04
CA GLY A 812 -0.23 13.45 27.11
C GLY A 812 0.26 14.51 26.13
N THR A 813 0.89 14.07 25.04
CA THR A 813 1.33 14.95 23.95
C THR A 813 0.21 15.14 22.93
N ASP A 814 0.46 15.90 21.88
CA ASP A 814 -0.48 16.04 20.76
C ASP A 814 -0.26 15.00 19.64
N PHE A 815 0.76 14.14 19.75
CA PHE A 815 1.19 13.22 18.70
C PHE A 815 1.41 11.76 19.19
N ASP A 816 0.93 11.39 20.38
CA ASP A 816 1.02 10.02 20.91
C ASP A 816 -0.07 9.07 20.38
N GLY A 817 -1.07 9.60 19.66
CA GLY A 817 -2.18 8.86 19.08
C GLY A 817 -3.22 8.37 20.10
N CYS A 818 -3.14 8.79 21.36
CA CYS A 818 -4.09 8.41 22.40
C CYS A 818 -5.34 9.30 22.47
N ASP A 819 -5.67 10.00 21.38
CA ASP A 819 -6.96 10.68 21.17
C ASP A 819 -7.84 9.87 20.18
N SER A 820 -7.34 9.59 18.98
CA SER A 820 -8.10 8.95 17.89
C SER A 820 -7.18 8.22 16.89
N SER A 821 -7.77 7.45 15.97
CA SER A 821 -7.05 6.57 15.02
C SER A 821 -6.21 7.35 14.01
N TRP A 822 -5.03 6.87 13.66
CA TRP A 822 -4.22 7.47 12.59
C TRP A 822 -4.82 7.19 11.21
N GLY A 823 -4.98 8.20 10.37
CA GLY A 823 -5.33 8.00 8.96
C GLY A 823 -4.18 7.31 8.21
N LEU A 824 -2.98 7.88 8.31
CA LEU A 824 -1.79 7.37 7.62
C LEU A 824 -0.55 7.42 8.51
N LEU A 825 0.11 6.28 8.69
CA LEU A 825 1.44 6.14 9.25
C LEU A 825 2.43 5.78 8.14
N VAL A 826 3.56 6.50 8.05
CA VAL A 826 4.70 6.13 7.20
C VAL A 826 5.96 6.26 8.05
N SER A 827 6.61 5.13 8.38
CA SER A 827 7.76 5.16 9.30
C SER A 827 8.84 4.15 8.94
N THR A 828 10.11 4.53 9.16
CA THR A 828 11.30 3.74 8.77
C THR A 828 11.27 3.25 7.32
N SER A 829 10.55 3.97 6.45
CA SER A 829 10.27 3.58 5.07
C SER A 829 11.10 4.44 4.09
N GLN A 830 11.28 3.95 2.87
CA GLN A 830 11.95 4.67 1.77
C GLN A 830 11.18 4.44 0.47
N ASP A 831 11.43 5.22 -0.58
CA ASP A 831 10.81 4.98 -1.90
C ASP A 831 9.27 4.86 -1.84
N VAL A 832 8.63 5.76 -1.09
CA VAL A 832 7.17 5.85 -0.93
C VAL A 832 6.67 7.08 -1.67
N TYR A 833 5.78 6.89 -2.63
CA TYR A 833 5.19 7.94 -3.44
C TYR A 833 3.67 7.89 -3.39
N ILE A 834 3.07 8.83 -2.67
CA ILE A 834 1.61 8.98 -2.54
C ILE A 834 1.20 10.21 -3.37
N ALA A 835 0.47 9.99 -4.46
CA ALA A 835 0.09 11.04 -5.42
C ALA A 835 -1.08 11.93 -4.93
N SER A 836 -1.95 11.40 -4.06
CA SER A 836 -2.94 12.17 -3.30
C SER A 836 -3.48 11.35 -2.13
N ALA A 837 -3.88 12.04 -1.05
CA ALA A 837 -4.55 11.44 0.10
C ALA A 837 -5.67 12.34 0.65
N GLY A 838 -6.87 11.80 0.80
CA GLY A 838 -8.00 12.41 1.51
C GLY A 838 -8.19 11.75 2.88
N ILE A 839 -7.88 12.49 3.94
CA ILE A 839 -7.76 11.92 5.29
C ILE A 839 -8.67 12.70 6.25
N TYR A 840 -9.77 12.11 6.72
CA TYR A 840 -10.88 12.82 7.36
C TYR A 840 -11.13 12.38 8.81
N SER A 841 -11.50 13.33 9.66
CA SER A 841 -12.17 13.06 10.94
C SER A 841 -13.39 13.97 11.06
N TRP A 842 -14.55 13.36 11.26
CA TRP A 842 -15.86 14.05 11.23
C TRP A 842 -16.52 14.20 12.59
N PHE A 843 -16.07 13.44 13.60
CA PHE A 843 -16.79 13.24 14.84
C PHE A 843 -15.88 13.25 16.07
N ASP A 844 -16.45 13.70 17.19
CA ASP A 844 -15.99 13.53 18.56
C ASP A 844 -17.18 12.94 19.32
N ASP A 845 -17.14 11.65 19.68
CA ASP A 845 -18.24 10.91 20.33
C ASP A 845 -19.58 11.04 19.57
N TYR A 846 -19.56 10.71 18.27
CA TYR A 846 -20.68 10.90 17.31
C TYR A 846 -21.21 12.34 17.16
N SER A 847 -20.57 13.35 17.75
CA SER A 847 -20.90 14.78 17.55
C SER A 847 -20.04 15.43 16.47
N GLN A 848 -20.67 16.23 15.60
CA GLN A 848 -20.00 16.92 14.48
C GLN A 848 -19.57 18.36 14.81
N ASP A 849 -19.87 18.88 16.00
CA ASP A 849 -19.57 20.26 16.44
C ASP A 849 -18.06 20.62 16.34
N CYS A 850 -17.20 19.61 16.23
CA CYS A 850 -15.74 19.69 16.22
C CYS A 850 -15.12 20.06 14.84
N ILE A 851 -15.86 19.93 13.73
CA ILE A 851 -15.29 19.95 12.36
C ILE A 851 -14.64 21.31 12.04
N ASP A 852 -15.44 22.39 12.07
CA ASP A 852 -14.99 23.72 11.61
C ASP A 852 -14.05 24.44 12.58
N VAL A 853 -13.92 23.91 13.79
CA VAL A 853 -12.95 24.37 14.80
C VAL A 853 -11.67 23.53 14.81
N HIS A 854 -11.60 22.48 13.96
CA HIS A 854 -10.46 21.59 13.83
C HIS A 854 -10.11 20.85 15.14
N THR A 855 -11.11 20.32 15.85
CA THR A 855 -10.92 19.61 17.14
C THR A 855 -11.55 18.22 17.22
N CYS A 856 -11.92 17.58 16.10
CA CYS A 856 -12.40 16.18 16.13
C CYS A 856 -11.25 15.21 16.45
N GLN A 857 -10.02 15.62 16.13
CA GLN A 857 -8.80 14.85 16.31
C GLN A 857 -7.61 15.81 16.39
N LYS A 858 -6.53 15.42 17.08
CA LYS A 858 -5.32 16.23 17.16
C LYS A 858 -4.52 16.17 15.86
N VAL A 859 -4.19 14.98 15.40
CA VAL A 859 -3.34 14.75 14.22
C VAL A 859 -3.77 13.50 13.46
N LEU A 860 -3.71 13.55 12.13
CA LEU A 860 -4.20 12.48 11.26
C LEU A 860 -3.08 11.64 10.61
N VAL A 861 -1.95 12.27 10.28
CA VAL A 861 -0.88 11.65 9.48
C VAL A 861 0.46 11.77 10.20
N ASN A 862 1.28 10.73 10.18
CA ASN A 862 2.59 10.69 10.83
C ASN A 862 3.68 10.19 9.87
N PHE A 863 4.69 11.02 9.62
CA PHE A 863 5.96 10.63 9.01
C PHE A 863 7.04 10.60 10.10
N SER A 864 7.73 9.47 10.28
CA SER A 864 8.81 9.41 11.28
C SER A 864 9.97 8.48 10.89
N LYS A 865 11.20 9.00 11.02
CA LYS A 865 12.45 8.28 10.73
C LYS A 865 12.51 7.65 9.32
N ASN A 866 11.88 8.28 8.34
CA ASN A 866 11.92 7.79 6.97
C ASN A 866 13.26 8.10 6.32
N TYR A 867 13.65 7.29 5.34
CA TYR A 867 14.90 7.48 4.59
C TYR A 867 14.59 8.21 3.27
N HIS A 868 15.36 7.96 2.21
CA HIS A 868 15.27 8.71 0.97
C HIS A 868 13.96 8.47 0.16
N ARG A 869 13.56 9.52 -0.57
CA ARG A 869 12.44 9.52 -1.55
C ARG A 869 11.07 9.11 -0.97
N VAL A 870 10.73 9.61 0.22
CA VAL A 870 9.38 9.53 0.79
C VAL A 870 8.62 10.85 0.55
N ARG A 871 7.55 10.79 -0.24
CA ARG A 871 6.81 11.93 -0.78
C ARG A 871 5.29 11.73 -0.71
N LEU A 872 4.59 12.76 -0.25
CA LEU A 872 3.13 12.86 -0.26
C LEU A 872 2.71 14.13 -1.03
N GLN A 873 1.98 13.95 -2.11
CA GLN A 873 1.36 15.01 -2.89
C GLN A 873 -0.12 15.12 -2.53
N GLN A 874 -0.73 16.27 -2.81
CA GLN A 874 -2.17 16.53 -2.66
C GLN A 874 -2.81 15.86 -1.44
N LEU A 875 -2.36 16.23 -0.24
CA LEU A 875 -2.97 15.85 1.04
C LEU A 875 -4.13 16.81 1.36
N ILE A 876 -5.30 16.27 1.63
CA ILE A 876 -6.47 16.98 2.12
C ILE A 876 -6.81 16.44 3.51
N THR A 877 -7.06 17.34 4.48
CA THR A 877 -7.51 16.95 5.82
C THR A 877 -8.73 17.72 6.31
N ILE A 878 -9.61 17.03 7.05
CA ILE A 878 -10.86 17.55 7.64
C ILE A 878 -10.85 17.32 9.16
N GLY A 879 -11.35 18.28 9.93
CA GLY A 879 -11.67 18.16 11.37
C GLY A 879 -10.51 18.07 12.35
N ALA A 880 -9.25 17.89 11.91
CA ALA A 880 -8.10 17.77 12.80
C ALA A 880 -7.26 19.05 12.94
N GLN A 881 -6.66 19.25 14.13
CA GLN A 881 -5.83 20.42 14.47
C GLN A 881 -4.54 20.49 13.64
N TYR A 882 -3.87 19.35 13.46
CA TYR A 882 -2.67 19.18 12.64
C TYR A 882 -2.97 18.23 11.47
N SER A 883 -2.70 18.67 10.24
CA SER A 883 -2.85 17.81 9.06
C SER A 883 -1.87 16.64 9.10
N LEU A 884 -0.65 16.87 9.58
CA LEU A 884 0.35 15.84 9.79
C LEU A 884 1.37 16.22 10.89
N VAL A 885 2.13 15.25 11.34
CA VAL A 885 3.38 15.39 12.10
C VAL A 885 4.53 14.77 11.30
N SER A 886 5.69 15.44 11.25
CA SER A 886 6.96 14.86 10.79
C SER A 886 7.96 14.90 11.94
N ASP A 887 8.45 13.74 12.37
CA ASP A 887 9.55 13.61 13.35
C ASP A 887 9.32 14.42 14.64
N GLY A 888 8.08 14.38 15.15
CA GLY A 888 7.64 15.09 16.35
C GLY A 888 7.29 16.57 16.16
N LYS A 889 7.33 17.09 14.93
CA LYS A 889 6.95 18.48 14.58
C LYS A 889 5.63 18.49 13.81
N GLY A 890 4.57 19.03 14.42
CA GLY A 890 3.25 19.14 13.79
C GLY A 890 3.15 20.27 12.76
N ILE A 891 2.39 20.02 11.69
CA ILE A 891 1.99 21.00 10.67
C ILE A 891 0.49 21.27 10.86
N LEU A 892 0.13 22.51 11.20
CA LEU A 892 -1.25 22.91 11.49
C LEU A 892 -2.14 22.84 10.24
N ALA A 893 -3.39 22.40 10.42
CA ALA A 893 -4.41 22.47 9.38
C ALA A 893 -4.72 23.94 9.03
N THR A 894 -4.74 24.84 10.01
CA THR A 894 -5.06 26.27 9.82
C THR A 894 -4.08 27.02 8.91
N ASP A 895 -2.80 26.64 8.92
CA ASP A 895 -1.78 27.24 8.06
C ASP A 895 -1.97 26.84 6.59
N ASN A 896 -2.75 25.79 6.35
CA ASN A 896 -3.00 25.16 5.06
C ASN A 896 -4.49 25.15 4.71
N LEU A 897 -5.31 25.91 5.46
CA LEU A 897 -6.75 25.99 5.30
C LEU A 897 -7.09 26.41 3.86
N ALA A 898 -7.86 25.62 3.13
CA ALA A 898 -8.22 25.91 1.75
C ALA A 898 -9.51 26.76 1.70
N ILE A 899 -10.50 26.40 2.53
CA ILE A 899 -11.74 27.17 2.73
C ILE A 899 -12.08 27.24 4.23
N SER A 900 -12.76 28.31 4.65
CA SER A 900 -13.30 28.47 6.02
C SER A 900 -14.83 28.34 6.08
N GLY A 901 -15.45 27.76 5.05
CA GLY A 901 -16.87 27.43 5.02
C GLY A 901 -17.05 25.93 5.26
N HIS A 902 -18.12 25.56 5.96
CA HIS A 902 -18.33 24.18 6.41
C HIS A 902 -18.41 23.16 5.24
N PRO A 903 -17.68 22.03 5.30
CA PRO A 903 -16.69 21.67 6.33
C PRO A 903 -15.38 22.43 6.10
N ALA A 904 -14.82 23.04 7.14
CA ALA A 904 -13.51 23.69 7.02
C ALA A 904 -12.41 22.63 6.79
N TRP A 905 -11.73 22.70 5.64
CA TRP A 905 -10.76 21.71 5.21
C TRP A 905 -9.46 22.35 4.69
N SER A 906 -8.34 21.64 4.88
CA SER A 906 -6.98 22.12 4.59
C SER A 906 -6.27 21.25 3.55
N GLN A 907 -5.29 21.84 2.87
CA GLN A 907 -4.69 21.31 1.64
C GLN A 907 -3.17 21.52 1.62
N ILE A 908 -2.42 20.45 1.33
CA ILE A 908 -0.97 20.51 1.09
C ILE A 908 -0.68 19.89 -0.29
N SER A 909 -0.15 20.70 -1.21
CA SER A 909 0.04 20.25 -2.61
C SER A 909 1.24 19.32 -2.77
N LEU A 910 2.29 19.51 -1.97
CA LEU A 910 3.46 18.65 -1.90
C LEU A 910 4.09 18.69 -0.50
N PHE A 911 4.42 17.52 0.04
CA PHE A 911 5.24 17.31 1.22
C PHE A 911 6.32 16.28 0.89
N ASP A 912 7.58 16.68 1.04
CA ASP A 912 8.73 15.78 1.04
C ASP A 912 9.18 15.54 2.49
N ALA A 913 9.29 14.27 2.91
CA ALA A 913 9.77 13.92 4.23
C ALA A 913 11.28 14.20 4.37
N THR A 914 11.73 14.53 5.58
CA THR A 914 13.17 14.62 5.87
C THR A 914 13.77 13.22 5.93
N SER A 915 14.83 12.96 5.16
CA SER A 915 15.57 11.68 5.24
C SER A 915 16.38 11.59 6.53
N ALA A 916 16.32 10.44 7.18
CA ALA A 916 17.19 10.06 8.31
C ALA A 916 18.61 9.65 7.86
N GLY A 917 18.85 9.45 6.57
CA GLY A 917 20.10 8.93 5.98
C GLY A 917 19.82 7.78 5.01
N ASP A 918 20.85 6.98 4.73
CA ASP A 918 20.68 5.67 4.10
C ASP A 918 20.01 4.68 5.08
N ALA A 919 19.41 3.61 4.53
CA ALA A 919 18.62 2.66 5.30
C ALA A 919 19.48 1.64 6.06
N ASP A 920 19.80 1.94 7.33
CA ASP A 920 20.35 0.98 8.29
C ASP A 920 19.43 -0.25 8.43
N ILE A 921 19.91 -1.42 8.00
CA ILE A 921 19.23 -2.70 8.19
C ILE A 921 19.54 -3.21 9.60
N ASP A 922 18.74 -2.85 10.61
CA ASP A 922 18.93 -3.42 11.95
C ASP A 922 18.56 -4.91 11.95
N ILE A 923 19.60 -5.74 12.08
CA ILE A 923 19.52 -7.21 12.14
C ILE A 923 18.62 -7.68 13.30
N GLY A 924 18.39 -6.85 14.32
CA GLY A 924 17.41 -7.10 15.37
C GLY A 924 15.99 -7.36 14.82
N ASP A 925 15.60 -6.70 13.73
CA ASP A 925 14.28 -6.89 13.09
C ASP A 925 14.23 -8.13 12.18
N ILE A 926 15.36 -8.72 11.81
CA ILE A 926 15.42 -10.02 11.10
C ILE A 926 15.20 -11.19 12.09
N ALA A 927 15.47 -10.97 13.38
CA ALA A 927 15.45 -12.00 14.42
C ALA A 927 14.07 -12.29 15.03
N VAL A 928 13.02 -11.53 14.69
CA VAL A 928 11.70 -11.61 15.33
C VAL A 928 10.80 -12.66 14.68
N ASP A 929 10.84 -12.78 13.35
CA ASP A 929 9.89 -13.60 12.56
C ASP A 929 10.39 -15.03 12.25
N MET A 930 11.45 -15.51 12.91
CA MET A 930 11.93 -16.89 12.69
C MET A 930 10.96 -17.94 13.28
N PRO A 931 10.43 -18.88 12.47
CA PRO A 931 9.69 -20.04 12.98
C PRO A 931 10.59 -20.95 13.84
N PRO A 932 10.03 -21.84 14.68
CA PRO A 932 10.83 -22.77 15.47
C PRO A 932 11.77 -23.61 14.59
N CYS A 933 13.02 -23.79 15.04
CA CYS A 933 14.21 -24.21 14.26
C CYS A 933 14.23 -25.62 13.60
N ASN A 934 13.08 -26.12 13.16
CA ASN A 934 12.91 -27.39 12.45
C ASN A 934 12.49 -27.23 10.98
N ASP A 935 12.25 -26.00 10.49
CA ASP A 935 12.00 -25.75 9.07
C ASP A 935 13.27 -25.27 8.34
N PRO A 936 13.89 -26.09 7.46
CA PRO A 936 15.02 -25.68 6.65
C PRO A 936 14.65 -24.79 5.46
N ASN A 937 13.40 -24.31 5.31
CA ASN A 937 13.05 -23.34 4.26
C ASN A 937 13.31 -21.88 4.65
N HIS A 938 13.23 -21.53 5.93
CA HIS A 938 13.36 -20.15 6.45
C HIS A 938 14.79 -19.79 6.90
N TRP A 939 15.81 -20.15 6.11
CA TRP A 939 17.22 -19.83 6.43
C TRP A 939 17.70 -18.64 5.59
N VAL A 940 18.26 -17.64 6.25
CA VAL A 940 18.87 -16.45 5.63
C VAL A 940 19.88 -16.88 4.57
N THR A 941 19.71 -16.44 3.32
CA THR A 941 20.63 -16.79 2.24
C THR A 941 21.91 -15.96 2.35
N LEU A 942 22.99 -16.41 1.70
CA LEU A 942 24.22 -15.62 1.69
C LEU A 942 24.05 -14.30 0.91
N ASP A 943 23.08 -14.22 0.00
CA ASP A 943 22.82 -13.00 -0.78
C ASP A 943 22.02 -11.98 0.04
N ASP A 944 21.09 -12.42 0.91
CA ASP A 944 20.47 -11.57 1.95
C ASP A 944 21.53 -11.00 2.91
N LEU A 945 22.51 -11.84 3.28
CA LEU A 945 23.63 -11.43 4.13
C LEU A 945 24.55 -10.41 3.46
N TYR A 946 24.82 -10.54 2.16
CA TYR A 946 25.56 -9.52 1.41
C TYR A 946 24.78 -8.20 1.31
N ALA A 947 23.45 -8.24 1.15
CA ALA A 947 22.62 -7.05 1.17
C ALA A 947 22.62 -6.37 2.55
N ALA A 948 22.48 -7.13 3.63
CA ALA A 948 22.53 -6.66 5.02
C ALA A 948 23.92 -6.21 5.50
N MET A 949 24.97 -6.33 4.66
CA MET A 949 26.34 -5.96 5.02
C MET A 949 26.80 -4.60 4.49
N GLY A 950 26.10 -3.96 3.55
CA GLY A 950 26.42 -2.60 3.07
C GLY A 950 27.79 -2.41 2.37
N TYR A 951 28.58 -3.46 2.16
CA TYR A 951 29.98 -3.36 1.69
C TYR A 951 30.14 -2.52 0.41
N THR A 952 29.19 -2.60 -0.53
CA THR A 952 29.23 -1.90 -1.82
C THR A 952 29.03 -0.38 -1.73
N SER A 953 28.37 0.14 -0.68
CA SER A 953 28.29 1.59 -0.45
C SER A 953 29.54 2.09 0.26
N VAL A 954 30.05 1.32 1.23
CA VAL A 954 31.23 1.67 2.04
C VAL A 954 32.54 1.64 1.24
N ASP A 955 32.68 0.73 0.27
CA ASP A 955 33.89 0.64 -0.57
C ASP A 955 34.05 1.83 -1.54
N ASN A 956 32.96 2.52 -1.87
CA ASN A 956 32.93 3.54 -2.91
C ASN A 956 33.73 4.80 -2.51
N GLY A 957 34.95 4.92 -3.04
CA GLY A 957 35.88 6.00 -2.70
C GLY A 957 36.70 5.75 -1.43
N TYR A 958 36.52 4.60 -0.77
CA TYR A 958 37.13 4.24 0.52
C TYR A 958 38.63 4.56 0.61
N ASP A 959 39.39 4.16 -0.41
CA ASP A 959 40.86 4.25 -0.42
C ASP A 959 41.36 5.69 -0.21
N SER A 960 40.63 6.68 -0.75
CA SER A 960 40.97 8.10 -0.61
C SER A 960 40.68 8.65 0.79
N LYS A 961 39.65 8.14 1.45
CA LYS A 961 39.31 8.46 2.85
C LYS A 961 40.30 7.76 3.80
N PHE A 962 40.68 6.52 3.49
CA PHE A 962 41.69 5.77 4.22
C PHE A 962 43.06 6.48 4.18
N ASP A 963 43.52 6.97 3.02
CA ASP A 963 44.77 7.75 2.92
C ASP A 963 44.78 8.99 3.84
N SER A 964 43.66 9.72 3.92
CA SER A 964 43.49 10.84 4.87
C SER A 964 43.58 10.37 6.33
N TYR A 965 42.86 9.29 6.69
CA TYR A 965 42.92 8.71 8.04
C TYR A 965 44.34 8.29 8.44
N VAL A 966 45.09 7.62 7.54
CA VAL A 966 46.49 7.20 7.78
C VAL A 966 47.42 8.39 7.98
N LYS A 967 47.21 9.49 7.24
CA LYS A 967 47.99 10.73 7.40
C LYS A 967 47.80 11.32 8.80
N TYR A 968 46.56 11.57 9.24
CA TYR A 968 46.31 12.23 10.52
C TYR A 968 46.66 11.35 11.73
N THR A 969 46.45 10.03 11.62
CA THR A 969 46.94 9.05 12.62
C THR A 969 48.42 9.25 12.92
N LYS A 970 49.25 9.42 11.88
CA LYS A 970 50.70 9.62 12.02
C LYS A 970 51.09 11.00 12.55
N GLU A 971 50.28 12.02 12.31
CA GLU A 971 50.50 13.36 12.87
C GLU A 971 50.14 13.46 14.37
N MET A 972 49.26 12.59 14.89
CA MET A 972 48.81 12.61 16.30
C MET A 972 49.68 11.86 17.30
N ILE A 973 50.23 10.70 16.91
CA ILE A 973 51.01 9.83 17.80
C ILE A 973 52.11 10.56 18.61
N PRO A 974 52.88 11.53 18.05
CA PRO A 974 53.84 12.30 18.84
C PRO A 974 53.21 13.10 19.98
N THR A 975 52.05 13.73 19.72
CA THR A 975 51.33 14.58 20.68
C THR A 975 50.71 13.77 21.80
N GLN A 976 50.06 12.64 21.47
CA GLN A 976 49.45 11.74 22.46
C GLN A 976 50.50 11.09 23.37
N LEU A 977 51.68 10.71 22.84
CA LEU A 977 52.79 10.23 23.65
C LEU A 977 53.38 11.32 24.56
N ASP A 978 53.42 12.58 24.10
CA ASP A 978 53.85 13.70 24.94
C ASP A 978 52.86 14.00 26.08
N GLU A 979 51.55 13.88 25.82
CA GLU A 979 50.47 14.04 26.81
C GLU A 979 50.44 12.90 27.83
N PHE A 980 50.46 11.64 27.39
CA PHE A 980 50.48 10.47 28.26
C PHE A 980 51.71 10.46 29.20
N MET A 981 52.82 11.05 28.74
CA MET A 981 54.04 11.26 29.50
C MET A 981 54.25 12.72 29.92
N ASN A 982 53.17 13.48 30.16
CA ASN A 982 53.24 14.83 30.73
C ASN A 982 53.87 14.78 32.14
N LEU A 983 54.83 15.67 32.41
CA LEU A 983 55.60 15.72 33.67
C LEU A 983 54.79 16.18 34.90
N GLU A 984 53.56 16.68 34.73
CA GLU A 984 52.72 17.04 35.88
C GLU A 984 51.86 15.86 36.36
N ASP A 985 51.08 15.27 35.47
CA ASP A 985 49.99 14.35 35.77
C ASP A 985 49.79 13.21 34.74
N GLY A 986 50.62 13.14 33.69
CA GLY A 986 50.45 12.19 32.57
C GLY A 986 50.36 10.74 33.04
N ALA A 987 49.29 10.03 32.66
CA ALA A 987 48.95 8.72 33.21
C ALA A 987 50.05 7.65 33.03
N GLY A 988 50.81 7.71 31.93
CA GLY A 988 51.88 6.77 31.63
C GLY A 988 53.05 6.81 32.60
N ASN A 989 53.26 7.92 33.32
CA ASN A 989 54.33 8.05 34.30
C ASN A 989 54.28 6.98 35.40
N LYS A 990 53.10 6.51 35.80
CA LYS A 990 52.96 5.52 36.88
C LYS A 990 53.54 4.14 36.56
N TYR A 991 53.98 3.89 35.32
CA TYR A 991 54.70 2.68 34.93
C TYR A 991 56.21 2.82 35.01
N PHE A 992 56.76 4.03 35.18
CA PHE A 992 58.21 4.28 35.18
C PHE A 992 58.76 4.72 36.55
N THR A 993 60.03 4.39 36.78
CA THR A 993 60.88 5.03 37.77
C THR A 993 61.77 6.06 37.06
N CYS A 994 61.75 7.29 37.56
CA CYS A 994 62.48 8.43 37.00
C CYS A 994 63.69 8.74 37.87
N THR A 995 64.87 8.86 37.25
CA THR A 995 66.08 9.42 37.89
C THR A 995 66.34 10.81 37.35
N PHE A 996 66.17 11.84 38.17
CA PHE A 996 66.56 13.22 37.87
C PHE A 996 68.04 13.40 38.16
N ALA A 997 68.75 14.00 37.21
CA ALA A 997 70.18 14.32 37.30
C ALA A 997 70.44 15.77 36.88
N GLU A 998 70.67 16.64 37.87
CA GLU A 998 71.18 17.99 37.64
C GLU A 998 72.68 17.94 37.29
N ASN A 999 73.09 18.64 36.23
CA ASN A 999 74.50 18.78 35.81
C ASN A 999 75.29 17.45 35.75
N GLY A 1000 74.59 16.33 35.52
CA GLY A 1000 75.14 14.97 35.48
C GLY A 1000 75.78 14.46 36.79
N ARG A 1001 75.37 14.96 37.97
CA ARG A 1001 76.02 14.60 39.27
C ARG A 1001 75.11 14.40 40.49
N ASN A 1002 73.90 14.95 40.51
CA ASN A 1002 72.96 14.79 41.63
C ASN A 1002 71.81 13.87 41.23
N GLU A 1003 71.97 12.56 41.43
CA GLU A 1003 70.94 11.55 41.13
C GLU A 1003 69.90 11.46 42.26
N THR A 1004 68.66 11.84 41.97
CA THR A 1004 67.49 11.49 42.81
C THR A 1004 66.58 10.57 42.00
N SER A 1005 66.24 9.41 42.55
CA SER A 1005 65.35 8.44 41.90
C SER A 1005 64.04 8.28 42.68
N GLN A 1006 62.91 8.37 41.98
CA GLN A 1006 61.57 8.13 42.51
C GLN A 1006 60.65 7.57 41.42
N LYS A 1007 59.45 7.13 41.79
CA LYS A 1007 58.41 6.85 40.79
C LYS A 1007 58.04 8.16 40.06
N CYS A 1008 57.89 8.11 38.74
CA CYS A 1008 57.45 9.27 37.96
C CYS A 1008 55.98 9.62 38.31
N PRO A 1009 55.51 10.86 38.06
CA PRO A 1009 56.25 12.00 37.51
C PRO A 1009 57.18 12.69 38.53
N PHE A 1010 58.00 13.62 38.04
CA PHE A 1010 58.69 14.62 38.86
C PHE A 1010 57.90 15.94 38.82
N GLY A 1011 57.30 16.32 39.95
CA GLY A 1011 56.51 17.55 40.03
C GLY A 1011 57.30 18.82 39.68
N ASN A 1012 56.56 19.86 39.29
CA ASN A 1012 57.00 21.12 38.66
C ASN A 1012 58.20 21.90 39.27
N TRP A 1013 58.74 21.51 40.42
CA TRP A 1013 59.99 22.07 40.95
C TRP A 1013 61.21 21.75 40.06
N ILE A 1014 61.17 20.71 39.23
CA ILE A 1014 62.24 20.44 38.24
C ILE A 1014 62.39 21.57 37.21
N ASN A 1015 61.31 22.31 36.93
CA ASN A 1015 61.29 23.40 35.96
C ASN A 1015 61.93 24.70 36.50
N THR A 1016 62.55 24.68 37.69
CA THR A 1016 63.38 25.78 38.21
C THR A 1016 64.87 25.62 37.93
N TYR A 1017 65.30 24.56 37.24
CA TYR A 1017 66.69 24.32 36.83
C TYR A 1017 66.88 24.63 35.34
N ASP A 1018 68.01 25.25 34.98
CA ASP A 1018 68.31 25.57 33.57
C ASP A 1018 68.66 24.33 32.73
N GLU A 1019 69.47 23.40 33.25
CA GLU A 1019 69.87 22.17 32.54
C GLU A 1019 69.73 20.93 33.43
N PHE A 1020 68.94 19.95 32.98
CA PHE A 1020 68.73 18.68 33.67
C PHE A 1020 68.52 17.51 32.70
N THR A 1021 68.73 16.29 33.21
CA THR A 1021 68.36 15.04 32.53
C THR A 1021 67.43 14.22 33.43
N ILE A 1022 66.38 13.65 32.86
CA ILE A 1022 65.55 12.62 33.51
C ILE A 1022 65.71 11.32 32.73
N TYR A 1023 66.17 10.27 33.41
CA TYR A 1023 66.21 8.92 32.87
C TYR A 1023 64.92 8.18 33.26
N TYR A 1024 64.18 7.70 32.28
CA TYR A 1024 62.99 6.87 32.45
C TYR A 1024 63.38 5.39 32.43
N THR A 1025 63.08 4.67 33.51
CA THR A 1025 63.18 3.20 33.57
C THR A 1025 61.77 2.63 33.62
N LEU A 1026 61.40 1.80 32.64
CA LEU A 1026 60.07 1.17 32.58
C LEU A 1026 60.02 -0.01 33.56
N ASP A 1027 59.14 0.06 34.57
CA ASP A 1027 59.00 -0.97 35.60
C ASP A 1027 57.91 -2.00 35.28
N ASP A 1028 56.90 -1.60 34.50
CA ASP A 1028 55.76 -2.45 34.08
C ASP A 1028 55.38 -2.12 32.62
N GLU A 1029 56.03 -2.83 31.70
CA GLU A 1029 55.83 -2.70 30.25
C GLU A 1029 54.43 -3.14 29.80
N THR A 1030 53.87 -4.17 30.43
CA THR A 1030 52.53 -4.68 30.11
C THR A 1030 51.45 -3.67 30.54
N GLY A 1031 51.53 -3.15 31.76
CA GLY A 1031 50.63 -2.09 32.24
C GLY A 1031 50.72 -0.83 31.40
N PHE A 1032 51.95 -0.39 31.05
CA PHE A 1032 52.17 0.78 30.21
C PHE A 1032 51.49 0.68 28.85
N PHE A 1033 51.75 -0.41 28.12
CA PHE A 1033 51.20 -0.56 26.78
C PHE A 1033 49.69 -0.85 26.78
N ASN A 1034 49.18 -1.60 27.76
CA ASN A 1034 47.73 -1.82 27.90
C ASN A 1034 46.98 -0.49 28.07
N GLU A 1035 47.44 0.40 28.94
CA GLU A 1035 46.74 1.68 29.15
C GLU A 1035 47.00 2.70 28.04
N LEU A 1036 48.18 2.71 27.43
CA LEU A 1036 48.46 3.51 26.24
C LEU A 1036 47.52 3.12 25.07
N GLN A 1037 47.32 1.81 24.88
CA GLN A 1037 46.42 1.28 23.86
C GLN A 1037 44.95 1.56 24.21
N SER A 1038 44.52 1.35 25.46
CA SER A 1038 43.12 1.58 25.86
C SER A 1038 42.72 3.05 25.91
N THR A 1039 43.69 3.96 26.08
CA THR A 1039 43.42 5.42 26.24
C THR A 1039 43.62 6.19 24.94
N TYR A 1040 44.58 5.79 24.09
CA TYR A 1040 44.95 6.54 22.87
C TYR A 1040 45.00 5.70 21.59
N GLY A 1041 44.75 4.38 21.65
CA GLY A 1041 44.80 3.48 20.50
C GLY A 1041 46.21 3.13 20.00
N ILE A 1042 47.27 3.61 20.68
CA ILE A 1042 48.67 3.45 20.23
C ILE A 1042 49.21 2.08 20.64
N ILE A 1043 49.56 1.26 19.65
CA ILE A 1043 50.14 -0.08 19.84
C ILE A 1043 51.66 -0.05 20.09
N PRO A 1044 52.26 -1.07 20.74
CA PRO A 1044 53.70 -1.09 21.04
C PRO A 1044 54.61 -0.87 19.83
N ALA A 1045 54.25 -1.45 18.67
CA ALA A 1045 55.02 -1.34 17.43
C ALA A 1045 55.10 0.09 16.85
N TRP A 1046 54.28 1.03 17.34
CA TRP A 1046 54.34 2.45 16.96
C TRP A 1046 55.18 3.29 17.92
N VAL A 1047 55.79 2.68 18.95
CA VAL A 1047 56.57 3.35 20.00
C VAL A 1047 58.00 2.83 20.05
N LYS A 1048 58.97 3.71 20.34
CA LYS A 1048 60.35 3.37 20.69
C LYS A 1048 60.80 4.18 21.91
N PHE A 1049 61.67 3.63 22.73
CA PHE A 1049 62.28 4.34 23.87
C PHE A 1049 63.63 4.94 23.46
N SER A 1050 63.82 6.25 23.65
CA SER A 1050 64.97 7.01 23.09
C SER A 1050 65.20 8.34 23.84
N GLU A 1051 66.33 9.01 23.59
CA GLU A 1051 66.56 10.41 24.00
C GLU A 1051 65.50 11.31 23.31
N LYS A 1052 64.83 12.16 24.10
CA LYS A 1052 64.14 13.38 23.64
C LYS A 1052 64.82 14.61 24.25
N ILE A 1053 65.02 15.66 23.46
CA ILE A 1053 65.55 16.95 23.95
C ILE A 1053 64.50 18.03 23.70
N ASP A 1054 63.89 18.54 24.77
CA ASP A 1054 62.93 19.66 24.67
C ASP A 1054 63.61 20.99 25.06
N GLN A 1055 63.50 21.94 24.13
CA GLN A 1055 64.16 23.26 24.12
C GLN A 1055 65.70 23.30 24.22
N VAL A 1056 66.28 24.16 23.38
CA VAL A 1056 67.58 24.79 23.61
C VAL A 1056 67.42 26.29 23.32
N THR A 1057 66.92 27.03 24.32
CA THR A 1057 66.54 28.45 24.15
C THR A 1057 67.53 29.37 24.87
N CYS A 1058 67.76 30.56 24.31
CA CYS A 1058 68.71 31.55 24.82
C CYS A 1058 67.96 32.78 25.36
N THR A 1059 67.69 32.82 26.66
CA THR A 1059 66.90 33.89 27.31
C THR A 1059 67.79 35.05 27.77
N GLY A 1060 68.25 35.87 26.81
CA GLY A 1060 69.00 37.09 27.12
C GLY A 1060 69.59 37.80 25.91
N SER A 1061 70.40 38.83 26.17
CA SER A 1061 71.26 39.42 25.14
C SER A 1061 72.41 38.46 24.79
N ALA A 1062 73.06 38.64 23.64
CA ALA A 1062 74.15 37.76 23.18
C ALA A 1062 75.37 37.69 24.11
N ALA A 1063 75.49 38.57 25.12
CA ALA A 1063 76.54 38.53 26.15
C ALA A 1063 76.12 37.82 27.46
N THR A 1064 74.83 37.47 27.60
CA THR A 1064 74.21 36.93 28.82
C THR A 1064 73.21 35.82 28.45
N CYS A 1065 73.68 34.86 27.66
CA CYS A 1065 72.87 33.74 27.18
C CYS A 1065 72.88 32.59 28.21
N THR A 1066 71.89 32.55 29.10
CA THR A 1066 71.53 31.29 29.77
C THR A 1066 70.93 30.38 28.70
N ARG A 1067 71.47 29.16 28.57
CA ARG A 1067 70.87 28.10 27.78
C ARG A 1067 70.08 27.21 28.71
N THR A 1068 68.79 27.04 28.44
CA THR A 1068 68.06 25.90 29.00
C THR A 1068 68.31 24.66 28.13
N LYS A 1069 68.37 23.47 28.73
CA LYS A 1069 68.36 22.18 28.02
C LYS A 1069 67.71 21.11 28.89
N TYR A 1070 66.60 20.54 28.42
CA TYR A 1070 65.92 19.44 29.10
C TYR A 1070 66.09 18.16 28.28
N VAL A 1071 66.60 17.11 28.93
CA VAL A 1071 66.87 15.81 28.30
C VAL A 1071 66.05 14.74 28.98
N TYR A 1072 65.38 13.92 28.18
CA TYR A 1072 64.57 12.80 28.63
C TYR A 1072 65.09 11.52 27.98
N GLU A 1073 65.87 10.76 28.73
CA GLU A 1073 66.48 9.51 28.26
C GLU A 1073 65.54 8.33 28.53
N GLY A 1074 65.38 7.44 27.54
CA GLY A 1074 64.47 6.31 27.64
C GLY A 1074 62.97 6.68 27.62
N ARG A 1075 62.60 7.90 27.22
CA ARG A 1075 61.19 8.31 27.09
C ARG A 1075 60.56 7.65 25.84
N PRO A 1076 59.28 7.21 25.88
CA PRO A 1076 58.60 6.73 24.68
C PRO A 1076 58.44 7.86 23.66
N LEU A 1077 58.71 7.53 22.41
CA LEU A 1077 58.62 8.38 21.22
C LEU A 1077 58.03 7.58 20.05
N PRO A 1078 57.54 8.23 18.98
CA PRO A 1078 57.07 7.54 17.78
C PRO A 1078 58.16 6.68 17.15
N ALA A 1079 57.80 5.47 16.69
CA ALA A 1079 58.69 4.58 15.94
C ALA A 1079 59.09 5.17 14.57
N ASP A 1080 60.26 4.79 14.05
CA ASP A 1080 60.79 5.31 12.78
C ASP A 1080 59.98 4.87 11.53
N SER A 1081 59.09 3.89 11.68
CA SER A 1081 58.11 3.51 10.67
C SER A 1081 56.81 3.10 11.35
N ILE A 1082 55.73 3.81 11.02
CA ILE A 1082 54.37 3.53 11.51
C ILE A 1082 53.53 3.04 10.33
N THR A 1083 52.98 1.83 10.46
CA THR A 1083 52.08 1.22 9.48
C THR A 1083 50.70 1.07 10.11
N VAL A 1084 49.69 1.61 9.44
CA VAL A 1084 48.28 1.48 9.81
C VAL A 1084 47.69 0.41 8.90
N ALA A 1085 47.03 -0.60 9.47
CA ALA A 1085 46.42 -1.67 8.69
C ALA A 1085 45.15 -1.18 7.99
N ASN A 1086 44.89 -1.68 6.78
CA ASN A 1086 43.73 -1.33 5.98
C ASN A 1086 42.61 -2.38 6.13
N PRO A 1087 41.45 -2.07 6.75
CA PRO A 1087 40.33 -2.99 6.86
C PRO A 1087 39.82 -3.54 5.51
N LYS A 1088 39.89 -2.74 4.44
CA LYS A 1088 39.51 -3.19 3.09
C LYS A 1088 40.42 -4.27 2.54
N ASP A 1089 41.74 -4.17 2.78
CA ASP A 1089 42.68 -5.21 2.36
C ASP A 1089 42.41 -6.53 3.09
N ILE A 1090 41.97 -6.47 4.35
CA ILE A 1090 41.59 -7.63 5.16
C ILE A 1090 40.36 -8.33 4.57
N ILE A 1091 39.28 -7.58 4.29
CA ILE A 1091 38.07 -8.15 3.66
C ILE A 1091 38.40 -8.70 2.26
N SER A 1092 39.14 -7.95 1.45
CA SER A 1092 39.49 -8.31 0.07
C SER A 1092 40.27 -9.64 -0.02
N GLN A 1093 41.14 -9.91 0.96
CA GLN A 1093 41.89 -11.17 1.05
C GLN A 1093 41.03 -12.34 1.58
N ALA A 1094 39.95 -12.06 2.33
CA ALA A 1094 39.04 -13.07 2.84
C ALA A 1094 37.93 -13.49 1.83
N LEU A 1095 37.60 -12.68 0.83
CA LEU A 1095 36.55 -12.94 -0.18
C LEU A 1095 36.56 -14.36 -0.81
N PRO A 1096 37.72 -14.98 -1.15
CA PRO A 1096 37.73 -16.36 -1.64
C PRO A 1096 37.22 -17.38 -0.61
N GLY A 1097 37.51 -17.16 0.67
CA GLY A 1097 37.04 -17.99 1.79
C GLY A 1097 35.53 -17.96 1.98
N PHE A 1098 34.88 -16.82 1.72
CA PHE A 1098 33.41 -16.72 1.75
C PHE A 1098 32.73 -17.54 0.63
N THR A 1099 33.41 -17.79 -0.50
CA THR A 1099 32.89 -18.69 -1.56
C THR A 1099 32.92 -20.17 -1.12
N ASN A 1100 33.93 -20.55 -0.36
CA ASN A 1100 34.01 -21.86 0.30
C ASN A 1100 32.98 -22.01 1.42
N LEU A 1101 32.74 -20.94 2.19
CA LEU A 1101 31.67 -20.88 3.19
C LEU A 1101 30.29 -21.07 2.52
N ARG A 1102 30.00 -20.35 1.43
CA ARG A 1102 28.77 -20.52 0.61
C ARG A 1102 28.55 -21.98 0.20
N SER A 1103 29.61 -22.64 -0.24
CA SER A 1103 29.58 -24.04 -0.70
C SER A 1103 29.35 -25.02 0.46
N THR A 1104 29.95 -24.75 1.63
CA THR A 1104 29.78 -25.55 2.85
C THR A 1104 28.35 -25.41 3.40
N LEU A 1105 27.85 -24.17 3.49
CA LEU A 1105 26.48 -23.83 3.86
C LEU A 1105 25.47 -24.56 2.96
N ALA A 1106 25.59 -24.42 1.64
CA ALA A 1106 24.70 -25.07 0.68
C ALA A 1106 24.74 -26.60 0.79
N SER A 1107 25.92 -27.20 1.03
CA SER A 1107 26.05 -28.65 1.22
C SER A 1107 25.33 -29.14 2.48
N MET A 1108 25.52 -28.45 3.63
CA MET A 1108 24.88 -28.84 4.89
C MET A 1108 23.37 -28.64 4.84
N PHE A 1109 22.92 -27.50 4.31
CA PHE A 1109 21.50 -27.20 4.04
C PHE A 1109 20.85 -28.27 3.15
N PHE A 1110 21.53 -28.74 2.10
CA PHE A 1110 21.05 -29.80 1.23
C PHE A 1110 20.96 -31.17 1.93
N GLN A 1111 21.94 -31.51 2.78
CA GLN A 1111 21.89 -32.72 3.62
C GLN A 1111 20.73 -32.67 4.63
N MET A 1112 20.46 -31.50 5.22
CA MET A 1112 19.34 -31.28 6.12
C MET A 1112 17.99 -31.38 5.39
N LYS A 1113 17.82 -30.72 4.23
CA LYS A 1113 16.58 -30.83 3.42
C LYS A 1113 16.30 -32.23 2.89
N LEU A 1114 17.33 -33.06 2.67
CA LEU A 1114 17.17 -34.45 2.28
C LEU A 1114 16.96 -35.42 3.46
N GLY A 1115 17.00 -34.95 4.72
CA GLY A 1115 16.92 -35.81 5.90
C GLY A 1115 18.12 -36.76 6.06
N ILE A 1116 19.28 -36.38 5.52
CA ILE A 1116 20.54 -37.14 5.54
C ILE A 1116 21.45 -36.66 6.69
N TRP A 1117 21.25 -35.43 7.18
CA TRP A 1117 21.94 -34.89 8.34
C TRP A 1117 21.61 -35.66 9.63
N ASP A 1118 22.63 -36.14 10.34
CA ASP A 1118 22.52 -36.91 11.59
C ASP A 1118 23.01 -36.15 12.84
N GLY A 1119 23.39 -34.88 12.68
CA GLY A 1119 23.78 -33.97 13.77
C GLY A 1119 22.61 -33.14 14.31
N VAL A 1120 22.90 -32.29 15.30
CA VAL A 1120 21.90 -31.38 15.89
C VAL A 1120 21.91 -30.03 15.16
N ASN A 1121 20.73 -29.44 14.93
CA ASN A 1121 20.57 -28.24 14.11
C ASN A 1121 21.09 -26.96 14.81
N ASP A 1122 20.98 -26.88 16.13
CA ASP A 1122 21.44 -25.75 16.94
C ASP A 1122 22.98 -25.65 16.97
N GLU A 1123 23.68 -26.78 16.97
CA GLU A 1123 25.14 -26.86 16.84
C GLU A 1123 25.63 -26.32 15.49
N VAL A 1124 24.85 -26.53 14.41
CA VAL A 1124 25.13 -25.96 13.10
C VAL A 1124 24.96 -24.44 13.12
N ILE A 1125 23.83 -23.93 13.65
CA ILE A 1125 23.54 -22.49 13.73
C ILE A 1125 24.57 -21.75 14.62
N SER A 1126 24.91 -22.31 15.78
CA SER A 1126 25.86 -21.73 16.75
C SER A 1126 27.28 -21.55 16.18
N VAL A 1127 27.68 -22.41 15.24
CA VAL A 1127 28.99 -22.32 14.58
C VAL A 1127 28.98 -21.36 13.39
N LEU A 1128 27.86 -21.24 12.69
CA LEU A 1128 27.73 -20.47 11.44
C LEU A 1128 27.40 -18.99 11.65
N SER A 1129 26.93 -18.57 12.83
CA SER A 1129 26.81 -17.13 13.15
C SER A 1129 28.18 -16.45 13.25
N MET A 1130 29.24 -17.18 13.61
CA MET A 1130 30.57 -16.61 13.88
C MET A 1130 31.19 -15.89 12.68
N PRO A 1131 31.29 -16.47 11.46
CA PRO A 1131 31.83 -15.74 10.30
C PRO A 1131 30.97 -14.55 9.87
N VAL A 1132 29.65 -14.64 10.05
CA VAL A 1132 28.69 -13.58 9.69
C VAL A 1132 28.91 -12.33 10.54
N SER A 1133 28.88 -12.49 11.87
CA SER A 1133 29.09 -11.38 12.80
C SER A 1133 30.49 -10.76 12.66
N LEU A 1134 31.51 -11.57 12.34
CA LEU A 1134 32.88 -11.10 12.07
C LEU A 1134 32.95 -10.27 10.77
N ALA A 1135 32.26 -10.69 9.71
CA ALA A 1135 32.23 -9.96 8.45
C ALA A 1135 31.49 -8.61 8.57
N GLN A 1136 30.38 -8.58 9.31
CA GLN A 1136 29.63 -7.34 9.60
C GLN A 1136 30.46 -6.37 10.46
N GLN A 1137 31.13 -6.86 11.50
CA GLN A 1137 32.06 -6.07 12.31
C GLN A 1137 33.20 -5.46 11.46
N ALA A 1138 33.61 -6.13 10.39
CA ALA A 1138 34.64 -5.64 9.46
C ALA A 1138 34.14 -4.50 8.56
N VAL A 1139 32.92 -4.58 8.02
CA VAL A 1139 32.38 -3.51 7.17
C VAL A 1139 32.02 -2.26 7.99
N GLU A 1140 31.53 -2.43 9.22
CA GLU A 1140 31.32 -1.31 10.15
C GLU A 1140 32.63 -0.55 10.43
N SER A 1141 33.73 -1.26 10.68
CA SER A 1141 35.04 -0.62 10.84
C SER A 1141 35.54 0.05 9.55
N MET A 1142 35.11 -0.39 8.36
CA MET A 1142 35.32 0.40 7.13
C MET A 1142 34.47 1.67 7.13
N ALA A 1143 33.17 1.60 7.45
CA ALA A 1143 32.28 2.76 7.47
C ALA A 1143 32.81 3.87 8.40
N GLN A 1144 33.25 3.49 9.61
CA GLN A 1144 33.84 4.40 10.58
C GLN A 1144 35.15 5.03 10.06
N VAL A 1145 36.09 4.24 9.50
CA VAL A 1145 37.34 4.79 8.94
C VAL A 1145 37.09 5.70 7.74
N ALA A 1146 36.07 5.40 6.93
CA ALA A 1146 35.66 6.28 5.83
C ALA A 1146 35.15 7.64 6.35
N ALA A 1147 34.25 7.64 7.33
CA ALA A 1147 33.72 8.88 7.92
C ALA A 1147 34.83 9.76 8.54
N ILE A 1148 35.75 9.16 9.31
CA ILE A 1148 36.89 9.87 9.90
C ILE A 1148 37.80 10.46 8.81
N GLY A 1149 38.05 9.69 7.74
CA GLY A 1149 38.88 10.12 6.61
C GLY A 1149 38.28 11.26 5.79
N GLU A 1150 36.95 11.42 5.84
CA GLU A 1150 36.19 12.48 5.18
C GLU A 1150 36.12 13.75 6.05
N GLU A 1151 35.74 13.62 7.33
CA GLU A 1151 35.71 14.75 8.28
C GLU A 1151 37.09 15.42 8.43
N ALA A 1152 38.16 14.61 8.52
CA ALA A 1152 39.54 15.13 8.56
C ALA A 1152 40.06 15.67 7.22
N ALA A 1153 39.36 15.43 6.10
CA ALA A 1153 39.66 16.05 4.81
C ALA A 1153 38.99 17.44 4.65
N GLU A 1154 37.87 17.70 5.35
CA GLU A 1154 37.16 18.99 5.27
C GLU A 1154 37.68 20.05 6.27
N GLU A 1155 38.18 19.66 7.45
CA GLU A 1155 38.70 20.60 8.46
C GLU A 1155 40.22 20.85 8.38
N GLU A 1156 40.67 22.07 8.07
CA GLU A 1156 42.08 22.49 8.21
C GLU A 1156 42.51 22.77 9.68
N LYS A 1157 41.70 22.44 10.70
CA LYS A 1157 41.84 22.95 12.08
C LYS A 1157 42.27 21.89 13.11
N LYS A 1158 43.57 21.88 13.41
CA LYS A 1158 44.23 20.95 14.36
C LYS A 1158 43.55 20.78 15.73
N GLU A 1159 42.99 21.84 16.32
CA GLU A 1159 42.40 21.79 17.67
C GLU A 1159 41.12 20.93 17.75
N LEU A 1160 40.25 20.98 16.73
CA LEU A 1160 39.01 20.18 16.74
C LEU A 1160 39.29 18.73 16.34
N ILE A 1161 40.22 18.52 15.39
CA ILE A 1161 40.74 17.20 14.99
C ILE A 1161 41.24 16.40 16.21
N LEU A 1162 41.99 17.03 17.13
CA LEU A 1162 42.44 16.39 18.38
C LEU A 1162 41.28 15.97 19.29
N THR A 1163 40.21 16.77 19.34
CA THR A 1163 39.02 16.52 20.18
C THR A 1163 38.16 15.39 19.60
N ILE A 1164 38.03 15.31 18.28
CA ILE A 1164 37.28 14.25 17.59
C ILE A 1164 38.04 12.92 17.68
N LEU A 1165 39.31 12.90 17.26
CA LEU A 1165 40.07 11.65 17.14
C LEU A 1165 40.40 11.00 18.49
N SER A 1166 40.56 11.78 19.57
CA SER A 1166 40.74 11.21 20.92
C SER A 1166 39.51 10.45 21.44
N VAL A 1167 38.30 10.79 20.98
CA VAL A 1167 37.07 10.02 21.27
C VAL A 1167 36.94 8.79 20.37
N VAL A 1168 37.38 8.89 19.11
CA VAL A 1168 37.11 7.88 18.07
C VAL A 1168 38.17 6.77 18.00
N PHE A 1169 39.43 7.00 18.40
CA PHE A 1169 40.45 5.94 18.47
C PHE A 1169 40.10 4.79 19.43
N LEU A 1170 39.12 4.99 20.31
CA LEU A 1170 38.61 4.00 21.26
C LEU A 1170 37.76 2.89 20.59
N VAL A 1171 37.39 3.02 19.31
CA VAL A 1171 36.40 2.17 18.62
C VAL A 1171 36.99 1.19 17.60
N ILE A 1172 38.29 1.27 17.26
CA ILE A 1172 38.93 0.42 16.21
C ILE A 1172 40.00 -0.56 16.79
N PRO A 1173 39.63 -1.53 17.66
CA PRO A 1173 40.55 -2.56 18.14
C PRO A 1173 40.57 -3.81 17.24
N PHE A 1174 40.87 -3.68 15.95
CA PHE A 1174 40.68 -4.79 14.98
C PHE A 1174 41.49 -6.08 15.27
N ALA A 1175 42.56 -5.99 16.05
CA ALA A 1175 43.11 -7.11 16.84
C ALA A 1175 44.02 -6.56 17.97
N GLY A 1176 43.40 -5.95 19.00
CA GLY A 1176 44.12 -5.44 20.17
C GLY A 1176 44.13 -6.42 21.36
N GLU A 1177 42.99 -6.54 22.05
CA GLU A 1177 42.90 -7.22 23.35
C GLU A 1177 42.88 -8.77 23.29
N ALA A 1178 42.76 -9.35 22.10
CA ALA A 1178 42.43 -10.76 21.93
C ALA A 1178 43.56 -11.75 22.31
N LEU A 1179 44.84 -11.35 22.23
CA LEU A 1179 45.99 -12.28 22.24
C LEU A 1179 47.15 -11.92 23.18
N GLY A 1180 47.14 -10.74 23.82
CA GLY A 1180 48.13 -10.35 24.83
C GLY A 1180 49.52 -9.98 24.28
N PRO A 1181 50.50 -9.64 25.16
CA PRO A 1181 51.70 -8.91 24.75
C PRO A 1181 52.75 -9.68 23.93
N GLU A 1182 52.64 -11.00 23.80
CA GLU A 1182 53.69 -11.85 23.19
C GLU A 1182 53.44 -12.19 21.71
N LEU A 1183 52.38 -11.66 21.07
CA LEU A 1183 52.02 -11.96 19.68
C LEU A 1183 51.77 -10.71 18.83
N ASP A 1184 52.53 -10.58 17.73
CA ASP A 1184 52.48 -9.48 16.76
C ASP A 1184 51.28 -9.66 15.79
N ALA A 1185 50.08 -9.49 16.35
CA ALA A 1185 48.93 -10.32 15.96
C ALA A 1185 48.04 -9.84 14.79
N THR A 1186 48.17 -8.62 14.28
CA THR A 1186 47.33 -8.15 13.16
C THR A 1186 47.71 -8.80 11.82
N ILE A 1187 48.99 -8.74 11.46
CA ILE A 1187 49.49 -9.21 10.15
C ILE A 1187 49.66 -10.73 10.13
N LEU A 1188 50.15 -11.34 11.23
CA LEU A 1188 50.40 -12.79 11.28
C LEU A 1188 49.11 -13.64 11.37
N THR A 1189 48.04 -13.13 11.97
CA THR A 1189 46.79 -13.90 12.14
C THR A 1189 46.03 -14.07 10.82
N PHE A 1190 45.91 -13.01 10.00
CA PHE A 1190 45.37 -13.16 8.65
C PHE A 1190 46.30 -13.94 7.72
N GLY A 1191 47.62 -13.88 7.93
CA GLY A 1191 48.58 -14.79 7.28
C GLY A 1191 48.23 -16.27 7.49
N ARG A 1192 47.93 -16.69 8.74
CA ARG A 1192 47.45 -18.06 9.02
C ARG A 1192 46.14 -18.41 8.32
N ILE A 1193 45.17 -17.49 8.28
CA ILE A 1193 43.88 -17.71 7.61
C ILE A 1193 44.08 -17.91 6.09
N ILE A 1194 44.99 -17.14 5.48
CA ILE A 1194 45.34 -17.27 4.06
C ILE A 1194 46.08 -18.59 3.80
N ASP A 1195 47.01 -19.00 4.67
CA ASP A 1195 47.67 -20.31 4.58
C ASP A 1195 46.67 -21.47 4.71
N LEU A 1196 45.64 -21.35 5.59
CA LEU A 1196 44.55 -22.32 5.75
C LEU A 1196 43.62 -22.41 4.53
N ILE A 1197 43.44 -21.32 3.79
CA ILE A 1197 42.69 -21.29 2.52
C ILE A 1197 43.55 -21.84 1.36
N GLY A 1198 44.86 -21.58 1.38
CA GLY A 1198 45.81 -22.03 0.34
C GLY A 1198 46.25 -23.49 0.45
N ALA A 1199 46.33 -24.03 1.67
CA ALA A 1199 46.70 -25.42 1.96
C ALA A 1199 45.52 -26.16 2.62
N GLY A 1200 44.75 -26.90 1.80
CA GLY A 1200 43.47 -27.53 2.16
C GLY A 1200 43.36 -28.01 3.61
N GLY A 1201 42.43 -27.37 4.34
CA GLY A 1201 42.44 -27.26 5.79
C GLY A 1201 42.63 -28.58 6.56
N ASN A 1202 43.81 -28.73 7.18
CA ASN A 1202 44.14 -29.88 8.02
C ASN A 1202 43.44 -29.77 9.38
N THR A 1203 42.18 -30.18 9.42
CA THR A 1203 41.24 -30.01 10.55
C THR A 1203 41.77 -30.55 11.90
N ALA A 1204 42.75 -31.46 11.88
CA ALA A 1204 43.41 -31.96 13.09
C ALA A 1204 44.35 -30.95 13.78
N LEU A 1205 44.92 -29.95 13.07
CA LEU A 1205 45.72 -28.89 13.70
C LEU A 1205 44.83 -27.88 14.42
N ALA A 1206 43.82 -27.33 13.74
CA ALA A 1206 42.92 -26.35 14.33
C ALA A 1206 42.26 -26.85 15.63
N PHE A 1207 41.80 -28.11 15.69
CA PHE A 1207 41.31 -28.69 16.95
C PHE A 1207 42.38 -28.91 18.03
N TYR A 1208 43.65 -29.06 17.66
CA TYR A 1208 44.78 -29.11 18.60
C TYR A 1208 45.13 -27.71 19.13
N ASP A 1209 45.15 -26.69 18.26
CA ASP A 1209 45.45 -25.31 18.64
C ASP A 1209 44.34 -24.69 19.48
N ILE A 1210 43.05 -24.94 19.16
CA ILE A 1210 41.90 -24.66 20.04
C ILE A 1210 42.07 -25.29 21.43
N ALA A 1211 42.54 -26.54 21.50
CA ALA A 1211 42.72 -27.25 22.77
C ALA A 1211 43.96 -26.79 23.57
N LYS A 1212 44.90 -26.10 22.93
CA LYS A 1212 46.14 -25.57 23.51
C LYS A 1212 45.98 -24.11 23.95
N GLU A 1213 45.31 -23.30 23.14
CA GLU A 1213 45.05 -21.87 23.34
C GLU A 1213 43.57 -21.57 23.05
N PRO A 1214 42.65 -21.72 24.02
CA PRO A 1214 41.21 -21.58 23.79
C PRO A 1214 40.77 -20.20 23.24
N THR A 1215 41.56 -19.14 23.46
CA THR A 1215 41.35 -17.80 22.89
C THR A 1215 41.54 -17.76 21.36
N SER A 1216 42.19 -18.76 20.76
CA SER A 1216 42.30 -18.89 19.29
C SER A 1216 41.00 -19.34 18.61
N ALA A 1217 40.04 -19.88 19.38
CA ALA A 1217 38.85 -20.53 18.85
C ALA A 1217 38.03 -19.74 17.81
N PRO A 1218 37.83 -18.41 17.91
CA PRO A 1218 37.10 -17.66 16.88
C PRO A 1218 37.75 -17.76 15.50
N MET A 1219 39.07 -17.65 15.45
CA MET A 1219 39.85 -17.61 14.20
C MET A 1219 40.10 -19.01 13.63
N GLU A 1220 40.28 -20.01 14.50
CA GLU A 1220 40.37 -21.42 14.08
C GLU A 1220 39.01 -21.95 13.57
N ILE A 1221 37.87 -21.58 14.22
CA ILE A 1221 36.52 -21.88 13.70
C ILE A 1221 36.31 -21.19 12.35
N LEU A 1222 36.60 -19.89 12.24
CA LEU A 1222 36.48 -19.13 10.98
C LEU A 1222 37.34 -19.72 9.87
N GLY A 1223 38.62 -20.00 10.14
CA GLY A 1223 39.55 -20.62 9.19
C GLY A 1223 39.07 -21.99 8.71
N LEU A 1224 38.58 -22.84 9.62
CA LEU A 1224 38.01 -24.14 9.25
C LEU A 1224 36.76 -24.05 8.38
N LEU A 1225 35.90 -23.04 8.58
CA LEU A 1225 34.70 -22.83 7.78
C LEU A 1225 35.02 -22.25 6.39
N MET A 1226 36.10 -21.48 6.25
CA MET A 1226 36.55 -20.90 4.98
C MET A 1226 37.53 -21.77 4.17
N ALA A 1227 38.18 -22.76 4.79
CA ALA A 1227 39.17 -23.62 4.13
C ALA A 1227 38.59 -24.56 3.04
N GLY A 1228 37.27 -24.75 3.01
CA GLY A 1228 36.55 -25.45 1.94
C GLY A 1228 36.57 -26.98 1.99
N GLY A 1229 35.38 -27.58 2.02
CA GLY A 1229 35.19 -29.03 1.95
C GLY A 1229 33.75 -29.39 1.54
N LEU A 1230 33.54 -30.59 0.99
CA LEU A 1230 32.21 -31.07 0.55
C LEU A 1230 31.35 -31.55 1.74
N GLY A 1231 31.00 -30.60 2.60
CA GLY A 1231 30.29 -30.84 3.87
C GLY A 1231 31.23 -31.30 4.99
N ARG A 1232 30.99 -30.77 6.19
CA ARG A 1232 31.61 -31.26 7.43
C ARG A 1232 30.65 -32.23 8.12
N ASP A 1233 31.18 -33.26 8.77
CA ASP A 1233 30.33 -34.25 9.46
C ASP A 1233 29.78 -33.72 10.80
N SER A 1234 28.72 -34.35 11.29
CA SER A 1234 28.05 -33.99 12.54
C SER A 1234 28.99 -34.03 13.75
N SER A 1235 30.01 -34.89 13.74
CA SER A 1235 31.02 -34.94 14.80
C SER A 1235 32.03 -33.79 14.69
N GLU A 1236 32.34 -33.27 13.50
CA GLU A 1236 33.14 -32.05 13.35
C GLU A 1236 32.34 -30.83 13.83
N MET A 1237 31.07 -30.71 13.43
CA MET A 1237 30.23 -29.58 13.83
C MET A 1237 29.96 -29.58 15.34
N GLY A 1238 29.69 -30.73 15.97
CA GLY A 1238 29.53 -30.81 17.42
C GLY A 1238 30.80 -30.43 18.22
N LYS A 1239 32.00 -30.67 17.66
CA LYS A 1239 33.27 -30.19 18.24
C LYS A 1239 33.40 -28.67 18.11
N LEU A 1240 33.08 -28.10 16.95
CA LEU A 1240 33.11 -26.65 16.73
C LEU A 1240 32.06 -25.94 17.60
N ALA A 1241 30.86 -26.50 17.73
CA ALA A 1241 29.82 -25.98 18.60
C ALA A 1241 30.21 -26.09 20.07
N LYS A 1242 30.95 -27.14 20.48
CA LYS A 1242 31.52 -27.19 21.84
C LYS A 1242 32.59 -26.10 22.03
N ALA A 1243 33.54 -25.96 21.10
CA ALA A 1243 34.56 -24.92 21.16
C ALA A 1243 33.94 -23.51 21.24
N ARG A 1244 32.87 -23.26 20.48
CA ARG A 1244 32.05 -22.04 20.57
C ARG A 1244 31.42 -21.87 21.96
N ARG A 1245 30.74 -22.90 22.50
CA ARG A 1245 30.06 -22.84 23.81
C ARG A 1245 31.01 -22.75 25.01
N ASP A 1246 32.28 -23.13 24.83
CA ASP A 1246 33.32 -23.01 25.87
C ASP A 1246 33.88 -21.57 26.01
N MET A 1247 33.58 -20.66 25.07
CA MET A 1247 34.03 -19.26 25.12
C MET A 1247 33.26 -18.45 26.17
N THR A 1248 33.95 -17.54 26.88
CA THR A 1248 33.30 -16.66 27.88
C THR A 1248 32.78 -15.37 27.23
N GLU A 1249 31.86 -14.66 27.89
CA GLU A 1249 31.45 -13.31 27.47
C GLU A 1249 32.61 -12.33 27.37
N VAL A 1250 33.64 -12.50 28.20
CA VAL A 1250 34.86 -11.67 28.19
C VAL A 1250 35.71 -11.96 26.96
N ASP A 1251 35.63 -13.15 26.38
CA ASP A 1251 36.35 -13.50 25.15
C ASP A 1251 35.55 -13.12 23.90
N LEU A 1252 34.22 -13.16 23.97
CA LEU A 1252 33.32 -12.65 22.92
C LEU A 1252 33.38 -11.11 22.81
N GLY A 1253 33.45 -10.40 23.94
CA GLY A 1253 33.52 -8.94 23.96
C GLY A 1253 34.77 -8.36 23.28
N LYS A 1254 35.92 -9.05 23.40
CA LYS A 1254 37.21 -8.66 22.77
C LYS A 1254 37.22 -8.74 21.24
N ILE A 1255 36.20 -9.34 20.62
CA ILE A 1255 36.08 -9.50 19.17
C ILE A 1255 35.43 -8.26 18.54
N GLY A 1256 34.58 -7.55 19.28
CA GLY A 1256 33.92 -6.33 18.84
C GLY A 1256 32.50 -6.17 19.38
N SER A 1257 32.03 -4.93 19.47
CA SER A 1257 30.71 -4.59 20.03
C SER A 1257 29.55 -4.99 19.11
N ILE A 1258 29.70 -4.85 17.79
CA ILE A 1258 28.70 -5.32 16.81
C ILE A 1258 28.71 -6.84 16.75
N PHE A 1259 29.91 -7.44 16.78
CA PHE A 1259 30.04 -8.89 16.87
C PHE A 1259 29.28 -9.45 18.10
N LYS A 1260 29.47 -8.87 19.30
CA LYS A 1260 28.74 -9.28 20.50
C LYS A 1260 27.24 -8.96 20.43
N LYS A 1261 26.81 -7.80 19.91
CA LYS A 1261 25.36 -7.51 19.70
C LYS A 1261 24.70 -8.62 18.89
N ASN A 1262 25.29 -8.99 17.76
CA ASN A 1262 24.71 -9.95 16.84
C ASN A 1262 24.81 -11.38 17.38
N ASP A 1263 25.93 -11.75 18.01
CA ASP A 1263 26.07 -13.04 18.69
C ASP A 1263 25.11 -13.21 19.88
N ASP A 1264 24.92 -12.20 20.73
CA ASP A 1264 23.95 -12.23 21.83
C ASP A 1264 22.52 -12.45 21.29
N VAL A 1265 22.17 -11.85 20.13
CA VAL A 1265 20.90 -12.12 19.44
C VAL A 1265 20.83 -13.58 18.95
N PHE A 1266 21.86 -14.09 18.27
CA PHE A 1266 21.89 -15.48 17.80
C PHE A 1266 21.83 -16.50 18.94
N GLN A 1267 22.54 -16.30 20.05
CA GLN A 1267 22.47 -17.18 21.21
C GLN A 1267 21.08 -17.15 21.88
N ASN A 1268 20.39 -16.00 21.88
CA ASN A 1268 18.99 -15.92 22.34
C ASN A 1268 18.02 -16.71 21.43
N ILE A 1269 18.23 -16.71 20.11
CA ILE A 1269 17.46 -17.56 19.17
C ILE A 1269 17.72 -19.05 19.44
N ILE A 1270 19.00 -19.43 19.55
CA ILE A 1270 19.43 -20.80 19.87
C ILE A 1270 18.85 -21.28 21.22
N HIS A 1271 18.82 -20.42 22.23
CA HIS A 1271 18.25 -20.73 23.55
C HIS A 1271 16.72 -20.95 23.49
N LYS A 1272 15.99 -20.15 22.70
CA LYS A 1272 14.55 -20.38 22.44
C LYS A 1272 14.31 -21.72 21.73
N CYS A 1273 15.16 -22.09 20.77
CA CYS A 1273 15.01 -23.33 19.99
C CYS A 1273 15.44 -24.62 20.71
N SER A 1274 16.20 -24.54 21.81
CA SER A 1274 16.74 -25.71 22.53
C SER A 1274 15.93 -26.14 23.77
N ASN A 1275 14.71 -25.61 23.95
CA ASN A 1275 13.90 -25.81 25.15
C ASN A 1275 12.57 -26.57 24.87
N PRO A 1276 12.53 -27.92 25.02
CA PRO A 1276 11.41 -28.75 24.57
C PRO A 1276 10.25 -28.86 25.58
N VAL A 1277 9.74 -27.72 26.06
CA VAL A 1277 8.54 -27.59 26.90
C VAL A 1277 7.92 -26.21 26.58
N VAL A 1278 6.66 -26.03 26.19
CA VAL A 1278 5.40 -26.73 26.52
C VAL A 1278 4.61 -27.12 25.25
N HIS A 1279 3.80 -28.19 25.34
CA HIS A 1279 2.83 -28.61 24.30
C HIS A 1279 1.46 -27.92 24.43
#